data_AF-S3B050-F1
#
_entry.id   AF-S3B050-F1
#
_cell.length_a   1.000
_cell.length_b   1.000
_cell.length_c   1.000
_cell.angle_alpha   90.00
_cell.angle_beta   90.00
_cell.angle_gamma   90.00
#
_symmetry.space_group_name_H-M   'P 1'
#
loop_
_entity.id
_entity.type
_entity.pdbx_description
1 polymer ?
#
loop_
_entity_poly.entity_id
_entity_poly.type
_entity_poly.pdbx_seq_one_letter_code
_entity_poly.pdbx_strand_id
1 'polypeptide(L)'
;MKMVLAMRHGTLPRTLHVDAPTSEVDWSQGAVRLLTDRQQWPREEDRPRRAAVSSFGVSGTNAHMILEEYTEEPAPADDGTDTGESEGGTVSGQAGDVLVPWPLSGTTEAALRAQAQRLHACLASKSTYRLPDVGYALATTRSVFAHRAVVLARDTGEAMAGLADLAAGEPSGRVLTGSVERQGKTVFVFPGQGSQWRGMATRLLAQSPVFAARMDECAEALAEFTDWSLLDVLHETEGSPSLDRVDVVQPALFAVMVSLAALWRSYGVQPDAVVGHSQGEIAAACVAGALSLRDAARVVTLRSQAIRDVLAGHGGMMSVALPPEDLAGELERWEGRLSLAAVNGPSSAVVSGEASALDELQARCEERQVRVRRVPVDYASHSVQVEAIRERLLRDLDGLTPAQPHIPFHSTVHGLASPDAGGTGPLDAAYWYENLRRTVDFADTVRALADDGHTLFVEASPHPVLVPGMQETFETLEAAATALGSLRRDEGDLPRFVTSLAAAHTAGASPDWEAVFEGTGARRVDLPTYAFQRRRYWQEPTRTAGPAAAGDRLEDDFWTAVEAGDDEVLERVVGAGTAEGLRGVLPKLAEWRRTARARSVIDSWRYRVTWKPFTPAGQPGLQGRWLVVVPQQAGDGTAAVLEHALADAGASPVRVTVPAGETDRQRLAERVEAAAGGEPVAGVLALPTAAEPAGGPAEGPTAEGPVPAGTALALGLVQALGDVLPGSPLWLLTRGAVAVAGQDPAADPDQAQVWGTGRVLGLEHPERWGGLVDLPGTPDGPTAARLAALLAGAGDEDQLALRASGTFVRRLSRAPLGSATAPRDWRPRGTVLVTGGTGALGGHIAEWLAGNGAEHVVLTSRRGPQAPGAAELEARLTALGAKVTVRACDVADPEQAAAMVAEVEKTAGPVRAVFHTAGVLHTTGLDEVSGEEFADVLAGKVTGARNLDALLDGPQVEAFVLFSSNGGVWGSRGQGAYAAANASLDALAEQRRARGLAATSVAWGLWGGGDTMADPETERYLRRHGLRPMAPEVAVDALAQSLDHDETFVSVADVDWASFAPGFTAARPRPLIADLPEVRDALREQAAADDDAEEQGGSLVRELAGLPAAEQENRLLELIVRQAAAVLGHDTTDGIPRTGAFRELGFDSLTAVELRNRLAAACGTRMPATLVFDHPNPAVLAAHLRERLLPEQPDGAAAPSAPGPDSAEHSRALDALTRIPAARLRASGLLEALLDLAGAGEEPGEQEAAGSSAEDRIEELDDEALVRMALGDGTQESR
;
A
#
# COMPACT_ATOMS: atom_id res chain seq x y z
N MET A 1 -21.74 24.84 12.30
CA MET A 1 -22.97 24.02 12.30
C MET A 1 -24.18 24.65 13.01
N LYS A 2 -24.13 24.98 14.31
CA LYS A 2 -25.31 25.48 15.08
C LYS A 2 -26.12 26.55 14.35
N MET A 3 -25.45 27.58 13.82
CA MET A 3 -26.12 28.72 13.16
C MET A 3 -26.67 28.40 11.77
N VAL A 4 -26.00 27.52 11.01
CA VAL A 4 -26.51 27.01 9.72
C VAL A 4 -27.82 26.24 9.92
N LEU A 5 -27.87 25.35 10.93
CA LEU A 5 -29.09 24.63 11.27
C LEU A 5 -30.19 25.56 11.81
N ALA A 6 -29.82 26.58 12.60
CA ALA A 6 -30.77 27.57 13.11
C ALA A 6 -31.43 28.38 11.97
N MET A 7 -30.67 28.75 10.95
CA MET A 7 -31.20 29.39 9.73
C MET A 7 -32.11 28.43 8.96
N ARG A 8 -31.67 27.20 8.68
CA ARG A 8 -32.46 26.17 7.96
C ARG A 8 -33.80 25.87 8.63
N HIS A 9 -33.84 25.85 9.96
CA HIS A 9 -35.06 25.55 10.74
C HIS A 9 -35.78 26.81 11.27
N GLY A 10 -35.34 28.02 10.92
CA GLY A 10 -35.93 29.28 11.39
C GLY A 10 -36.04 29.39 12.91
N THR A 11 -35.07 28.85 13.65
CA THR A 11 -35.11 28.74 15.13
C THR A 11 -33.72 28.93 15.74
N LEU A 12 -33.58 29.83 16.70
CA LEU A 12 -32.39 29.96 17.53
C LEU A 12 -32.42 28.99 18.74
N PRO A 13 -31.41 28.14 18.95
CA PRO A 13 -31.37 27.23 20.08
C PRO A 13 -30.98 27.95 21.38
N ARG A 14 -31.53 27.49 22.51
CA ARG A 14 -31.11 27.96 23.84
C ARG A 14 -29.63 27.64 24.13
N THR A 15 -29.02 28.44 24.97
CA THR A 15 -27.73 28.20 25.62
C THR A 15 -27.98 27.46 26.93
N LEU A 16 -27.21 26.40 27.19
CA LEU A 16 -27.28 25.62 28.44
C LEU A 16 -26.28 26.17 29.47
N HIS A 17 -26.47 25.82 30.74
CA HIS A 17 -25.61 26.21 31.87
C HIS A 17 -25.57 27.73 32.12
N VAL A 18 -26.72 28.39 32.03
CA VAL A 18 -26.90 29.82 32.34
C VAL A 18 -27.96 29.95 33.43
N ASP A 19 -27.65 29.47 34.64
CA ASP A 19 -28.54 29.62 35.80
C ASP A 19 -28.61 31.10 36.25
N ALA A 20 -27.47 31.80 36.13
CA ALA A 20 -27.37 33.26 36.20
C ALA A 20 -26.28 33.74 35.21
N PRO A 21 -26.48 34.86 34.50
CA PRO A 21 -25.41 35.48 33.69
C PRO A 21 -24.21 35.88 34.56
N THR A 22 -22.99 35.81 34.03
CA THR A 22 -21.78 36.21 34.78
C THR A 22 -21.84 37.67 35.24
N SER A 23 -21.37 37.95 36.46
CA SER A 23 -21.25 39.30 37.01
C SER A 23 -20.14 40.13 36.37
N GLU A 24 -19.21 39.50 35.65
CA GLU A 24 -18.07 40.16 34.99
C GLU A 24 -18.47 40.92 33.70
N VAL A 25 -19.74 40.83 33.29
CA VAL A 25 -20.30 41.55 32.13
C VAL A 25 -21.53 42.32 32.59
N ASP A 26 -21.60 43.62 32.27
CA ASP A 26 -22.82 44.40 32.46
C ASP A 26 -23.83 44.10 31.34
N TRP A 27 -24.65 43.08 31.56
CA TRP A 27 -25.71 42.67 30.61
C TRP A 27 -26.83 43.71 30.44
N SER A 28 -26.90 44.73 31.31
CA SER A 28 -27.88 45.82 31.20
C SER A 28 -27.41 46.93 30.24
N GLN A 29 -26.13 46.94 29.88
CA GLN A 29 -25.55 47.87 28.91
C GLN A 29 -25.19 47.16 27.59
N GLY A 30 -25.74 47.67 26.48
CA GLY A 30 -25.47 47.17 25.12
C GLY A 30 -26.62 46.38 24.48
N ALA A 31 -26.42 45.95 23.23
CA ALA A 31 -27.43 45.25 22.43
C ALA A 31 -27.19 43.72 22.38
N VAL A 32 -26.74 43.12 23.48
CA VAL A 32 -26.40 41.70 23.58
C VAL A 32 -27.30 41.02 24.61
N ARG A 33 -27.92 39.89 24.23
CA ARG A 33 -28.78 39.10 25.12
C ARG A 33 -28.46 37.62 24.99
N LEU A 34 -28.27 36.93 26.13
CA LEU A 34 -28.14 35.48 26.16
C LEU A 34 -29.48 34.83 25.76
N LEU A 35 -29.41 33.80 24.92
CA LEU A 35 -30.56 33.00 24.52
C LEU A 35 -30.83 31.91 25.58
N THR A 36 -31.52 32.24 26.67
CA THR A 36 -31.90 31.28 27.72
C THR A 36 -33.00 30.31 27.28
N ASP A 37 -33.80 30.72 26.30
CA ASP A 37 -34.90 29.94 25.73
C ASP A 37 -34.74 29.75 24.22
N ARG A 38 -35.36 28.70 23.69
CA ARG A 38 -35.49 28.49 22.23
C ARG A 38 -36.34 29.64 21.67
N GLN A 39 -35.85 30.34 20.66
CA GLN A 39 -36.55 31.46 20.03
C GLN A 39 -36.86 31.16 18.56
N GLN A 40 -38.03 31.55 18.09
CA GLN A 40 -38.29 31.58 16.65
C GLN A 40 -37.44 32.68 16.01
N TRP A 41 -36.92 32.38 14.83
CA TRP A 41 -36.19 33.34 14.03
C TRP A 41 -36.89 33.40 12.67
N PRO A 42 -38.01 34.12 12.54
CA PRO A 42 -38.76 34.20 11.29
C PRO A 42 -37.92 34.85 10.20
N ARG A 43 -38.25 34.56 8.93
CA ARG A 43 -37.64 35.21 7.78
C ARG A 43 -38.41 36.51 7.50
N GLU A 44 -37.70 37.57 7.21
CA GLU A 44 -38.26 38.85 6.79
C GLU A 44 -37.92 39.06 5.31
N GLU A 45 -38.89 39.49 4.48
CA GLU A 45 -38.73 39.54 3.01
C GLU A 45 -37.53 40.39 2.57
N ASP A 46 -37.25 41.49 3.26
CA ASP A 46 -36.16 42.43 2.93
C ASP A 46 -34.90 42.28 3.81
N ARG A 47 -34.81 41.25 4.65
CA ARG A 47 -33.69 41.10 5.59
C ARG A 47 -33.28 39.63 5.77
N PRO A 48 -32.21 39.18 5.07
CA PRO A 48 -31.73 37.83 5.26
C PRO A 48 -31.21 37.65 6.69
N ARG A 49 -31.51 36.50 7.29
CA ARG A 49 -30.97 36.11 8.59
C ARG A 49 -29.44 36.08 8.53
N ARG A 50 -28.79 36.82 9.43
CA ARG A 50 -27.33 36.83 9.60
C ARG A 50 -26.94 36.43 11.00
N ALA A 51 -25.90 35.63 11.13
CA ALA A 51 -25.28 35.29 12.41
C ALA A 51 -23.77 35.33 12.29
N ALA A 52 -23.09 35.67 13.39
CA ALA A 52 -21.64 35.53 13.47
C ALA A 52 -21.27 34.28 14.29
N VAL A 53 -20.17 33.63 13.90
CA VAL A 53 -19.50 32.58 14.67
C VAL A 53 -18.10 33.06 15.00
N SER A 54 -17.83 33.26 16.28
CA SER A 54 -16.50 33.57 16.79
C SER A 54 -15.89 32.34 17.44
N SER A 55 -14.61 32.10 17.18
CA SER A 55 -13.79 31.11 17.89
C SER A 55 -12.46 31.74 18.28
N PHE A 56 -12.12 31.65 19.56
CA PHE A 56 -10.92 32.25 20.13
C PHE A 56 -10.06 31.10 20.70
N GLY A 57 -8.97 30.78 20.00
CA GLY A 57 -8.06 29.72 20.43
C GLY A 57 -7.19 30.15 21.60
N VAL A 58 -6.75 29.19 22.43
CA VAL A 58 -5.88 29.47 23.59
C VAL A 58 -4.55 30.15 23.20
N SER A 59 -4.08 29.95 21.96
CA SER A 59 -2.91 30.63 21.38
C SER A 59 -3.12 32.12 21.09
N GLY A 60 -4.35 32.64 21.19
CA GLY A 60 -4.72 34.00 20.79
C GLY A 60 -5.13 34.13 19.31
N THR A 61 -5.15 33.04 18.55
CA THR A 61 -5.69 33.05 17.18
C THR A 61 -7.22 33.17 17.20
N ASN A 62 -7.72 34.25 16.61
CA ASN A 62 -9.14 34.56 16.58
C ASN A 62 -9.70 34.37 15.17
N ALA A 63 -10.79 33.62 15.06
CA ALA A 63 -11.58 33.50 13.84
C ALA A 63 -12.96 34.11 14.07
N HIS A 64 -13.41 34.96 13.14
CA HIS A 64 -14.74 35.55 13.14
C HIS A 64 -15.37 35.39 11.77
N MET A 65 -16.45 34.61 11.69
CA MET A 65 -17.14 34.31 10.44
C MET A 65 -18.55 34.86 10.48
N ILE A 66 -18.94 35.60 9.45
CA ILE A 66 -20.32 36.06 9.25
C ILE A 66 -21.00 35.07 8.31
N LEU A 67 -22.14 34.55 8.73
CA LEU A 67 -23.01 33.66 7.98
C LEU A 67 -24.29 34.40 7.61
N GLU A 68 -24.72 34.24 6.38
CA GLU A 68 -26.00 34.74 5.86
C GLU A 68 -26.82 33.54 5.36
N GLU A 69 -28.14 33.59 5.56
CA GLU A 69 -29.01 32.54 5.05
C GLU A 69 -29.00 32.51 3.52
N TYR A 70 -29.05 31.31 2.95
CA TYR A 70 -29.16 31.16 1.51
C TYR A 70 -30.57 31.55 1.05
N THR A 71 -30.63 32.55 0.17
CA THR A 71 -31.83 32.92 -0.58
C THR A 71 -31.80 32.14 -1.88
N GLU A 72 -32.71 31.17 -2.04
CA GLU A 72 -32.93 30.55 -3.35
C GLU A 72 -33.38 31.68 -4.29
N GLU A 73 -32.63 31.93 -5.37
CA GLU A 73 -33.18 32.74 -6.47
C GLU A 73 -34.45 32.03 -6.93
N PRO A 74 -35.59 32.72 -7.02
CA PRO A 74 -36.78 32.08 -7.56
C PRO A 74 -36.42 31.59 -8.96
N ALA A 75 -36.44 30.26 -9.15
CA ALA A 75 -36.53 29.69 -10.48
C ALA A 75 -37.66 30.45 -11.20
N PRO A 76 -37.50 30.83 -12.48
CA PRO A 76 -38.49 31.62 -13.19
C PRO A 76 -39.85 30.97 -12.95
N ALA A 77 -40.74 31.74 -12.31
CA ALA A 77 -42.08 31.31 -12.03
C ALA A 77 -42.67 30.93 -13.38
N ASP A 78 -42.94 29.64 -13.56
CA ASP A 78 -43.83 29.19 -14.63
C ASP A 78 -45.15 29.90 -14.34
N ASP A 79 -45.52 30.84 -15.22
CA ASP A 79 -46.64 31.74 -15.03
C ASP A 79 -47.88 30.92 -14.70
N GLY A 80 -48.25 30.96 -13.42
CA GLY A 80 -49.49 30.41 -12.91
C GLY A 80 -50.64 31.17 -13.54
N THR A 81 -51.07 30.71 -14.72
CA THR A 81 -52.41 30.94 -15.23
C THR A 81 -53.27 29.74 -14.86
N ASP A 82 -54.05 30.00 -13.82
CA ASP A 82 -55.40 29.52 -13.60
C ASP A 82 -55.67 28.02 -13.47
N THR A 83 -56.10 27.66 -12.27
CA THR A 83 -57.09 26.61 -12.04
C THR A 83 -58.37 26.92 -12.82
N GLY A 84 -58.41 26.50 -14.09
CA GLY A 84 -59.58 26.57 -14.95
C GLY A 84 -59.62 25.35 -15.85
N GLU A 85 -60.71 24.60 -15.78
CA GLU A 85 -61.04 23.52 -16.71
C GLU A 85 -60.90 24.00 -18.16
N SER A 86 -59.96 23.43 -18.91
CA SER A 86 -59.97 23.45 -20.36
C SER A 86 -59.67 22.06 -20.89
N GLU A 87 -60.72 21.46 -21.46
CA GLU A 87 -60.71 20.24 -22.25
C GLU A 87 -59.75 20.32 -23.45
N GLY A 88 -59.14 19.19 -23.83
CA GLY A 88 -58.72 18.92 -25.21
C GLY A 88 -57.24 19.08 -25.55
N GLY A 89 -56.41 18.16 -25.06
CA GLY A 89 -55.02 17.98 -25.51
C GLY A 89 -54.43 16.68 -24.98
N THR A 90 -54.77 15.56 -25.61
CA THR A 90 -54.35 14.21 -25.24
C THR A 90 -52.83 14.03 -25.35
N VAL A 91 -52.13 13.98 -24.21
CA VAL A 91 -51.02 13.05 -23.98
C VAL A 91 -51.27 12.35 -22.64
N SER A 92 -52.29 11.48 -22.64
CA SER A 92 -52.49 10.50 -21.59
C SER A 92 -51.48 9.36 -21.77
N GLY A 93 -50.26 9.54 -21.24
CA GLY A 93 -49.37 8.44 -20.88
C GLY A 93 -49.57 8.12 -19.41
N GLN A 94 -50.07 6.93 -19.10
CA GLN A 94 -50.41 6.51 -17.73
C GLN A 94 -49.21 6.68 -16.77
N ALA A 95 -49.44 7.36 -15.64
CA ALA A 95 -48.46 7.64 -14.58
C ALA A 95 -47.96 6.39 -13.79
N GLY A 96 -48.08 5.18 -14.37
CA GLY A 96 -47.65 3.91 -13.78
C GLY A 96 -46.67 3.10 -14.63
N ASP A 97 -46.17 3.64 -15.76
CA ASP A 97 -45.41 2.85 -16.75
C ASP A 97 -43.93 3.25 -16.88
N VAL A 98 -43.43 4.18 -16.07
CA VAL A 98 -42.01 4.61 -16.12
C VAL A 98 -41.18 3.78 -15.14
N LEU A 99 -40.24 3.00 -15.67
CA LEU A 99 -39.29 2.21 -14.88
C LEU A 99 -38.18 3.12 -14.33
N VAL A 100 -38.04 3.19 -13.01
CA VAL A 100 -37.05 4.05 -12.34
C VAL A 100 -35.91 3.20 -11.77
N PRO A 101 -34.65 3.44 -12.17
CA PRO A 101 -33.48 2.74 -11.62
C PRO A 101 -33.00 3.38 -10.31
N TRP A 102 -32.81 2.57 -9.27
CA TRP A 102 -32.21 2.97 -7.99
C TRP A 102 -30.83 2.32 -7.85
N PRO A 103 -29.74 3.00 -8.23
CA PRO A 103 -28.39 2.47 -8.08
C PRO A 103 -27.93 2.53 -6.61
N LEU A 104 -27.35 1.43 -6.12
CA LEU A 104 -26.70 1.32 -4.82
C LEU A 104 -25.30 0.75 -5.00
N SER A 105 -24.38 1.12 -4.12
CA SER A 105 -23.05 0.50 -4.11
C SER A 105 -22.45 0.38 -2.71
N GLY A 106 -21.52 -0.57 -2.56
CA GLY A 106 -20.76 -0.83 -1.35
C GLY A 106 -19.32 -1.25 -1.67
N THR A 107 -18.39 -0.95 -0.76
CA THR A 107 -17.00 -1.43 -0.83
C THR A 107 -16.87 -2.92 -0.56
N THR A 108 -17.91 -3.52 0.04
CA THR A 108 -18.06 -4.97 0.25
C THR A 108 -19.51 -5.34 -0.02
N GLU A 109 -19.77 -6.61 -0.32
CA GLU A 109 -21.13 -7.12 -0.44
C GLU A 109 -21.97 -6.85 0.82
N ALA A 110 -21.39 -7.08 2.00
CA ALA A 110 -22.05 -6.81 3.28
C ALA A 110 -22.44 -5.33 3.44
N ALA A 111 -21.59 -4.40 2.99
CA ALA A 111 -21.90 -2.98 3.02
C ALA A 111 -23.03 -2.60 2.05
N LEU A 112 -23.08 -3.21 0.86
CA LEU A 112 -24.16 -3.03 -0.10
C LEU A 112 -25.52 -3.49 0.48
N ARG A 113 -25.56 -4.69 1.06
CA ARG A 113 -26.77 -5.24 1.72
C ARG A 113 -27.21 -4.35 2.89
N ALA A 114 -26.27 -3.92 3.74
CA ALA A 114 -26.55 -3.01 4.85
C ALA A 114 -27.03 -1.62 4.38
N GLN A 115 -26.53 -1.14 3.23
CA GLN A 115 -26.99 0.11 2.64
C GLN A 115 -28.43 -0.01 2.14
N ALA A 116 -28.80 -1.14 1.51
CA ALA A 116 -30.17 -1.44 1.12
C ALA A 116 -31.11 -1.47 2.34
N GLN A 117 -30.70 -2.12 3.44
CA GLN A 117 -31.45 -2.14 4.71
C GLN A 117 -31.67 -0.74 5.29
N ARG A 118 -30.61 0.09 5.34
CA ARG A 118 -30.72 1.47 5.86
C ARG A 118 -31.63 2.34 5.00
N LEU A 119 -31.57 2.17 3.67
CA LEU A 119 -32.45 2.90 2.76
C LEU A 119 -33.91 2.46 2.93
N HIS A 120 -34.17 1.15 2.98
CA HIS A 120 -35.49 0.59 3.24
C HIS A 120 -36.09 1.15 4.55
N ALA A 121 -35.32 1.14 5.65
CA ALA A 121 -35.77 1.69 6.93
C ALA A 121 -36.05 3.22 6.87
N CYS A 122 -35.23 3.98 6.14
CA CYS A 122 -35.43 5.41 5.94
C CYS A 122 -36.76 5.70 5.22
N LEU A 123 -37.03 5.01 4.12
CA LEU A 123 -38.23 5.19 3.32
C LEU A 123 -39.49 4.73 4.06
N ALA A 124 -39.42 3.65 4.84
CA ALA A 124 -40.51 3.22 5.71
C ALA A 124 -40.89 4.28 6.77
N SER A 125 -39.93 5.09 7.21
CA SER A 125 -40.14 6.14 8.22
C SER A 125 -40.61 7.50 7.66
N LYS A 126 -40.51 7.72 6.34
CA LYS A 126 -40.82 9.00 5.68
C LYS A 126 -41.71 8.79 4.46
N SER A 127 -42.98 9.16 4.55
CA SER A 127 -44.00 8.88 3.52
C SER A 127 -44.03 9.87 2.34
N THR A 128 -43.00 10.69 2.11
CA THR A 128 -43.10 11.90 1.25
C THR A 128 -42.13 11.95 0.07
N TYR A 129 -41.30 10.94 -0.17
CA TYR A 129 -40.38 10.97 -1.32
C TYR A 129 -41.04 10.43 -2.59
N ARG A 130 -40.87 11.13 -3.72
CA ARG A 130 -41.27 10.61 -5.04
C ARG A 130 -40.23 9.57 -5.50
N LEU A 131 -40.69 8.55 -6.22
CA LEU A 131 -39.83 7.47 -6.73
C LEU A 131 -38.64 7.99 -7.58
N PRO A 132 -38.82 8.96 -8.52
CA PRO A 132 -37.70 9.51 -9.30
C PRO A 132 -36.72 10.34 -8.48
N ASP A 133 -37.19 11.05 -7.43
CA ASP A 133 -36.31 11.86 -6.58
C ASP A 133 -35.30 10.98 -5.82
N VAL A 134 -35.74 9.82 -5.33
CA VAL A 134 -34.86 8.85 -4.65
C VAL A 134 -33.84 8.28 -5.62
N GLY A 135 -34.28 7.83 -6.80
CA GLY A 135 -33.39 7.29 -7.84
C GLY A 135 -32.34 8.30 -8.28
N TYR A 136 -32.76 9.53 -8.57
CA TYR A 136 -31.88 10.62 -8.96
C TYR A 136 -30.88 10.99 -7.86
N ALA A 137 -31.31 11.06 -6.59
CA ALA A 137 -30.42 11.32 -5.48
C ALA A 137 -29.41 10.18 -5.26
N LEU A 138 -29.82 8.92 -5.36
CA LEU A 138 -28.92 7.78 -5.31
C LEU A 138 -27.87 7.84 -6.43
N ALA A 139 -28.28 8.22 -7.64
CA ALA A 139 -27.42 8.23 -8.81
C ALA A 139 -26.43 9.41 -8.85
N THR A 140 -26.83 10.59 -8.37
CA THR A 140 -26.04 11.84 -8.53
C THR A 140 -25.39 12.36 -7.26
N THR A 141 -25.72 11.82 -6.09
CA THR A 141 -25.22 12.32 -4.79
C THR A 141 -24.47 11.26 -3.98
N ARG A 142 -24.22 10.08 -4.53
CA ARG A 142 -23.50 8.99 -3.87
C ARG A 142 -22.28 8.60 -4.69
N SER A 143 -21.21 8.22 -3.99
CA SER A 143 -20.05 7.58 -4.59
C SER A 143 -20.43 6.20 -5.14
N VAL A 144 -19.79 5.79 -6.23
CA VAL A 144 -19.95 4.46 -6.84
C VAL A 144 -18.78 3.58 -6.40
N PHE A 145 -19.07 2.45 -5.77
CA PHE A 145 -18.10 1.45 -5.32
C PHE A 145 -18.13 0.16 -6.17
N ALA A 146 -17.26 -0.80 -5.84
CA ALA A 146 -17.06 -2.04 -6.60
C ALA A 146 -18.28 -2.97 -6.59
N HIS A 147 -18.92 -3.20 -5.44
CA HIS A 147 -20.15 -3.98 -5.38
C HIS A 147 -21.33 -3.07 -5.69
N ARG A 148 -22.02 -3.33 -6.78
CA ARG A 148 -23.10 -2.49 -7.31
C ARG A 148 -24.40 -3.29 -7.35
N ALA A 149 -25.50 -2.60 -7.09
CA ALA A 149 -26.82 -3.10 -7.40
C ALA A 149 -27.68 -2.01 -8.00
N VAL A 150 -28.66 -2.38 -8.82
CA VAL A 150 -29.71 -1.49 -9.28
C VAL A 150 -31.06 -2.14 -8.98
N VAL A 151 -31.87 -1.47 -8.18
CA VAL A 151 -33.28 -1.85 -7.98
C VAL A 151 -34.11 -1.15 -9.05
N LEU A 152 -34.84 -1.91 -9.85
CA LEU A 152 -35.73 -1.42 -10.90
C LEU A 152 -37.16 -1.43 -10.38
N ALA A 153 -37.83 -0.28 -10.37
CA ALA A 153 -39.17 -0.16 -9.81
C ALA A 153 -40.05 0.79 -10.61
N ARG A 154 -41.33 0.45 -10.73
CA ARG A 154 -42.38 1.30 -11.31
C ARG A 154 -43.17 2.05 -10.24
N ASP A 155 -43.19 1.51 -9.03
CA ASP A 155 -43.82 2.12 -7.88
C ASP A 155 -43.00 1.91 -6.59
N THR A 156 -43.40 2.59 -5.52
CA THR A 156 -42.71 2.51 -4.22
C THR A 156 -42.80 1.11 -3.61
N GLY A 157 -43.85 0.33 -3.88
CA GLY A 157 -44.01 -1.04 -3.39
C GLY A 157 -42.96 -1.98 -3.99
N GLU A 158 -42.78 -1.92 -5.31
CA GLU A 158 -41.73 -2.66 -6.01
C GLU A 158 -40.33 -2.25 -5.53
N ALA A 159 -40.12 -0.95 -5.33
CA ALA A 159 -38.83 -0.43 -4.85
C ALA A 159 -38.50 -0.93 -3.44
N MET A 160 -39.48 -0.92 -2.54
CA MET A 160 -39.33 -1.44 -1.18
C MET A 160 -39.09 -2.96 -1.17
N ALA A 161 -39.81 -3.71 -2.01
CA ALA A 161 -39.59 -5.14 -2.16
C ALA A 161 -38.18 -5.44 -2.70
N GLY A 162 -37.72 -4.72 -3.73
CA GLY A 162 -36.37 -4.90 -4.27
C GLY A 162 -35.26 -4.54 -3.29
N LEU A 163 -35.45 -3.52 -2.45
CA LEU A 163 -34.51 -3.23 -1.36
C LEU A 163 -34.49 -4.32 -0.30
N ALA A 164 -35.64 -4.95 -0.01
CA ALA A 164 -35.73 -6.08 0.91
C ALA A 164 -35.03 -7.33 0.34
N ASP A 165 -35.26 -7.65 -0.93
CA ASP A 165 -34.61 -8.75 -1.64
C ASP A 165 -33.07 -8.56 -1.65
N LEU A 166 -32.61 -7.35 -1.99
CA LEU A 166 -31.18 -7.00 -1.97
C LEU A 166 -30.58 -7.06 -0.56
N ALA A 167 -31.32 -6.61 0.45
CA ALA A 167 -30.91 -6.70 1.84
C ALA A 167 -30.77 -8.15 2.34
N ALA A 168 -31.64 -9.05 1.87
CA ALA A 168 -31.61 -10.46 2.19
C ALA A 168 -30.54 -11.23 1.39
N GLY A 169 -30.13 -10.70 0.23
CA GLY A 169 -29.27 -11.41 -0.72
C GLY A 169 -30.04 -12.46 -1.52
N GLU A 170 -31.34 -12.28 -1.70
CA GLU A 170 -32.18 -13.20 -2.46
C GLU A 170 -32.18 -12.84 -3.96
N PRO A 171 -32.04 -13.82 -4.87
CA PRO A 171 -32.16 -13.56 -6.31
C PRO A 171 -33.54 -12.99 -6.64
N SER A 172 -33.57 -11.87 -7.36
CA SER A 172 -34.82 -11.17 -7.68
C SER A 172 -34.78 -10.59 -9.08
N GLY A 173 -35.84 -10.78 -9.86
CA GLY A 173 -35.93 -10.24 -11.23
C GLY A 173 -35.96 -8.72 -11.32
N ARG A 174 -36.14 -8.02 -10.19
CA ARG A 174 -36.15 -6.55 -10.08
C ARG A 174 -34.83 -5.96 -9.55
N VAL A 175 -33.87 -6.81 -9.17
CA VAL A 175 -32.59 -6.40 -8.61
C VAL A 175 -31.48 -6.96 -9.47
N LEU A 176 -30.69 -6.08 -10.06
CA LEU A 176 -29.46 -6.44 -10.76
C LEU A 176 -28.29 -6.21 -9.81
N THR A 177 -27.37 -7.17 -9.72
CA THR A 177 -26.18 -7.08 -8.86
C THR A 177 -24.94 -7.45 -9.66
N GLY A 178 -23.81 -6.82 -9.34
CA GLY A 178 -22.52 -7.16 -9.92
C GLY A 178 -21.38 -6.62 -9.06
N SER A 179 -20.19 -7.15 -9.28
CA SER A 179 -18.94 -6.67 -8.68
C SER A 179 -17.96 -6.28 -9.77
N VAL A 180 -17.40 -5.09 -9.64
CA VAL A 180 -16.45 -4.53 -10.60
C VAL A 180 -15.09 -4.45 -9.92
N GLU A 181 -14.23 -5.42 -10.20
CA GLU A 181 -12.86 -5.44 -9.68
C GLU A 181 -11.94 -4.44 -10.39
N ARG A 182 -12.15 -4.26 -11.69
CA ARG A 182 -11.43 -3.32 -12.56
C ARG A 182 -12.41 -2.57 -13.44
N GLN A 183 -12.22 -1.27 -13.60
CA GLN A 183 -12.90 -0.52 -14.64
C GLN A 183 -12.22 -0.83 -15.97
N GLY A 184 -12.86 -1.66 -16.80
CA GLY A 184 -12.35 -2.02 -18.12
C GLY A 184 -12.99 -1.25 -19.25
N LYS A 185 -12.49 -1.49 -20.46
CA LYS A 185 -12.97 -0.87 -21.70
C LYS A 185 -14.28 -1.48 -22.17
N THR A 186 -15.10 -0.71 -22.89
CA THR A 186 -16.39 -1.12 -23.44
C THR A 186 -16.30 -1.39 -24.94
N VAL A 187 -16.87 -2.51 -25.40
CA VAL A 187 -16.99 -2.86 -26.82
C VAL A 187 -18.44 -2.79 -27.25
N PHE A 188 -18.74 -2.11 -28.36
CA PHE A 188 -20.04 -2.27 -29.02
C PHE A 188 -19.97 -3.37 -30.07
N VAL A 189 -20.90 -4.31 -29.96
CA VAL A 189 -20.99 -5.51 -30.78
C VAL A 189 -22.22 -5.42 -31.67
N PHE A 190 -22.02 -5.60 -32.97
CA PHE A 190 -23.07 -5.46 -33.97
C PHE A 190 -23.33 -6.81 -34.65
N PRO A 191 -24.44 -7.51 -34.35
CA PRO A 191 -24.69 -8.83 -34.91
C PRO A 191 -25.05 -8.80 -36.40
N GLY A 192 -24.96 -9.97 -37.03
CA GLY A 192 -25.46 -10.19 -38.37
C GLY A 192 -26.99 -10.31 -38.42
N GLN A 193 -27.50 -10.87 -39.51
CA GLN A 193 -28.92 -11.21 -39.64
C GLN A 193 -29.29 -12.35 -38.67
N GLY A 194 -30.43 -12.23 -37.99
CA GLY A 194 -30.95 -13.24 -37.05
C GLY A 194 -31.61 -12.66 -35.79
N SER A 195 -31.32 -11.40 -35.46
CA SER A 195 -31.89 -10.69 -34.29
C SER A 195 -33.24 -10.02 -34.59
N GLN A 196 -33.64 -9.92 -35.86
CA GLN A 196 -34.88 -9.25 -36.26
C GLN A 196 -36.14 -9.96 -35.74
N TRP A 197 -37.19 -9.18 -35.51
CA TRP A 197 -38.54 -9.65 -35.23
C TRP A 197 -39.55 -8.58 -35.64
N ARG A 198 -40.80 -8.98 -35.87
CA ARG A 198 -41.88 -8.09 -36.31
C ARG A 198 -42.21 -7.07 -35.23
N GLY A 199 -42.23 -5.78 -35.58
CA GLY A 199 -42.47 -4.69 -34.62
C GLY A 199 -41.23 -4.28 -33.80
N MET A 200 -40.03 -4.78 -34.13
CA MET A 200 -38.80 -4.37 -33.45
C MET A 200 -38.62 -2.85 -33.45
N ALA A 201 -38.17 -2.30 -32.33
CA ALA A 201 -37.85 -0.87 -32.12
C ALA A 201 -39.00 0.14 -32.33
N THR A 202 -40.23 -0.29 -32.67
CA THR A 202 -41.38 0.61 -32.88
C THR A 202 -41.79 1.39 -31.63
N ARG A 203 -41.77 0.74 -30.46
CA ARG A 203 -42.08 1.42 -29.19
C ARG A 203 -40.97 2.39 -28.80
N LEU A 204 -39.71 2.02 -29.05
CA LEU A 204 -38.55 2.87 -28.77
C LEU A 204 -38.53 4.13 -29.65
N LEU A 205 -38.94 4.03 -30.92
CA LEU A 205 -39.17 5.19 -31.82
C LEU A 205 -40.12 6.21 -31.20
N ALA A 206 -41.18 5.76 -30.52
CA ALA A 206 -42.15 6.65 -29.89
C ALA A 206 -41.68 7.21 -28.52
N GLN A 207 -40.74 6.54 -27.85
CA GLN A 207 -40.36 6.80 -26.46
C GLN A 207 -39.01 7.51 -26.31
N SER A 208 -38.12 7.43 -27.30
CA SER A 208 -36.78 8.01 -27.25
C SER A 208 -36.54 8.97 -28.42
N PRO A 209 -36.48 10.30 -28.18
CA PRO A 209 -36.18 11.28 -29.22
C PRO A 209 -34.82 11.06 -29.90
N VAL A 210 -33.81 10.62 -29.15
CA VAL A 210 -32.46 10.32 -29.69
C VAL A 210 -32.52 9.15 -30.66
N PHE A 211 -33.24 8.09 -30.29
CA PHE A 211 -33.39 6.91 -31.14
C PHE A 211 -34.19 7.26 -32.41
N ALA A 212 -35.27 8.01 -32.28
CA ALA A 212 -36.09 8.46 -33.39
C ALA A 212 -35.30 9.33 -34.39
N ALA A 213 -34.57 10.33 -33.90
CA ALA A 213 -33.76 11.20 -34.75
C ALA A 213 -32.73 10.41 -35.56
N ARG A 214 -32.04 9.45 -34.92
CA ARG A 214 -31.05 8.64 -35.62
C ARG A 214 -31.68 7.67 -36.63
N MET A 215 -32.87 7.14 -36.33
CA MET A 215 -33.64 6.32 -37.26
C MET A 215 -34.10 7.12 -38.49
N ASP A 216 -34.50 8.38 -38.31
CA ASP A 216 -34.90 9.27 -39.41
C ASP A 216 -33.71 9.58 -40.32
N GLU A 217 -32.53 9.87 -39.75
CA GLU A 217 -31.29 10.04 -40.53
C GLU A 217 -30.93 8.77 -41.34
N CYS A 218 -31.09 7.59 -40.73
CA CYS A 218 -30.90 6.32 -41.43
C CYS A 218 -31.94 6.12 -42.55
N ALA A 219 -33.20 6.48 -42.32
CA ALA A 219 -34.26 6.39 -43.32
C ALA A 219 -33.98 7.29 -44.53
N GLU A 220 -33.53 8.53 -44.28
CA GLU A 220 -33.13 9.47 -45.34
C GLU A 220 -31.95 8.93 -46.17
N ALA A 221 -30.92 8.38 -45.50
CA ALA A 221 -29.76 7.81 -46.19
C ALA A 221 -30.11 6.55 -47.01
N LEU A 222 -31.04 5.72 -46.54
CA LEU A 222 -31.48 4.50 -47.22
C LEU A 222 -32.40 4.78 -48.41
N ALA A 223 -33.16 5.88 -48.38
CA ALA A 223 -34.10 6.24 -49.43
C ALA A 223 -33.41 6.48 -50.80
N GLU A 224 -32.11 6.78 -50.83
CA GLU A 224 -31.35 6.90 -52.09
C GLU A 224 -31.17 5.55 -52.81
N PHE A 225 -31.19 4.44 -52.07
CA PHE A 225 -30.85 3.11 -52.59
C PHE A 225 -32.00 2.10 -52.55
N THR A 226 -33.15 2.49 -51.99
CA THR A 226 -34.34 1.65 -51.80
C THR A 226 -35.57 2.26 -52.46
N ASP A 227 -36.54 1.42 -52.83
CA ASP A 227 -37.84 1.81 -53.36
C ASP A 227 -38.97 1.72 -52.31
N TRP A 228 -38.60 1.51 -51.05
CA TRP A 228 -39.50 1.34 -49.91
C TRP A 228 -39.08 2.23 -48.73
N SER A 229 -40.02 2.48 -47.80
CA SER A 229 -39.81 3.32 -46.62
C SER A 229 -39.45 2.48 -45.40
N LEU A 230 -38.34 2.81 -44.72
CA LEU A 230 -37.90 2.11 -43.51
C LEU A 230 -38.95 2.17 -42.40
N LEU A 231 -39.55 3.34 -42.19
CA LEU A 231 -40.57 3.51 -41.15
C LEU A 231 -41.82 2.69 -41.47
N ASP A 232 -42.24 2.61 -42.74
CA ASP A 232 -43.39 1.80 -43.14
C ASP A 232 -43.13 0.30 -42.96
N VAL A 233 -41.92 -0.16 -43.26
CA VAL A 233 -41.51 -1.56 -43.02
C VAL A 233 -41.55 -1.90 -41.52
N LEU A 234 -41.05 -1.02 -40.65
CA LEU A 234 -41.06 -1.26 -39.20
C LEU A 234 -42.47 -1.22 -38.60
N HIS A 235 -43.35 -0.36 -39.11
CA HIS A 235 -44.76 -0.28 -38.68
C HIS A 235 -45.66 -1.32 -39.37
N GLU A 236 -45.12 -2.12 -40.29
CA GLU A 236 -45.87 -3.08 -41.11
C GLU A 236 -47.05 -2.41 -41.85
N THR A 237 -46.84 -1.20 -42.38
CA THR A 237 -47.86 -0.49 -43.16
C THR A 237 -48.28 -1.33 -44.37
N GLU A 238 -49.57 -1.34 -44.71
CA GLU A 238 -50.10 -2.06 -45.86
C GLU A 238 -49.38 -1.66 -47.15
N GLY A 239 -48.84 -2.64 -47.88
CA GLY A 239 -48.06 -2.43 -49.11
C GLY A 239 -46.54 -2.35 -48.91
N SER A 240 -46.05 -2.29 -47.66
CA SER A 240 -44.62 -2.41 -47.34
C SER A 240 -44.09 -3.83 -47.62
N PRO A 241 -42.82 -3.98 -48.05
CA PRO A 241 -42.23 -5.30 -48.28
C PRO A 241 -41.94 -6.03 -46.95
N SER A 242 -42.02 -7.37 -46.95
CA SER A 242 -41.81 -8.18 -45.74
C SER A 242 -40.36 -8.09 -45.21
N LEU A 243 -40.21 -8.03 -43.89
CA LEU A 243 -38.95 -8.21 -43.16
C LEU A 243 -38.30 -9.60 -43.36
N ASP A 244 -38.97 -10.53 -44.04
CA ASP A 244 -38.39 -11.83 -44.40
C ASP A 244 -37.43 -11.73 -45.61
N ARG A 245 -37.51 -10.63 -46.39
CA ARG A 245 -36.65 -10.41 -47.55
C ARG A 245 -35.28 -9.87 -47.13
N VAL A 246 -34.20 -10.47 -47.64
CA VAL A 246 -32.82 -10.09 -47.31
C VAL A 246 -32.51 -8.61 -47.60
N ASP A 247 -33.03 -8.08 -48.71
CA ASP A 247 -32.83 -6.69 -49.14
C ASP A 247 -33.63 -5.67 -48.32
N VAL A 248 -34.48 -6.13 -47.40
CA VAL A 248 -35.27 -5.32 -46.48
C VAL A 248 -34.73 -5.45 -45.05
N VAL A 249 -34.46 -6.69 -44.62
CA VAL A 249 -34.02 -6.98 -43.25
C VAL A 249 -32.62 -6.46 -42.95
N GLN A 250 -31.70 -6.52 -43.91
CA GLN A 250 -30.32 -6.07 -43.70
C GLN A 250 -30.26 -4.55 -43.47
N PRO A 251 -30.86 -3.70 -44.34
CA PRO A 251 -30.92 -2.26 -44.07
C PRO A 251 -31.74 -1.88 -42.83
N ALA A 252 -32.84 -2.59 -42.54
CA ALA A 252 -33.63 -2.33 -41.34
C ALA A 252 -32.86 -2.63 -40.05
N LEU A 253 -32.13 -3.76 -40.01
CA LEU A 253 -31.25 -4.08 -38.88
C LEU A 253 -30.11 -3.07 -38.73
N PHE A 254 -29.49 -2.66 -39.84
CA PHE A 254 -28.45 -1.61 -39.83
C PHE A 254 -28.96 -0.33 -39.14
N ALA A 255 -30.14 0.15 -39.53
CA ALA A 255 -30.72 1.36 -38.94
C ALA A 255 -31.00 1.21 -37.44
N VAL A 256 -31.57 0.08 -37.01
CA VAL A 256 -31.83 -0.20 -35.59
C VAL A 256 -30.54 -0.27 -34.78
N MET A 257 -29.52 -0.98 -35.30
CA MET A 257 -28.22 -1.15 -34.64
C MET A 257 -27.49 0.19 -34.44
N VAL A 258 -27.43 1.01 -35.50
CA VAL A 258 -26.80 2.34 -35.46
C VAL A 258 -27.55 3.28 -34.52
N SER A 259 -28.89 3.20 -34.47
CA SER A 259 -29.72 4.02 -33.59
C SER A 259 -29.64 3.59 -32.12
N LEU A 260 -29.50 2.29 -31.85
CA LEU A 260 -29.21 1.79 -30.50
C LEU A 260 -27.84 2.24 -30.00
N ALA A 261 -26.82 2.23 -30.86
CA ALA A 261 -25.50 2.75 -30.52
C ALA A 261 -25.56 4.26 -30.17
N ALA A 262 -26.34 5.06 -30.91
CA ALA A 262 -26.57 6.46 -30.57
C ALA A 262 -27.27 6.62 -29.21
N LEU A 263 -28.27 5.77 -28.93
CA LEU A 263 -28.96 5.79 -27.64
C LEU A 263 -28.04 5.46 -26.47
N TRP A 264 -27.20 4.42 -26.56
CA TRP A 264 -26.20 4.11 -25.53
C TRP A 264 -25.25 5.28 -25.27
N ARG A 265 -24.75 5.91 -26.34
CA ARG A 265 -23.85 7.07 -26.24
C ARG A 265 -24.53 8.28 -25.60
N SER A 266 -25.84 8.48 -25.82
CA SER A 266 -26.60 9.57 -25.19
C SER A 266 -26.75 9.41 -23.67
N TYR A 267 -26.66 8.18 -23.16
CA TYR A 267 -26.61 7.88 -21.72
C TYR A 267 -25.16 7.70 -21.22
N GLY A 268 -24.17 8.28 -21.91
CA GLY A 268 -22.77 8.33 -21.47
C GLY A 268 -21.96 7.04 -21.67
N VAL A 269 -22.55 5.96 -22.19
CA VAL A 269 -21.81 4.72 -22.48
C VAL A 269 -21.13 4.84 -23.84
N GLN A 270 -19.83 5.11 -23.85
CA GLN A 270 -19.02 5.20 -25.07
C GLN A 270 -18.30 3.88 -25.36
N PRO A 271 -18.22 3.44 -26.63
CA PRO A 271 -17.38 2.32 -27.01
C PRO A 271 -15.91 2.74 -27.13
N ASP A 272 -15.02 1.98 -26.51
CA ASP A 272 -13.58 2.04 -26.72
C ASP A 272 -13.15 1.24 -27.96
N ALA A 273 -13.97 0.26 -28.37
CA ALA A 273 -13.82 -0.48 -29.62
C ALA A 273 -15.18 -0.90 -30.18
N VAL A 274 -15.22 -1.19 -31.47
CA VAL A 274 -16.38 -1.81 -32.14
C VAL A 274 -16.00 -3.08 -32.88
N VAL A 275 -16.91 -4.04 -32.87
CA VAL A 275 -16.80 -5.28 -33.66
C VAL A 275 -18.16 -5.61 -34.27
N GLY A 276 -18.15 -6.11 -35.50
CA GLY A 276 -19.38 -6.53 -36.19
C GLY A 276 -19.27 -7.96 -36.69
N HIS A 277 -20.40 -8.66 -36.73
CA HIS A 277 -20.49 -10.02 -37.28
C HIS A 277 -21.11 -9.96 -38.69
N SER A 278 -20.34 -10.33 -39.72
CA SER A 278 -20.80 -10.29 -41.12
C SER A 278 -21.32 -8.89 -41.50
N GLN A 279 -22.57 -8.75 -41.95
CA GLN A 279 -23.18 -7.45 -42.27
C GLN A 279 -23.22 -6.46 -41.08
N GLY A 280 -23.13 -6.96 -39.84
CA GLY A 280 -23.03 -6.11 -38.66
C GLY A 280 -21.77 -5.23 -38.67
N GLU A 281 -20.71 -5.62 -39.39
CA GLU A 281 -19.54 -4.76 -39.59
C GLU A 281 -19.86 -3.45 -40.30
N ILE A 282 -20.91 -3.40 -41.12
CA ILE A 282 -21.34 -2.16 -41.79
C ILE A 282 -21.84 -1.15 -40.75
N ALA A 283 -22.60 -1.61 -39.76
CA ALA A 283 -23.03 -0.79 -38.62
C ALA A 283 -21.84 -0.38 -37.75
N ALA A 284 -20.93 -1.31 -37.45
CA ALA A 284 -19.71 -1.02 -36.69
C ALA A 284 -18.84 0.04 -37.39
N ALA A 285 -18.61 -0.08 -38.69
CA ALA A 285 -17.84 0.88 -39.50
C ALA A 285 -18.51 2.26 -39.54
N CYS A 286 -19.84 2.32 -39.60
CA CYS A 286 -20.58 3.58 -39.51
C CYS A 286 -20.42 4.23 -38.13
N VAL A 287 -20.57 3.45 -37.05
CA VAL A 287 -20.45 3.96 -35.67
C VAL A 287 -19.03 4.41 -35.36
N ALA A 288 -18.01 3.68 -35.83
CA ALA A 288 -16.60 4.07 -35.74
C ALA A 288 -16.22 5.25 -36.65
N GLY A 289 -17.12 5.71 -37.51
CA GLY A 289 -16.88 6.79 -38.47
C GLY A 289 -15.95 6.42 -39.62
N ALA A 290 -15.68 5.13 -39.83
CA ALA A 290 -14.92 4.65 -40.98
C ALA A 290 -15.74 4.73 -42.28
N LEU A 291 -17.08 4.66 -42.18
CA LEU A 291 -18.00 4.97 -43.27
C LEU A 291 -18.96 6.09 -42.86
N SER A 292 -19.24 7.00 -43.80
CA SER A 292 -20.35 7.93 -43.65
C SER A 292 -21.69 7.18 -43.59
N LEU A 293 -22.73 7.78 -43.00
CA LEU A 293 -24.05 7.16 -42.93
C LEU A 293 -24.59 6.78 -44.33
N ARG A 294 -24.37 7.66 -45.32
CA ARG A 294 -24.74 7.43 -46.72
C ARG A 294 -23.97 6.27 -47.34
N ASP A 295 -22.65 6.20 -47.16
CA ASP A 295 -21.83 5.12 -47.72
C ASP A 295 -22.17 3.78 -47.06
N ALA A 296 -22.40 3.75 -45.74
CA ALA A 296 -22.85 2.55 -45.05
C ALA A 296 -24.24 2.09 -45.53
N ALA A 297 -25.18 3.03 -45.72
CA ALA A 297 -26.50 2.79 -46.32
C ALA A 297 -26.39 2.21 -47.75
N ARG A 298 -25.46 2.73 -48.55
CA ARG A 298 -25.14 2.20 -49.89
C ARG A 298 -24.64 0.77 -49.81
N VAL A 299 -23.66 0.49 -48.93
CA VAL A 299 -23.08 -0.86 -48.77
C VAL A 299 -24.15 -1.86 -48.36
N VAL A 300 -24.90 -1.60 -47.28
CA VAL A 300 -25.90 -2.57 -46.77
C VAL A 300 -27.02 -2.82 -47.79
N THR A 301 -27.44 -1.80 -48.52
CA THR A 301 -28.54 -1.92 -49.49
C THR A 301 -28.11 -2.64 -50.76
N LEU A 302 -27.04 -2.19 -51.41
CA LEU A 302 -26.62 -2.78 -52.68
C LEU A 302 -26.08 -4.21 -52.49
N ARG A 303 -25.44 -4.48 -51.35
CA ARG A 303 -25.04 -5.84 -50.95
C ARG A 303 -26.24 -6.77 -50.85
N SER A 304 -27.26 -6.38 -50.10
CA SER A 304 -28.43 -7.22 -49.84
C SER A 304 -29.29 -7.40 -51.09
N GLN A 305 -29.39 -6.40 -51.97
CA GLN A 305 -30.00 -6.53 -53.29
C GLN A 305 -29.26 -7.52 -54.20
N ALA A 306 -27.92 -7.49 -54.22
CA ALA A 306 -27.13 -8.45 -54.99
C ALA A 306 -27.35 -9.90 -54.49
N ILE A 307 -27.46 -10.10 -53.17
CA ILE A 307 -27.80 -11.40 -52.57
C ILE A 307 -29.19 -11.84 -53.02
N ARG A 308 -30.21 -10.97 -52.90
CA ARG A 308 -31.59 -11.25 -53.33
C ARG A 308 -31.65 -11.68 -54.79
N ASP A 309 -31.01 -10.93 -55.68
CA ASP A 309 -31.18 -11.10 -57.11
C ASP A 309 -30.48 -12.34 -57.68
N VAL A 310 -29.41 -12.80 -57.02
CA VAL A 310 -28.51 -13.83 -57.57
C VAL A 310 -28.39 -15.06 -56.68
N LEU A 311 -28.31 -14.89 -55.36
CA LEU A 311 -27.99 -15.98 -54.42
C LEU A 311 -29.22 -16.59 -53.74
N ALA A 312 -30.29 -15.81 -53.56
CA ALA A 312 -31.53 -16.28 -52.94
C ALA A 312 -32.09 -17.51 -53.68
N GLY A 313 -32.52 -18.52 -52.93
CA GLY A 313 -32.99 -19.81 -53.40
C GLY A 313 -31.91 -20.83 -53.77
N HIS A 314 -30.61 -20.49 -53.72
CA HIS A 314 -29.53 -21.38 -54.18
C HIS A 314 -28.74 -22.07 -53.05
N GLY A 315 -28.98 -21.70 -51.79
CA GLY A 315 -28.23 -22.24 -50.67
C GLY A 315 -28.93 -22.05 -49.33
N GLY A 316 -28.19 -22.24 -48.25
CA GLY A 316 -28.68 -21.94 -46.91
C GLY A 316 -27.54 -21.89 -45.90
N MET A 317 -27.91 -21.76 -44.63
CA MET A 317 -26.96 -21.76 -43.51
C MET A 317 -27.50 -22.55 -42.31
N MET A 318 -26.60 -23.09 -41.51
CA MET A 318 -26.92 -23.91 -40.34
C MET A 318 -25.94 -23.63 -39.20
N SER A 319 -26.47 -23.33 -38.01
CA SER A 319 -25.69 -23.28 -36.76
C SER A 319 -25.48 -24.69 -36.24
N VAL A 320 -24.25 -25.00 -35.85
CA VAL A 320 -23.80 -26.31 -35.37
C VAL A 320 -23.13 -26.13 -34.01
N ALA A 321 -23.60 -26.87 -33.01
CA ALA A 321 -23.05 -26.85 -31.66
C ALA A 321 -21.84 -27.80 -31.53
N LEU A 322 -20.74 -27.49 -32.25
CA LEU A 322 -19.48 -28.23 -32.21
C LEU A 322 -18.29 -27.25 -32.18
N PRO A 323 -17.14 -27.69 -31.64
CA PRO A 323 -15.89 -26.97 -31.81
C PRO A 323 -15.56 -26.75 -33.29
N PRO A 324 -15.06 -25.56 -33.68
CA PRO A 324 -14.72 -25.24 -35.07
C PRO A 324 -13.72 -26.22 -35.69
N GLU A 325 -12.74 -26.70 -34.92
CA GLU A 325 -11.73 -27.67 -35.33
C GLU A 325 -12.34 -29.04 -35.70
N ASP A 326 -13.27 -29.53 -34.87
CA ASP A 326 -13.98 -30.78 -35.12
C ASP A 326 -14.88 -30.66 -36.36
N LEU A 327 -15.50 -29.49 -36.53
CA LEU A 327 -16.37 -29.21 -37.66
C LEU A 327 -15.58 -29.05 -38.96
N ALA A 328 -14.39 -28.41 -38.92
CA ALA A 328 -13.54 -28.22 -40.09
C ALA A 328 -13.11 -29.55 -40.70
N GLY A 329 -12.68 -30.52 -39.88
CA GLY A 329 -12.33 -31.87 -40.35
C GLY A 329 -13.53 -32.63 -40.92
N GLU A 330 -14.74 -32.37 -40.43
CA GLU A 330 -15.97 -32.96 -40.97
C GLU A 330 -16.37 -32.36 -42.32
N LEU A 331 -16.11 -31.06 -42.52
CA LEU A 331 -16.47 -30.33 -43.74
C LEU A 331 -15.64 -30.73 -44.97
N GLU A 332 -14.48 -31.36 -44.80
CA GLU A 332 -13.65 -31.89 -45.91
C GLU A 332 -14.44 -32.82 -46.85
N ARG A 333 -15.45 -33.52 -46.33
CA ARG A 333 -16.30 -34.44 -47.11
C ARG A 333 -17.21 -33.72 -48.11
N TRP A 334 -17.45 -32.44 -47.88
CA TRP A 334 -18.29 -31.58 -48.72
C TRP A 334 -17.46 -30.43 -49.30
N GLU A 335 -16.17 -30.66 -49.56
CA GLU A 335 -15.27 -29.68 -50.17
C GLU A 335 -15.92 -29.02 -51.40
N GLY A 336 -15.98 -27.69 -51.40
CA GLY A 336 -16.61 -26.88 -52.45
C GLY A 336 -18.15 -26.79 -52.42
N ARG A 337 -18.84 -27.61 -51.61
CA ARG A 337 -20.31 -27.57 -51.44
C ARG A 337 -20.74 -26.92 -50.13
N LEU A 338 -19.95 -27.10 -49.06
CA LEU A 338 -20.13 -26.46 -47.77
C LEU A 338 -18.89 -25.61 -47.41
N SER A 339 -19.09 -24.59 -46.60
CA SER A 339 -18.04 -23.72 -46.08
C SER A 339 -18.33 -23.36 -44.64
N LEU A 340 -17.28 -23.27 -43.82
CA LEU A 340 -17.39 -22.68 -42.49
C LEU A 340 -17.66 -21.18 -42.65
N ALA A 341 -18.87 -20.74 -42.31
CA ALA A 341 -19.31 -19.37 -42.50
C ALA A 341 -18.92 -18.45 -41.34
N ALA A 342 -19.04 -18.92 -40.11
CA ALA A 342 -18.73 -18.14 -38.93
C ALA A 342 -18.31 -19.01 -37.74
N VAL A 343 -17.41 -18.50 -36.92
CA VAL A 343 -17.01 -19.05 -35.63
C VAL A 343 -17.44 -18.06 -34.54
N ASN A 344 -18.52 -18.37 -33.84
CA ASN A 344 -19.19 -17.46 -32.90
C ASN A 344 -18.82 -17.69 -31.44
N GLY A 345 -18.21 -18.83 -31.12
CA GLY A 345 -17.74 -19.21 -29.79
C GLY A 345 -17.11 -20.61 -29.82
N PRO A 346 -16.52 -21.05 -28.69
CA PRO A 346 -15.82 -22.34 -28.56
C PRO A 346 -16.63 -23.56 -28.99
N SER A 347 -17.96 -23.57 -28.80
CA SER A 347 -18.82 -24.66 -29.28
C SER A 347 -19.89 -24.20 -30.27
N SER A 348 -19.76 -23.02 -30.86
CA SER A 348 -20.79 -22.41 -31.71
C SER A 348 -20.24 -21.95 -33.06
N ALA A 349 -20.48 -22.74 -34.10
CA ALA A 349 -20.10 -22.42 -35.47
C ALA A 349 -21.32 -22.37 -36.41
N VAL A 350 -21.15 -21.75 -37.58
CA VAL A 350 -22.14 -21.68 -38.65
C VAL A 350 -21.55 -22.23 -39.93
N VAL A 351 -22.27 -23.12 -40.60
CA VAL A 351 -21.93 -23.67 -41.92
C VAL A 351 -22.86 -23.07 -42.96
N SER A 352 -22.35 -22.79 -44.15
CA SER A 352 -23.14 -22.31 -45.29
C SER A 352 -22.83 -23.13 -46.54
N GLY A 353 -23.79 -23.26 -47.44
CA GLY A 353 -23.58 -23.94 -48.72
C GLY A 353 -24.86 -24.44 -49.37
N GLU A 354 -24.74 -25.49 -50.17
CA GLU A 354 -25.86 -26.12 -50.87
C GLU A 354 -26.90 -26.68 -49.89
N ALA A 355 -28.18 -26.52 -50.21
CA ALA A 355 -29.28 -26.97 -49.34
C ALA A 355 -29.22 -28.48 -49.05
N SER A 356 -28.94 -29.30 -50.06
CA SER A 356 -28.84 -30.76 -49.95
C SER A 356 -27.64 -31.21 -49.12
N ALA A 357 -26.49 -30.55 -49.25
CA ALA A 357 -25.30 -30.85 -48.44
C ALA A 357 -25.54 -30.50 -46.96
N LEU A 358 -26.27 -29.42 -46.69
CA LEU A 358 -26.68 -29.07 -45.33
C LEU A 358 -27.69 -30.07 -44.75
N ASP A 359 -28.57 -30.68 -45.57
CA ASP A 359 -29.47 -31.75 -45.12
C ASP A 359 -28.69 -33.02 -44.75
N GLU A 360 -27.68 -33.38 -45.55
CA GLU A 360 -26.76 -34.48 -45.27
C GLU A 360 -25.98 -34.25 -43.96
N LEU A 361 -25.45 -33.04 -43.75
CA LEU A 361 -24.76 -32.66 -42.52
C LEU A 361 -25.70 -32.70 -41.31
N GLN A 362 -26.93 -32.20 -41.46
CA GLN A 362 -27.94 -32.20 -40.40
C GLN A 362 -28.25 -33.63 -39.94
N ALA A 363 -28.56 -34.55 -40.86
CA ALA A 363 -28.85 -35.95 -40.53
C ALA A 363 -27.69 -36.60 -39.75
N ARG A 364 -26.45 -36.28 -40.13
CA ARG A 364 -25.26 -36.81 -39.48
C ARG A 364 -25.00 -36.22 -38.11
N CYS A 365 -25.27 -34.93 -37.91
CA CYS A 365 -25.23 -34.32 -36.58
C CYS A 365 -26.31 -34.92 -35.67
N GLU A 366 -27.52 -35.17 -36.20
CA GLU A 366 -28.60 -35.82 -35.46
C GLU A 366 -28.23 -37.26 -35.03
N GLU A 367 -27.59 -38.04 -35.91
CA GLU A 367 -27.05 -39.38 -35.57
C GLU A 367 -26.03 -39.33 -34.42
N ARG A 368 -25.22 -38.27 -34.35
CA ARG A 368 -24.21 -38.04 -33.31
C ARG A 368 -24.75 -37.29 -32.08
N GLN A 369 -26.06 -37.03 -32.03
CA GLN A 369 -26.71 -36.23 -30.98
C GLN A 369 -26.13 -34.81 -30.82
N VAL A 370 -25.62 -34.24 -31.90
CA VAL A 370 -25.12 -32.86 -31.96
C VAL A 370 -26.29 -31.93 -32.29
N ARG A 371 -26.45 -30.87 -31.50
CA ARG A 371 -27.50 -29.87 -31.73
C ARG A 371 -27.17 -29.03 -32.97
N VAL A 372 -28.09 -29.00 -33.92
CA VAL A 372 -28.02 -28.14 -35.12
C VAL A 372 -29.31 -27.33 -35.28
N ARG A 373 -29.19 -26.16 -35.91
CA ARG A 373 -30.33 -25.29 -36.19
C ARG A 373 -30.16 -24.60 -37.54
N ARG A 374 -31.13 -24.82 -38.45
CA ARG A 374 -31.21 -24.06 -39.71
C ARG A 374 -31.43 -22.57 -39.42
N VAL A 375 -30.62 -21.73 -40.06
CA VAL A 375 -30.80 -20.27 -40.04
C VAL A 375 -31.85 -19.94 -41.11
N PRO A 376 -32.85 -19.09 -40.83
CA PRO A 376 -33.92 -18.77 -41.78
C PRO A 376 -33.42 -17.84 -42.89
N VAL A 377 -32.58 -18.39 -43.77
CA VAL A 377 -32.02 -17.77 -44.98
C VAL A 377 -32.00 -18.80 -46.10
N ASP A 378 -32.23 -18.34 -47.32
CA ASP A 378 -32.28 -19.14 -48.54
C ASP A 378 -31.06 -18.93 -49.45
N TYR A 379 -29.97 -18.41 -48.90
CA TYR A 379 -28.70 -18.16 -49.58
C TYR A 379 -27.52 -18.58 -48.68
N ALA A 380 -26.36 -18.86 -49.28
CA ALA A 380 -25.14 -19.23 -48.56
C ALA A 380 -24.08 -18.11 -48.59
N SER A 381 -24.19 -17.12 -47.71
CA SER A 381 -23.11 -16.13 -47.49
C SER A 381 -21.90 -16.78 -46.81
N HIS A 382 -20.71 -16.22 -47.00
CA HIS A 382 -19.44 -16.75 -46.49
C HIS A 382 -19.07 -18.11 -47.09
N SER A 383 -19.45 -18.32 -48.36
CA SER A 383 -19.16 -19.52 -49.14
C SER A 383 -18.72 -19.17 -50.56
N VAL A 384 -18.26 -20.18 -51.30
CA VAL A 384 -17.94 -20.08 -52.73
C VAL A 384 -19.10 -19.49 -53.57
N GLN A 385 -20.36 -19.67 -53.16
CA GLN A 385 -21.52 -19.13 -53.91
C GLN A 385 -21.47 -17.60 -54.04
N VAL A 386 -20.84 -16.89 -53.09
CA VAL A 386 -20.70 -15.43 -53.10
C VAL A 386 -19.84 -14.93 -54.27
N GLU A 387 -18.97 -15.77 -54.84
CA GLU A 387 -18.14 -15.40 -56.00
C GLU A 387 -18.99 -15.00 -57.22
N ALA A 388 -20.22 -15.52 -57.33
CA ALA A 388 -21.16 -15.18 -58.40
C ALA A 388 -21.56 -13.69 -58.41
N ILE A 389 -21.49 -13.00 -57.28
CA ILE A 389 -21.83 -11.57 -57.16
C ILE A 389 -20.62 -10.66 -57.02
N ARG A 390 -19.39 -11.19 -57.09
CA ARG A 390 -18.14 -10.42 -56.91
C ARG A 390 -18.07 -9.19 -57.81
N GLU A 391 -18.15 -9.40 -59.12
CA GLU A 391 -18.02 -8.32 -60.11
C GLU A 391 -19.16 -7.30 -60.02
N ARG A 392 -20.34 -7.72 -59.51
CA ARG A 392 -21.44 -6.80 -59.24
C ARG A 392 -21.13 -5.93 -58.03
N LEU A 393 -20.73 -6.52 -56.90
CA LEU A 393 -20.40 -5.77 -55.69
C LEU A 393 -19.26 -4.78 -55.91
N LEU A 394 -18.19 -5.18 -56.60
CA LEU A 394 -17.05 -4.30 -56.89
C LEU A 394 -17.47 -3.06 -57.70
N ARG A 395 -18.42 -3.23 -58.63
CA ARG A 395 -18.95 -2.12 -59.44
C ARG A 395 -19.95 -1.27 -58.69
N ASP A 396 -20.89 -1.90 -58.01
CA ASP A 396 -21.99 -1.23 -57.31
C ASP A 396 -21.48 -0.40 -56.12
N LEU A 397 -20.36 -0.84 -55.51
CA LEU A 397 -19.67 -0.16 -54.41
C LEU A 397 -18.46 0.66 -54.85
N ASP A 398 -18.24 0.85 -56.15
CA ASP A 398 -17.18 1.73 -56.63
C ASP A 398 -17.39 3.19 -56.18
N GLY A 399 -16.30 3.87 -55.84
CA GLY A 399 -16.32 5.25 -55.36
C GLY A 399 -16.78 5.43 -53.91
N LEU A 400 -16.75 4.39 -53.06
CA LEU A 400 -16.85 4.56 -51.61
C LEU A 400 -15.72 5.47 -51.11
N THR A 401 -15.98 6.23 -50.04
CA THR A 401 -15.00 7.12 -49.42
C THR A 401 -14.72 6.75 -47.97
N PRO A 402 -14.01 5.62 -47.71
CA PRO A 402 -13.66 5.23 -46.34
C PRO A 402 -12.78 6.29 -45.67
N ALA A 403 -13.07 6.56 -44.40
CA ALA A 403 -12.29 7.44 -43.55
C ALA A 403 -11.55 6.64 -42.48
N GLN A 404 -10.58 7.28 -41.82
CA GLN A 404 -9.93 6.68 -40.66
C GLN A 404 -10.94 6.62 -39.49
N PRO A 405 -11.13 5.44 -38.85
CA PRO A 405 -12.04 5.32 -37.73
C PRO A 405 -11.59 6.16 -36.54
N HIS A 406 -12.54 6.81 -35.86
CA HIS A 406 -12.28 7.53 -34.59
C HIS A 406 -12.50 6.64 -33.36
N ILE A 407 -13.15 5.49 -33.52
CA ILE A 407 -13.24 4.42 -32.53
C ILE A 407 -12.56 3.18 -33.13
N PRO A 408 -11.61 2.52 -32.44
CA PRO A 408 -10.99 1.29 -32.90
C PRO A 408 -11.99 0.28 -33.49
N PHE A 409 -11.77 -0.09 -34.74
CA PHE A 409 -12.61 -1.04 -35.48
C PHE A 409 -11.86 -2.38 -35.60
N HIS A 410 -12.43 -3.44 -35.03
CA HIS A 410 -11.87 -4.78 -35.10
C HIS A 410 -12.64 -5.60 -36.14
N SER A 411 -11.95 -5.95 -37.23
CA SER A 411 -12.50 -6.78 -38.30
C SER A 411 -12.47 -8.25 -37.95
N THR A 412 -13.58 -8.92 -38.24
CA THR A 412 -13.74 -10.38 -38.14
C THR A 412 -13.33 -11.10 -39.44
N VAL A 413 -12.86 -10.37 -40.46
CA VAL A 413 -12.53 -10.93 -41.80
C VAL A 413 -11.06 -11.36 -41.91
N HIS A 414 -10.17 -10.63 -41.23
CA HIS A 414 -8.71 -10.82 -41.33
C HIS A 414 -8.05 -11.31 -40.04
N GLY A 415 -8.79 -11.42 -38.93
CA GLY A 415 -8.24 -11.73 -37.61
C GLY A 415 -7.18 -10.70 -37.13
N LEU A 416 -6.41 -11.04 -36.11
CA LEU A 416 -5.33 -10.21 -35.56
C LEU A 416 -4.04 -10.17 -36.40
N ALA A 417 -3.97 -10.86 -37.55
CA ALA A 417 -2.72 -11.10 -38.29
C ALA A 417 -2.19 -9.89 -39.10
N SER A 418 -2.68 -8.68 -38.86
CA SER A 418 -2.17 -7.46 -39.50
C SER A 418 -1.24 -6.72 -38.52
N PRO A 419 0.07 -6.56 -38.84
CA PRO A 419 1.10 -6.08 -37.91
C PRO A 419 1.01 -4.60 -37.49
N ASP A 420 0.00 -3.86 -37.96
CA ASP A 420 -0.29 -2.50 -37.50
C ASP A 420 -1.49 -2.54 -36.55
N ALA A 421 -1.36 -1.96 -35.35
CA ALA A 421 -2.47 -1.78 -34.41
C ALA A 421 -3.60 -0.96 -35.08
N GLY A 422 -4.60 -1.65 -35.64
CA GLY A 422 -5.72 -1.08 -36.43
C GLY A 422 -5.72 -1.42 -37.94
N GLY A 423 -4.83 -2.29 -38.41
CA GLY A 423 -4.57 -2.54 -39.83
C GLY A 423 -5.60 -3.36 -40.61
N THR A 424 -6.88 -2.94 -40.65
CA THR A 424 -7.71 -3.23 -41.83
C THR A 424 -7.23 -2.35 -42.98
N GLY A 425 -7.03 -2.92 -44.17
CA GLY A 425 -6.88 -2.11 -45.39
C GLY A 425 -8.07 -1.15 -45.58
N PRO A 426 -8.05 -0.27 -46.60
CA PRO A 426 -9.17 0.62 -46.85
C PRO A 426 -10.48 -0.19 -46.92
N LEU A 427 -11.53 0.25 -46.19
CA LEU A 427 -12.86 -0.39 -46.18
C LEU A 427 -13.62 -0.15 -47.49
N ASP A 428 -12.96 -0.45 -48.60
CA ASP A 428 -13.40 -0.23 -49.96
C ASP A 428 -14.31 -1.36 -50.48
N ALA A 429 -14.67 -1.31 -51.75
CA ALA A 429 -15.52 -2.32 -52.37
C ALA A 429 -14.95 -3.75 -52.28
N ALA A 430 -13.62 -3.91 -52.31
CA ALA A 430 -12.98 -5.21 -52.19
C ALA A 430 -13.12 -5.76 -50.78
N TYR A 431 -12.91 -4.92 -49.75
CA TYR A 431 -13.15 -5.31 -48.36
C TYR A 431 -14.59 -5.80 -48.14
N TRP A 432 -15.60 -5.06 -48.62
CA TRP A 432 -17.00 -5.46 -48.40
C TRP A 432 -17.43 -6.71 -49.17
N TYR A 433 -16.78 -7.00 -50.31
CA TYR A 433 -16.88 -8.31 -50.96
C TYR A 433 -16.25 -9.41 -50.08
N GLU A 434 -15.03 -9.19 -49.57
CA GLU A 434 -14.34 -10.15 -48.71
C GLU A 434 -15.11 -10.42 -47.41
N ASN A 435 -15.67 -9.39 -46.78
CA ASN A 435 -16.56 -9.54 -45.62
C ASN A 435 -17.74 -10.47 -45.91
N LEU A 436 -18.32 -10.43 -47.11
CA LEU A 436 -19.42 -11.33 -47.48
C LEU A 436 -18.92 -12.73 -47.89
N ARG A 437 -17.68 -12.87 -48.37
CA ARG A 437 -17.13 -14.10 -48.95
C ARG A 437 -16.37 -14.98 -47.96
N ARG A 438 -15.58 -14.38 -47.07
CA ARG A 438 -14.71 -15.10 -46.11
C ARG A 438 -15.46 -15.51 -44.86
N THR A 439 -14.92 -16.49 -44.15
CA THR A 439 -15.39 -16.90 -42.81
C THR A 439 -15.29 -15.73 -41.83
N VAL A 440 -16.31 -15.60 -40.97
CA VAL A 440 -16.37 -14.60 -39.88
C VAL A 440 -15.68 -15.18 -38.65
N ASP A 441 -14.53 -14.62 -38.30
CA ASP A 441 -13.71 -15.04 -37.16
C ASP A 441 -14.05 -14.22 -35.90
N PHE A 442 -15.28 -14.41 -35.39
CA PHE A 442 -15.82 -13.61 -34.30
C PHE A 442 -15.24 -14.00 -32.94
N ALA A 443 -15.13 -15.31 -32.66
CA ALA A 443 -14.62 -15.79 -31.37
C ALA A 443 -13.17 -15.34 -31.10
N ASP A 444 -12.29 -15.42 -32.10
CA ASP A 444 -10.90 -15.00 -31.94
C ASP A 444 -10.78 -13.48 -31.79
N THR A 445 -11.64 -12.73 -32.47
CA THR A 445 -11.73 -11.27 -32.29
C THR A 445 -12.20 -10.90 -30.89
N VAL A 446 -13.17 -11.63 -30.32
CA VAL A 446 -13.64 -11.42 -28.94
C VAL A 446 -12.58 -11.79 -27.92
N ARG A 447 -11.86 -12.90 -28.13
CA ARG A 447 -10.70 -13.30 -27.31
C ARG A 447 -9.65 -12.20 -27.29
N ALA A 448 -9.25 -11.71 -28.47
CA ALA A 448 -8.30 -10.61 -28.60
C ALA A 448 -8.70 -9.35 -27.83
N LEU A 449 -9.98 -8.97 -27.91
CA LEU A 449 -10.50 -7.80 -27.20
C LEU A 449 -10.50 -8.00 -25.69
N ALA A 450 -10.86 -9.20 -25.21
CA ALA A 450 -10.80 -9.55 -23.80
C ALA A 450 -9.34 -9.50 -23.27
N ASP A 451 -8.39 -10.03 -24.04
CA ASP A 451 -6.96 -9.99 -23.72
C ASP A 451 -6.41 -8.55 -23.66
N ASP A 452 -6.91 -7.63 -24.50
CA ASP A 452 -6.59 -6.18 -24.45
C ASP A 452 -7.29 -5.42 -23.30
N GLY A 453 -7.96 -6.13 -22.39
CA GLY A 453 -8.57 -5.56 -21.19
C GLY A 453 -9.95 -4.92 -21.41
N HIS A 454 -10.68 -5.34 -22.45
CA HIS A 454 -12.10 -5.02 -22.57
C HIS A 454 -12.93 -5.95 -21.68
N THR A 455 -13.79 -5.38 -20.83
CA THR A 455 -14.54 -6.14 -19.82
C THR A 455 -16.06 -6.08 -20.03
N LEU A 456 -16.54 -5.15 -20.86
CA LEU A 456 -17.97 -4.98 -21.12
C LEU A 456 -18.25 -5.03 -22.63
N PHE A 457 -19.03 -6.01 -23.06
CA PHE A 457 -19.44 -6.18 -24.46
C PHE A 457 -20.94 -5.93 -24.60
N VAL A 458 -21.31 -4.85 -25.28
CA VAL A 458 -22.71 -4.44 -25.47
C VAL A 458 -23.16 -4.78 -26.88
N GLU A 459 -24.03 -5.76 -27.01
CA GLU A 459 -24.69 -6.10 -28.27
C GLU A 459 -25.79 -5.08 -28.58
N ALA A 460 -25.51 -4.19 -29.55
CA ALA A 460 -26.37 -3.10 -29.98
C ALA A 460 -27.45 -3.61 -30.95
N SER A 461 -28.37 -4.47 -30.50
CA SER A 461 -29.30 -5.20 -31.36
C SER A 461 -30.75 -5.26 -30.84
N PRO A 462 -31.73 -5.54 -31.72
CA PRO A 462 -33.13 -5.73 -31.33
C PRO A 462 -33.38 -7.03 -30.52
N HIS A 463 -32.42 -7.95 -30.50
CA HIS A 463 -32.43 -9.17 -29.69
C HIS A 463 -31.02 -9.78 -29.60
N PRO A 464 -30.51 -10.16 -28.42
CA PRO A 464 -29.18 -10.74 -28.27
C PRO A 464 -29.08 -12.09 -28.98
N VAL A 465 -28.13 -12.22 -29.89
CA VAL A 465 -27.83 -13.48 -30.59
C VAL A 465 -26.37 -13.90 -30.48
N LEU A 466 -25.46 -12.99 -30.14
CA LEU A 466 -24.03 -13.25 -29.96
C LEU A 466 -23.62 -13.31 -28.48
N VAL A 467 -24.43 -12.75 -27.57
CA VAL A 467 -24.18 -12.80 -26.11
C VAL A 467 -23.80 -14.21 -25.61
N PRO A 468 -24.50 -15.30 -25.96
CA PRO A 468 -24.13 -16.63 -25.47
C PRO A 468 -22.74 -17.09 -25.93
N GLY A 469 -22.35 -16.83 -27.19
CA GLY A 469 -21.05 -17.22 -27.72
C GLY A 469 -19.90 -16.41 -27.12
N MET A 470 -20.12 -15.12 -26.87
CA MET A 470 -19.18 -14.27 -26.14
C MET A 470 -19.01 -14.75 -24.69
N GLN A 471 -20.10 -15.06 -24.01
CA GLN A 471 -20.06 -15.55 -22.63
C GLN A 471 -19.30 -16.88 -22.52
N GLU A 472 -19.54 -17.81 -23.44
CA GLU A 472 -18.78 -19.07 -23.52
C GLU A 472 -17.28 -18.83 -23.78
N THR A 473 -16.96 -17.84 -24.61
CA THR A 473 -15.57 -17.43 -24.88
C THR A 473 -14.92 -16.90 -23.59
N PHE A 474 -15.61 -16.05 -22.82
CA PHE A 474 -15.09 -15.52 -21.55
C PHE A 474 -14.91 -16.62 -20.51
N GLU A 475 -15.84 -17.57 -20.42
CA GLU A 475 -15.74 -18.72 -19.52
C GLU A 475 -14.54 -19.62 -19.86
N THR A 476 -14.29 -19.85 -21.14
CA THR A 476 -13.14 -20.64 -21.61
C THR A 476 -11.79 -19.96 -21.32
N LEU A 477 -11.78 -18.62 -21.32
CA LEU A 477 -10.59 -17.81 -21.04
C LEU A 477 -10.42 -17.48 -19.55
N GLU A 478 -11.38 -17.86 -18.70
CA GLU A 478 -11.51 -17.37 -17.32
C GLU A 478 -11.44 -15.82 -17.24
N ALA A 479 -11.93 -15.14 -18.28
CA ALA A 479 -11.87 -13.70 -18.39
C ALA A 479 -12.96 -13.02 -17.54
N ALA A 480 -12.58 -11.98 -16.77
CA ALA A 480 -13.50 -11.14 -16.02
C ALA A 480 -14.26 -10.14 -16.93
N ALA A 481 -14.97 -10.66 -17.94
CA ALA A 481 -15.74 -9.90 -18.91
C ALA A 481 -17.23 -10.31 -18.90
N THR A 482 -18.10 -9.43 -19.36
CA THR A 482 -19.55 -9.67 -19.43
C THR A 482 -20.12 -9.18 -20.75
N ALA A 483 -20.98 -10.00 -21.36
CA ALA A 483 -21.75 -9.62 -22.54
C ALA A 483 -23.21 -9.30 -22.19
N LEU A 484 -23.75 -8.22 -22.76
CA LEU A 484 -25.12 -7.74 -22.53
C LEU A 484 -25.81 -7.42 -23.86
N GLY A 485 -27.12 -7.64 -23.93
CA GLY A 485 -27.94 -7.20 -25.05
C GLY A 485 -28.63 -5.87 -24.79
N SER A 486 -28.95 -5.13 -25.85
CA SER A 486 -29.69 -3.86 -25.74
C SER A 486 -31.19 -4.08 -25.53
N LEU A 487 -31.84 -4.75 -26.48
CA LEU A 487 -33.28 -5.08 -26.45
C LEU A 487 -33.51 -6.59 -26.43
N ARG A 488 -34.76 -7.03 -26.26
CA ARG A 488 -35.16 -8.42 -26.40
C ARG A 488 -36.41 -8.51 -27.28
N ARG A 489 -36.64 -9.69 -27.87
CA ARG A 489 -37.87 -9.95 -28.62
C ARG A 489 -39.08 -9.70 -27.74
N ASP A 490 -40.08 -9.02 -28.28
CA ASP A 490 -41.30 -8.58 -27.58
C ASP A 490 -41.09 -7.52 -26.47
N GLU A 491 -39.85 -7.11 -26.21
CA GLU A 491 -39.45 -6.08 -25.23
C GLU A 491 -38.65 -4.96 -25.94
N GLY A 492 -39.24 -4.35 -26.97
CA GLY A 492 -38.59 -3.31 -27.79
C GLY A 492 -38.81 -1.87 -27.30
N ASP A 493 -38.84 -1.65 -25.98
CA ASP A 493 -39.22 -0.37 -25.35
C ASP A 493 -38.11 0.22 -24.46
N LEU A 494 -38.32 1.46 -24.01
CA LEU A 494 -37.37 2.19 -23.16
C LEU A 494 -37.14 1.50 -21.79
N PRO A 495 -38.16 0.96 -21.09
CA PRO A 495 -37.95 0.16 -19.87
C PRO A 495 -36.96 -1.02 -20.05
N ARG A 496 -37.04 -1.76 -21.16
CA ARG A 496 -36.06 -2.81 -21.46
C ARG A 496 -34.66 -2.24 -21.62
N PHE A 497 -34.53 -1.13 -22.35
CA PHE A 497 -33.23 -0.47 -22.53
C PHE A 497 -32.65 0.02 -21.18
N VAL A 498 -33.45 0.64 -20.32
CA VAL A 498 -33.05 1.07 -18.97
C VAL A 498 -32.59 -0.12 -18.11
N THR A 499 -33.27 -1.27 -18.24
CA THR A 499 -32.84 -2.51 -17.57
C THR A 499 -31.46 -2.96 -18.07
N SER A 500 -31.19 -2.84 -19.38
CA SER A 500 -29.88 -3.16 -19.95
C SER A 500 -28.81 -2.15 -19.53
N LEU A 501 -29.14 -0.86 -19.42
CA LEU A 501 -28.26 0.19 -18.88
C LEU A 501 -27.91 -0.07 -17.41
N ALA A 502 -28.88 -0.53 -16.61
CA ALA A 502 -28.66 -0.94 -15.23
C ALA A 502 -27.73 -2.16 -15.13
N ALA A 503 -27.88 -3.15 -16.01
CA ALA A 503 -26.97 -4.30 -16.10
C ALA A 503 -25.55 -3.87 -16.49
N ALA A 504 -25.43 -2.93 -17.43
CA ALA A 504 -24.13 -2.36 -17.83
C ALA A 504 -23.48 -1.63 -16.65
N HIS A 505 -24.25 -0.87 -15.86
CA HIS A 505 -23.74 -0.21 -14.66
C HIS A 505 -23.18 -1.20 -13.63
N THR A 506 -23.88 -2.31 -13.38
CA THR A 506 -23.40 -3.36 -12.48
C THR A 506 -22.20 -4.13 -13.02
N ALA A 507 -21.98 -4.11 -14.34
CA ALA A 507 -20.84 -4.71 -15.02
C ALA A 507 -19.66 -3.72 -15.25
N GLY A 508 -19.74 -2.49 -14.72
CA GLY A 508 -18.62 -1.54 -14.75
C GLY A 508 -18.87 -0.24 -15.50
N ALA A 509 -19.92 -0.15 -16.33
CA ALA A 509 -20.24 1.09 -17.03
C ALA A 509 -20.57 2.23 -16.05
N SER A 510 -20.35 3.46 -16.51
CA SER A 510 -20.70 4.69 -15.79
C SER A 510 -21.71 5.50 -16.62
N PRO A 511 -23.01 5.13 -16.59
CA PRO A 511 -24.03 5.89 -17.29
C PRO A 511 -24.07 7.36 -16.83
N ASP A 512 -24.39 8.25 -17.76
CA ASP A 512 -24.82 9.60 -17.42
C ASP A 512 -26.23 9.53 -16.81
N TRP A 513 -26.26 9.45 -15.49
CA TRP A 513 -27.50 9.40 -14.75
C TRP A 513 -28.31 10.69 -14.84
N GLU A 514 -27.72 11.84 -15.15
CA GLU A 514 -28.51 13.06 -15.34
C GLU A 514 -29.37 12.93 -16.59
N ALA A 515 -28.81 12.40 -17.69
CA ALA A 515 -29.55 12.08 -18.91
C ALA A 515 -30.67 11.03 -18.67
N VAL A 516 -30.42 10.02 -17.83
CA VAL A 516 -31.44 8.99 -17.48
C VAL A 516 -32.67 9.58 -16.80
N PHE A 517 -32.49 10.62 -15.99
CA PHE A 517 -33.57 11.27 -15.25
C PHE A 517 -34.09 12.55 -15.91
N GLU A 518 -33.60 12.91 -17.10
CA GLU A 518 -34.07 14.06 -17.86
C GLU A 518 -35.59 13.96 -18.15
N GLY A 519 -36.30 15.08 -18.08
CA GLY A 519 -37.76 15.12 -18.30
C GLY A 519 -38.62 14.53 -17.17
N THR A 520 -38.05 13.89 -16.15
CA THR A 520 -38.81 13.33 -15.01
C THR A 520 -39.17 14.36 -13.93
N GLY A 521 -38.51 15.53 -13.95
CA GLY A 521 -38.63 16.56 -12.91
C GLY A 521 -38.12 16.08 -11.53
N ALA A 522 -37.19 15.13 -11.50
CA ALA A 522 -36.57 14.62 -10.28
C ALA A 522 -35.69 15.68 -9.60
N ARG A 523 -35.67 15.68 -8.26
CA ARG A 523 -34.86 16.60 -7.44
C ARG A 523 -33.99 15.84 -6.45
N ARG A 524 -32.87 16.44 -6.04
CA ARG A 524 -32.00 15.87 -4.99
C ARG A 524 -32.73 15.86 -3.64
N VAL A 525 -32.71 14.72 -2.96
CA VAL A 525 -33.31 14.54 -1.63
C VAL A 525 -32.30 13.98 -0.63
N ASP A 526 -32.49 14.34 0.65
CA ASP A 526 -31.64 13.85 1.74
C ASP A 526 -31.89 12.35 1.99
N LEU A 527 -30.92 11.51 1.62
CA LEU A 527 -30.90 10.06 1.86
C LEU A 527 -29.88 9.68 2.96
N PRO A 528 -29.93 8.46 3.53
CA PRO A 528 -28.96 8.00 4.54
C PRO A 528 -27.51 8.06 4.06
N THR A 529 -26.59 8.19 5.01
CA THR A 529 -25.14 8.06 4.79
C THR A 529 -24.73 6.61 4.54
N TYR A 530 -23.45 6.38 4.22
CA TYR A 530 -22.89 5.05 3.98
C TYR A 530 -23.01 4.10 5.20
N ALA A 531 -23.32 2.83 4.95
CA ALA A 531 -23.41 1.77 5.95
C ALA A 531 -22.04 1.17 6.30
N PHE A 532 -21.23 1.90 7.07
CA PHE A 532 -19.93 1.42 7.55
C PHE A 532 -20.03 0.08 8.31
N GLN A 533 -19.27 -0.92 7.85
CA GLN A 533 -19.08 -2.22 8.51
C GLN A 533 -18.06 -2.07 9.64
N ARG A 534 -18.53 -1.57 10.78
CA ARG A 534 -17.65 -1.20 11.90
C ARG A 534 -17.12 -2.44 12.59
N ARG A 535 -15.80 -2.52 12.70
CA ARG A 535 -15.11 -3.35 13.69
C ARG A 535 -14.55 -2.44 14.79
N ARG A 536 -14.40 -2.98 16.00
CA ARG A 536 -13.76 -2.25 17.10
C ARG A 536 -12.26 -2.25 16.85
N TYR A 537 -11.77 -1.17 16.28
CA TYR A 537 -10.33 -0.90 16.23
C TYR A 537 -9.95 -0.17 17.51
N TRP A 538 -9.51 -0.94 18.49
CA TRP A 538 -9.09 -0.43 19.78
C TRP A 538 -7.89 -1.23 20.24
N GLN A 539 -6.80 -0.57 20.64
CA GLN A 539 -5.68 -1.29 21.25
C GLN A 539 -6.09 -1.69 22.66
N GLU A 540 -6.48 -2.95 22.82
CA GLU A 540 -6.58 -3.57 24.13
C GLU A 540 -5.16 -3.86 24.61
N PRO A 541 -4.79 -3.48 25.84
CA PRO A 541 -3.45 -3.76 26.35
C PRO A 541 -3.26 -5.28 26.41
N THR A 542 -2.48 -5.81 25.46
CA THR A 542 -2.10 -7.22 25.42
C THR A 542 -1.24 -7.48 26.65
N ARG A 543 -1.86 -8.05 27.71
CA ARG A 543 -1.10 -8.73 28.75
C ARG A 543 -0.45 -9.94 28.10
N THR A 544 0.83 -9.83 27.76
CA THR A 544 1.68 -10.97 27.48
C THR A 544 1.86 -11.76 28.78
N ALA A 545 0.93 -12.69 29.04
CA ALA A 545 1.17 -13.77 29.99
C ALA A 545 2.10 -14.76 29.28
N GLY A 546 3.37 -14.82 29.70
CA GLY A 546 4.24 -15.95 29.38
C GLY A 546 3.65 -17.26 29.94
N PRO A 547 4.19 -18.44 29.58
CA PRO A 547 3.76 -19.70 30.13
C PRO A 547 4.18 -19.80 31.60
N ALA A 548 3.40 -19.18 32.48
CA ALA A 548 3.49 -19.33 33.93
C ALA A 548 3.06 -20.75 34.29
N ALA A 549 4.00 -21.51 34.88
CA ALA A 549 3.67 -22.76 35.56
C ALA A 549 2.55 -22.49 36.57
N ALA A 550 1.67 -23.46 36.83
CA ALA A 550 0.47 -23.28 37.65
C ALA A 550 0.71 -22.75 39.08
N GLY A 551 1.96 -22.64 39.55
CA GLY A 551 2.36 -21.95 40.79
C GLY A 551 2.40 -20.41 40.70
N ASP A 552 2.71 -19.83 39.53
CA ASP A 552 2.84 -18.37 39.35
C ASP A 552 1.48 -17.64 39.42
N ARG A 553 0.38 -18.30 39.03
CA ARG A 553 -0.95 -17.67 38.99
C ARG A 553 -1.48 -17.28 40.37
N LEU A 554 -1.24 -18.09 41.40
CA LEU A 554 -1.65 -17.79 42.77
C LEU A 554 -0.83 -16.64 43.37
N GLU A 555 0.46 -16.57 43.02
CA GLU A 555 1.35 -15.49 43.43
C GLU A 555 0.98 -14.17 42.70
N ASP A 556 0.67 -14.23 41.42
CA ASP A 556 0.20 -13.08 40.63
C ASP A 556 -1.15 -12.56 41.12
N ASP A 557 -2.11 -13.44 41.42
CA ASP A 557 -3.41 -13.09 41.97
C ASP A 557 -3.27 -12.43 43.36
N PHE A 558 -2.37 -12.94 44.22
CA PHE A 558 -2.05 -12.33 45.52
C PHE A 558 -1.50 -10.91 45.36
N TRP A 559 -0.45 -10.73 44.54
CA TRP A 559 0.17 -9.41 44.38
C TRP A 559 -0.74 -8.40 43.68
N THR A 560 -1.60 -8.86 42.76
CA THR A 560 -2.62 -8.02 42.12
C THR A 560 -3.64 -7.52 43.14
N ALA A 561 -4.08 -8.39 44.06
CA ALA A 561 -4.98 -8.00 45.15
C ALA A 561 -4.34 -7.00 46.12
N VAL A 562 -3.06 -7.20 46.47
CA VAL A 562 -2.29 -6.30 47.34
C VAL A 562 -2.13 -4.91 46.71
N GLU A 563 -1.83 -4.82 45.40
CA GLU A 563 -1.68 -3.53 44.71
C GLU A 563 -3.01 -2.79 44.50
N ALA A 564 -4.12 -3.53 44.28
CA ALA A 564 -5.46 -2.98 44.11
C ALA A 564 -6.14 -2.60 45.44
N GLY A 565 -5.62 -3.07 46.58
CA GLY A 565 -6.28 -2.93 47.88
C GLY A 565 -7.59 -3.72 47.96
N ASP A 566 -7.66 -4.86 47.27
CA ASP A 566 -8.87 -5.68 47.15
C ASP A 566 -8.91 -6.73 48.27
N ASP A 567 -9.58 -6.36 49.37
CA ASP A 567 -9.74 -7.21 50.56
C ASP A 567 -10.46 -8.54 50.23
N GLU A 568 -11.42 -8.55 49.29
CA GLU A 568 -12.20 -9.76 48.94
C GLU A 568 -11.35 -10.78 48.15
N VAL A 569 -10.49 -10.31 47.24
CA VAL A 569 -9.56 -11.19 46.52
C VAL A 569 -8.48 -11.70 47.48
N LEU A 570 -7.97 -10.86 48.39
CA LEU A 570 -6.99 -11.26 49.41
C LEU A 570 -7.54 -12.34 50.36
N GLU A 571 -8.79 -12.23 50.81
CA GLU A 571 -9.42 -13.26 51.64
C GLU A 571 -9.55 -14.60 50.92
N ARG A 572 -9.78 -14.57 49.61
CA ARG A 572 -9.89 -15.77 48.77
C ARG A 572 -8.55 -16.43 48.48
N VAL A 573 -7.47 -15.66 48.35
CA VAL A 573 -6.13 -16.18 48.04
C VAL A 573 -5.36 -16.63 49.29
N VAL A 574 -5.51 -15.92 50.43
CA VAL A 574 -4.74 -16.17 51.67
C VAL A 574 -5.54 -16.89 52.75
N GLY A 575 -6.88 -16.91 52.63
CA GLY A 575 -7.79 -17.59 53.55
C GLY A 575 -8.54 -16.63 54.50
N ALA A 576 -9.76 -17.01 54.87
CA ALA A 576 -10.69 -16.21 55.67
C ALA A 576 -10.13 -15.85 57.06
N GLY A 577 -10.20 -14.56 57.44
CA GLY A 577 -9.74 -14.03 58.73
C GLY A 577 -8.32 -13.46 58.74
N THR A 578 -7.58 -13.56 57.63
CA THR A 578 -6.17 -13.12 57.53
C THR A 578 -6.02 -11.67 57.05
N ALA A 579 -6.99 -11.17 56.26
CA ALA A 579 -7.00 -9.81 55.71
C ALA A 579 -7.07 -8.73 56.81
N GLU A 580 -7.83 -8.98 57.88
CA GLU A 580 -8.03 -8.04 58.99
C GLU A 580 -6.73 -7.75 59.77
N GLY A 581 -5.81 -8.71 59.83
CA GLY A 581 -4.47 -8.55 60.43
C GLY A 581 -3.44 -7.89 59.52
N LEU A 582 -3.66 -7.88 58.19
CA LEU A 582 -2.71 -7.38 57.19
C LEU A 582 -2.99 -5.93 56.74
N ARG A 583 -4.20 -5.38 56.98
CA ARG A 583 -4.61 -4.01 56.58
C ARG A 583 -3.62 -2.90 56.94
N GLY A 584 -2.93 -3.00 58.09
CA GLY A 584 -1.93 -2.01 58.51
C GLY A 584 -0.63 -2.04 57.70
N VAL A 585 -0.35 -3.15 56.99
CA VAL A 585 0.90 -3.39 56.24
C VAL A 585 0.67 -3.43 54.72
N LEU A 586 -0.57 -3.68 54.27
CA LEU A 586 -0.93 -3.74 52.85
C LEU A 586 -0.52 -2.49 52.04
N PRO A 587 -0.75 -1.24 52.50
CA PRO A 587 -0.29 -0.06 51.77
C PRO A 587 1.24 -0.02 51.60
N LYS A 588 1.99 -0.46 52.63
CA LYS A 588 3.45 -0.54 52.59
C LYS A 588 3.95 -1.66 51.69
N LEU A 589 3.25 -2.80 51.64
CA LEU A 589 3.55 -3.91 50.74
C LEU A 589 3.22 -3.58 49.29
N ALA A 590 2.12 -2.89 49.04
CA ALA A 590 1.74 -2.37 47.72
C ALA A 590 2.74 -1.33 47.22
N GLU A 591 3.16 -0.40 48.08
CA GLU A 591 4.21 0.57 47.79
C GLU A 591 5.54 -0.14 47.51
N TRP A 592 5.96 -1.06 48.38
CA TRP A 592 7.16 -1.87 48.16
C TRP A 592 7.13 -2.65 46.85
N ARG A 593 6.00 -3.29 46.50
CA ARG A 593 5.83 -4.07 45.26
C ARG A 593 5.87 -3.17 44.03
N ARG A 594 5.22 -2.00 44.08
CA ARG A 594 5.30 -0.98 43.01
C ARG A 594 6.75 -0.50 42.82
N THR A 595 7.45 -0.17 43.91
CA THR A 595 8.86 0.24 43.84
C THR A 595 9.76 -0.89 43.34
N ALA A 596 9.53 -2.14 43.76
CA ALA A 596 10.30 -3.29 43.31
C ALA A 596 10.07 -3.59 41.81
N ARG A 597 8.82 -3.50 41.32
CA ARG A 597 8.49 -3.64 39.90
C ARG A 597 9.09 -2.50 39.08
N ALA A 598 8.95 -1.24 39.53
CA ALA A 598 9.56 -0.09 38.86
C ALA A 598 11.08 -0.25 38.75
N ARG A 599 11.77 -0.68 39.83
CA ARG A 599 13.20 -1.01 39.80
C ARG A 599 13.55 -2.11 38.81
N SER A 600 12.79 -3.20 38.80
CA SER A 600 13.00 -4.29 37.84
C SER A 600 12.82 -3.84 36.39
N VAL A 601 11.84 -2.99 36.12
CA VAL A 601 11.62 -2.39 34.78
C VAL A 601 12.78 -1.47 34.42
N ILE A 602 13.18 -0.58 35.33
CA ILE A 602 14.32 0.33 35.12
C ILE A 602 15.62 -0.45 34.88
N ASP A 603 15.90 -1.52 35.63
CA ASP A 603 17.06 -2.38 35.42
C ASP A 603 17.06 -3.01 34.01
N SER A 604 15.88 -3.39 33.52
CA SER A 604 15.70 -3.88 32.14
C SER A 604 15.82 -2.78 31.07
N TRP A 605 15.87 -1.51 31.45
CA TRP A 605 16.08 -0.39 30.54
C TRP A 605 17.51 0.14 30.56
N ARG A 606 18.34 -0.28 31.52
CA ARG A 606 19.67 0.30 31.74
C ARG A 606 20.76 -0.43 30.95
N TYR A 607 21.54 0.36 30.23
CA TYR A 607 22.69 -0.10 29.45
C TYR A 607 23.91 0.78 29.71
N ARG A 608 25.08 0.21 29.45
CA ARG A 608 26.36 0.93 29.48
C ARG A 608 27.25 0.47 28.34
N VAL A 609 28.04 1.41 27.83
CA VAL A 609 29.12 1.15 26.89
C VAL A 609 30.31 0.57 27.65
N THR A 610 30.83 -0.56 27.16
CA THR A 610 32.02 -1.21 27.69
C THR A 610 33.04 -1.40 26.58
N TRP A 611 34.31 -1.52 26.96
CA TRP A 611 35.41 -1.76 26.04
C TRP A 611 36.06 -3.09 26.38
N LYS A 612 36.13 -3.98 25.39
CA LYS A 612 36.73 -5.31 25.55
C LYS A 612 38.08 -5.38 24.84
N PRO A 613 39.13 -5.96 25.44
CA PRO A 613 40.38 -6.23 24.74
C PRO A 613 40.13 -7.07 23.48
N PHE A 614 40.77 -6.69 22.38
CA PHE A 614 40.64 -7.35 21.08
C PHE A 614 42.02 -7.61 20.48
N THR A 615 42.16 -8.77 19.83
CA THR A 615 43.36 -9.14 19.07
C THR A 615 42.91 -9.51 17.66
N PRO A 616 43.29 -8.74 16.63
CA PRO A 616 42.98 -9.07 15.24
C PRO A 616 43.49 -10.47 14.87
N ALA A 617 42.71 -11.22 14.08
CA ALA A 617 43.18 -12.48 13.51
C ALA A 617 44.25 -12.21 12.43
N GLY A 618 45.27 -13.06 12.32
CA GLY A 618 46.50 -12.83 11.53
C GLY A 618 46.33 -12.59 10.01
N GLN A 619 47.36 -11.98 9.39
CA GLN A 619 47.38 -11.23 8.11
C GLN A 619 46.92 -11.94 6.82
N PRO A 620 46.24 -11.16 5.95
CA PRO A 620 46.69 -10.91 4.58
C PRO A 620 46.99 -9.41 4.37
N GLY A 621 47.96 -9.08 3.50
CA GLY A 621 48.36 -7.70 3.25
C GLY A 621 47.23 -6.85 2.65
N LEU A 622 47.10 -5.60 3.07
CA LEU A 622 46.28 -4.61 2.39
C LEU A 622 46.79 -4.45 0.96
N GLN A 623 45.89 -4.24 0.00
CA GLN A 623 46.23 -4.06 -1.42
C GLN A 623 45.59 -2.78 -1.97
N GLY A 624 46.13 -2.32 -3.10
CA GLY A 624 45.58 -1.18 -3.83
C GLY A 624 45.97 0.18 -3.25
N ARG A 625 45.42 1.24 -3.85
CA ARG A 625 45.64 2.64 -3.45
C ARG A 625 44.75 3.00 -2.27
N TRP A 626 45.33 3.64 -1.26
CA TRP A 626 44.62 4.12 -0.07
C TRP A 626 44.83 5.62 0.10
N LEU A 627 43.77 6.37 0.38
CA LEU A 627 43.88 7.80 0.62
C LEU A 627 44.03 8.08 2.11
N VAL A 628 45.01 8.91 2.48
CA VAL A 628 45.23 9.38 3.86
C VAL A 628 44.86 10.86 3.91
N VAL A 629 43.66 11.16 4.39
CA VAL A 629 43.11 12.52 4.46
C VAL A 629 43.40 13.13 5.83
N VAL A 630 44.15 14.22 5.85
CA VAL A 630 44.56 14.92 7.09
C VAL A 630 44.43 16.43 6.92
N PRO A 631 44.00 17.18 7.96
CA PRO A 631 44.04 18.62 7.93
C PRO A 631 45.51 19.08 7.95
N GLN A 632 45.78 20.22 7.29
CA GLN A 632 47.13 20.80 7.18
C GLN A 632 47.80 21.00 8.55
N GLN A 633 47.02 21.19 9.61
CA GLN A 633 47.46 21.41 10.99
C GLN A 633 47.83 20.12 11.74
N ALA A 634 47.54 18.92 11.23
CA ALA A 634 47.82 17.66 11.93
C ALA A 634 49.32 17.34 12.08
N GLY A 635 50.18 18.06 11.35
CA GLY A 635 51.63 17.89 11.32
C GLY A 635 52.08 16.64 10.55
N ASP A 636 53.28 16.69 9.95
CA ASP A 636 53.81 15.63 9.10
C ASP A 636 54.03 14.28 9.82
N GLY A 637 54.27 14.31 11.13
CA GLY A 637 54.53 13.12 11.93
C GLY A 637 53.32 12.18 12.01
N THR A 638 52.11 12.71 12.23
CA THR A 638 50.89 11.90 12.34
C THR A 638 50.52 11.28 10.99
N ALA A 639 50.57 12.07 9.92
CA ALA A 639 50.30 11.60 8.57
C ALA A 639 51.30 10.51 8.14
N ALA A 640 52.59 10.69 8.47
CA ALA A 640 53.61 9.67 8.22
C ALA A 640 53.32 8.36 8.98
N VAL A 641 52.83 8.40 10.22
CA VAL A 641 52.46 7.18 10.97
C VAL A 641 51.34 6.41 10.29
N LEU A 642 50.32 7.10 9.76
CA LEU A 642 49.21 6.47 9.01
C LEU A 642 49.68 5.88 7.68
N GLU A 643 50.55 6.58 6.97
CA GLU A 643 51.15 6.11 5.72
C GLU A 643 52.03 4.88 5.94
N HIS A 644 52.86 4.87 6.99
CA HIS A 644 53.65 3.71 7.36
C HIS A 644 52.76 2.52 7.72
N ALA A 645 51.66 2.74 8.46
CA ALA A 645 50.71 1.66 8.78
C ALA A 645 50.16 0.98 7.51
N LEU A 646 49.81 1.77 6.49
CA LEU A 646 49.31 1.25 5.20
C LEU A 646 50.42 0.59 4.38
N ALA A 647 51.59 1.22 4.28
CA ALA A 647 52.72 0.71 3.51
C ALA A 647 53.28 -0.61 4.09
N ASP A 648 53.43 -0.69 5.42
CA ASP A 648 53.87 -1.90 6.12
C ASP A 648 52.87 -3.05 5.98
N ALA A 649 51.59 -2.72 5.77
CA ALA A 649 50.54 -3.69 5.47
C ALA A 649 50.48 -4.09 3.99
N GLY A 650 51.21 -3.43 3.08
CA GLY A 650 51.25 -3.74 1.64
C GLY A 650 50.43 -2.83 0.72
N ALA A 651 49.75 -1.81 1.25
CA ALA A 651 48.99 -0.84 0.47
C ALA A 651 49.86 0.32 -0.06
N SER A 652 49.35 1.04 -1.06
CA SER A 652 49.97 2.24 -1.61
C SER A 652 49.28 3.51 -1.07
N PRO A 653 49.79 4.13 0.01
CA PRO A 653 49.17 5.33 0.59
C PRO A 653 49.41 6.57 -0.27
N VAL A 654 48.39 7.40 -0.41
CA VAL A 654 48.45 8.72 -1.07
C VAL A 654 47.88 9.76 -0.11
N ARG A 655 48.70 10.76 0.26
CA ARG A 655 48.29 11.84 1.16
C ARG A 655 47.35 12.82 0.47
N VAL A 656 46.29 13.18 1.17
CA VAL A 656 45.40 14.30 0.84
C VAL A 656 45.44 15.29 1.99
N THR A 657 46.13 16.42 1.77
CA THR A 657 46.19 17.49 2.76
C THR A 657 45.04 18.47 2.53
N VAL A 658 44.20 18.65 3.54
CA VAL A 658 43.05 19.58 3.50
C VAL A 658 43.44 20.90 4.18
N PRO A 659 43.32 22.05 3.48
CA PRO A 659 43.55 23.36 4.08
C PRO A 659 42.64 23.66 5.27
N ALA A 660 43.12 24.54 6.15
CA ALA A 660 42.35 25.03 7.29
C ALA A 660 40.98 25.59 6.85
N GLY A 661 39.90 25.14 7.49
CA GLY A 661 38.54 25.65 7.25
C GLY A 661 37.90 25.21 5.92
N GLU A 662 38.54 24.35 5.13
CA GLU A 662 37.97 23.85 3.89
C GLU A 662 37.00 22.68 4.14
N THR A 663 35.71 22.99 4.16
CA THR A 663 34.61 22.03 4.40
C THR A 663 33.64 21.93 3.22
N ASP A 664 33.94 22.61 2.11
CA ASP A 664 33.11 22.64 0.91
C ASP A 664 33.13 21.28 0.19
N ARG A 665 31.94 20.70 -0.02
CA ARG A 665 31.75 19.37 -0.64
C ARG A 665 32.45 19.25 -1.99
N GLN A 666 32.29 20.25 -2.87
CA GLN A 666 32.83 20.21 -4.22
C GLN A 666 34.37 20.28 -4.21
N ARG A 667 34.95 21.18 -3.42
CA ARG A 667 36.41 21.28 -3.32
C ARG A 667 37.05 20.04 -2.69
N LEU A 668 36.39 19.44 -1.70
CA LEU A 668 36.83 18.17 -1.11
C LEU A 668 36.77 17.04 -2.14
N ALA A 669 35.71 16.97 -2.96
CA ALA A 669 35.59 16.01 -4.06
C ALA A 669 36.72 16.17 -5.08
N GLU A 670 36.99 17.40 -5.55
CA GLU A 670 38.09 17.70 -6.49
C GLU A 670 39.47 17.26 -5.96
N ARG A 671 39.74 17.45 -4.65
CA ARG A 671 41.01 17.02 -4.03
C ARG A 671 41.12 15.50 -3.95
N VAL A 672 40.05 14.83 -3.56
CA VAL A 672 40.00 13.38 -3.44
C VAL A 672 40.15 12.74 -4.82
N GLU A 673 39.48 13.25 -5.85
CA GLU A 673 39.64 12.79 -7.24
C GLU A 673 41.07 13.00 -7.76
N ALA A 674 41.65 14.19 -7.52
CA ALA A 674 43.01 14.47 -7.92
C ALA A 674 44.02 13.50 -7.28
N ALA A 675 43.80 13.11 -6.03
CA ALA A 675 44.62 12.14 -5.32
C ALA A 675 44.34 10.68 -5.75
N ALA A 676 43.09 10.37 -6.11
CA ALA A 676 42.72 9.08 -6.67
C ALA A 676 43.35 8.86 -8.06
N GLY A 677 43.52 9.93 -8.84
CA GLY A 677 44.23 9.90 -10.13
C GLY A 677 43.57 8.99 -11.18
N GLY A 678 42.26 8.77 -11.06
CA GLY A 678 41.49 7.85 -11.93
C GLY A 678 41.71 6.35 -11.66
N GLU A 679 42.48 5.99 -10.63
CA GLU A 679 42.65 4.60 -10.21
C GLU A 679 41.65 4.22 -9.10
N PRO A 680 41.21 2.95 -9.02
CA PRO A 680 40.38 2.46 -7.93
C PRO A 680 41.04 2.67 -6.55
N VAL A 681 40.29 3.28 -5.63
CA VAL A 681 40.71 3.49 -4.23
C VAL A 681 40.15 2.36 -3.38
N ALA A 682 41.04 1.58 -2.76
CA ALA A 682 40.68 0.43 -1.93
C ALA A 682 40.16 0.83 -0.54
N GLY A 683 40.49 2.04 -0.06
CA GLY A 683 39.97 2.57 1.20
C GLY A 683 40.49 3.97 1.50
N VAL A 684 39.80 4.66 2.41
CA VAL A 684 40.15 6.02 2.84
C VAL A 684 40.33 6.04 4.36
N LEU A 685 41.50 6.49 4.82
CA LEU A 685 41.75 6.84 6.23
C LEU A 685 41.63 8.36 6.38
N ALA A 686 40.62 8.83 7.09
CA ALA A 686 40.45 10.25 7.37
C ALA A 686 40.68 10.54 8.85
N LEU A 687 41.57 11.47 9.17
CA LEU A 687 41.74 12.04 10.50
C LEU A 687 41.25 13.50 10.45
N PRO A 688 39.95 13.78 10.70
CA PRO A 688 39.36 15.09 10.42
C PRO A 688 39.86 16.22 11.35
N THR A 689 40.45 15.85 12.49
CA THR A 689 40.88 16.77 13.55
C THR A 689 42.40 16.75 13.75
N ALA A 690 43.02 17.92 13.82
CA ALA A 690 44.36 18.05 14.39
C ALA A 690 44.32 17.86 15.92
N ALA A 691 45.45 17.50 16.55
CA ALA A 691 45.51 17.43 18.01
C ALA A 691 45.77 18.85 18.49
N GLU A 692 44.89 19.35 19.34
CA GLU A 692 45.28 20.48 20.18
C GLU A 692 46.20 19.98 21.30
N PRO A 693 47.23 20.76 21.68
CA PRO A 693 48.10 20.39 22.78
C PRO A 693 47.28 20.30 24.08
N ALA A 694 47.36 19.15 24.75
CA ALA A 694 46.74 18.93 26.04
C ALA A 694 47.27 19.94 27.09
N GLY A 695 46.39 20.77 27.66
CA GLY A 695 46.64 21.36 28.99
C GLY A 695 46.66 22.89 29.15
N GLY A 696 45.94 23.67 28.35
CA GLY A 696 45.66 25.08 28.66
C GLY A 696 44.16 25.36 28.76
N PRO A 697 43.67 26.26 29.64
CA PRO A 697 42.30 26.76 29.53
C PRO A 697 42.18 27.41 28.16
N ALA A 698 41.18 27.01 27.36
CA ALA A 698 40.88 27.66 26.10
C ALA A 698 40.60 29.15 26.38
N GLU A 699 41.55 30.03 26.06
CA GLU A 699 41.33 31.47 26.09
C GLU A 699 40.36 31.84 24.97
N GLY A 700 39.06 31.85 25.29
CA GLY A 700 38.02 32.48 24.46
C GLY A 700 37.60 31.70 23.21
N PRO A 701 36.47 32.11 22.59
CA PRO A 701 35.91 31.45 21.42
C PRO A 701 36.76 31.77 20.18
N THR A 702 37.73 30.92 19.86
CA THR A 702 38.47 31.03 18.59
C THR A 702 38.49 29.70 17.85
N ALA A 703 37.62 29.57 16.85
CA ALA A 703 37.91 29.07 15.49
C ALA A 703 36.60 28.96 14.69
N GLU A 704 36.32 30.01 13.91
CA GLU A 704 35.39 30.17 12.78
C GLU A 704 34.37 29.03 12.50
N GLY A 705 33.14 29.19 12.99
CA GLY A 705 31.96 28.44 12.54
C GLY A 705 31.09 27.86 13.67
N PRO A 706 29.78 27.66 13.48
CA PRO A 706 28.89 27.09 14.50
C PRO A 706 28.99 25.55 14.63
N VAL A 707 29.72 24.88 13.73
CA VAL A 707 30.08 23.45 13.80
C VAL A 707 31.60 23.33 13.97
N PRO A 708 32.12 22.49 14.89
CA PRO A 708 33.57 22.27 15.03
C PRO A 708 34.20 21.80 13.73
N ALA A 709 35.37 22.37 13.37
CA ALA A 709 36.01 22.17 12.07
C ALA A 709 36.24 20.70 11.71
N GLY A 710 36.59 19.86 12.69
CA GLY A 710 36.76 18.42 12.46
C GLY A 710 35.46 17.68 12.16
N THR A 711 34.37 18.04 12.83
CA THR A 711 33.02 17.49 12.55
C THR A 711 32.54 17.93 11.17
N ALA A 712 32.75 19.22 10.82
CA ALA A 712 32.39 19.75 9.51
C ALA A 712 33.21 19.10 8.38
N LEU A 713 34.51 18.86 8.60
CA LEU A 713 35.34 18.14 7.64
C LEU A 713 34.90 16.67 7.51
N ALA A 714 34.56 16.00 8.61
CA ALA A 714 34.06 14.62 8.57
C ALA A 714 32.77 14.53 7.73
N LEU A 715 31.82 15.45 7.92
CA LEU A 715 30.59 15.53 7.12
C LEU A 715 30.90 15.81 5.65
N GLY A 716 31.72 16.83 5.36
CA GLY A 716 32.10 17.18 3.98
C GLY A 716 32.81 16.03 3.26
N LEU A 717 33.63 15.24 3.95
CA LEU A 717 34.28 14.06 3.40
C LEU A 717 33.30 12.92 3.12
N VAL A 718 32.32 12.69 4.00
CA VAL A 718 31.25 11.71 3.74
C VAL A 718 30.51 12.05 2.46
N GLN A 719 30.11 13.32 2.29
CA GLN A 719 29.40 13.81 1.13
C GLN A 719 30.26 13.75 -0.14
N ALA A 720 31.49 14.26 -0.08
CA ALA A 720 32.42 14.26 -1.20
C ALA A 720 32.75 12.84 -1.69
N LEU A 721 33.01 11.89 -0.77
CA LEU A 721 33.27 10.50 -1.15
C LEU A 721 32.05 9.81 -1.76
N GLY A 722 30.83 10.21 -1.37
CA GLY A 722 29.61 9.76 -2.03
C GLY A 722 29.55 10.15 -3.50
N ASP A 723 30.01 11.37 -3.82
CA ASP A 723 30.00 11.88 -5.19
C ASP A 723 31.03 11.18 -6.08
N VAL A 724 32.24 10.95 -5.56
CA VAL A 724 33.40 10.61 -6.40
C VAL A 724 33.98 9.21 -6.16
N LEU A 725 33.72 8.60 -4.99
CA LEU A 725 34.24 7.27 -4.61
C LEU A 725 33.19 6.43 -3.85
N PRO A 726 31.99 6.19 -4.41
CA PRO A 726 30.88 5.56 -3.69
C PRO A 726 31.13 4.10 -3.26
N GLY A 727 32.17 3.44 -3.80
CA GLY A 727 32.54 2.07 -3.45
C GLY A 727 33.72 1.94 -2.49
N SER A 728 34.30 3.05 -2.02
CA SER A 728 35.49 3.03 -1.16
C SER A 728 35.11 3.15 0.32
N PRO A 729 35.54 2.22 1.20
CA PRO A 729 35.24 2.29 2.62
C PRO A 729 35.99 3.44 3.31
N LEU A 730 35.27 4.26 4.07
CA LEU A 730 35.79 5.35 4.87
C LEU A 730 36.01 4.91 6.33
N TRP A 731 37.25 5.03 6.78
CA TRP A 731 37.65 4.90 8.18
C TRP A 731 37.85 6.30 8.79
N LEU A 732 37.07 6.61 9.81
CA LEU A 732 37.15 7.87 10.55
C LEU A 732 38.02 7.69 11.80
N LEU A 733 39.12 8.42 11.83
CA LEU A 733 40.10 8.40 12.91
C LEU A 733 39.91 9.61 13.81
N THR A 734 40.01 9.39 15.11
CA THR A 734 39.96 10.43 16.14
C THR A 734 41.10 10.29 17.13
N ARG A 735 41.28 11.29 18.02
CA ARG A 735 42.19 11.19 19.16
C ARG A 735 41.49 11.64 20.43
N GLY A 736 41.30 10.73 21.36
CA GLY A 736 40.65 11.04 22.63
C GLY A 736 39.13 11.25 22.51
N ALA A 737 38.47 10.76 21.46
CA ALA A 737 37.01 10.81 21.34
C ALA A 737 36.29 9.94 22.38
N VAL A 738 37.00 8.98 22.96
CA VAL A 738 36.45 7.96 23.88
C VAL A 738 37.45 7.63 24.98
N ALA A 739 36.95 7.27 26.16
CA ALA A 739 37.76 6.71 27.25
C ALA A 739 37.51 5.19 27.37
N VAL A 740 38.58 4.39 27.36
CA VAL A 740 38.51 2.91 27.44
C VAL A 740 38.53 2.41 28.89
N ALA A 741 39.20 3.15 29.77
CA ALA A 741 39.37 2.82 31.19
C ALA A 741 39.61 4.07 32.03
N GLY A 742 39.50 3.97 33.36
CA GLY A 742 39.68 5.11 34.29
C GLY A 742 41.11 5.70 34.38
N GLN A 743 42.04 5.25 33.55
CA GLN A 743 43.38 5.84 33.40
C GLN A 743 43.56 6.62 32.09
N ASP A 744 42.59 6.54 31.17
CA ASP A 744 42.59 7.40 29.98
C ASP A 744 42.23 8.84 30.39
N PRO A 745 42.73 9.85 29.65
CA PRO A 745 42.16 11.20 29.71
C PRO A 745 40.66 11.16 29.43
N ALA A 746 39.92 12.12 29.99
CA ALA A 746 38.51 12.28 29.66
C ALA A 746 38.30 12.51 28.17
N ALA A 747 37.20 11.99 27.63
CA ALA A 747 36.86 12.15 26.23
C ALA A 747 36.71 13.62 25.83
N ASP A 748 37.21 13.96 24.66
CA ASP A 748 37.09 15.27 24.02
C ASP A 748 35.70 15.38 23.33
N PRO A 749 34.87 16.37 23.72
CA PRO A 749 33.53 16.53 23.15
C PRO A 749 33.47 16.88 21.65
N ASP A 750 34.49 17.52 21.08
CA ASP A 750 34.55 17.80 19.64
C ASP A 750 34.93 16.54 18.85
N GLN A 751 35.85 15.74 19.38
CA GLN A 751 36.21 14.44 18.80
C GLN A 751 35.05 13.43 18.88
N ALA A 752 34.28 13.46 19.98
CA ALA A 752 33.11 12.60 20.18
C ALA A 752 31.99 12.86 19.15
N GLN A 753 31.88 14.08 18.60
CA GLN A 753 30.91 14.40 17.55
C GLN A 753 31.17 13.61 16.27
N VAL A 754 32.44 13.45 15.88
CA VAL A 754 32.84 12.64 14.71
C VAL A 754 32.39 11.19 14.89
N TRP A 755 32.48 10.65 16.11
CA TRP A 755 31.96 9.32 16.42
C TRP A 755 30.44 9.22 16.29
N GLY A 756 29.70 10.24 16.75
CA GLY A 756 28.25 10.30 16.57
C GLY A 756 27.86 10.28 15.09
N THR A 757 28.48 11.13 14.28
CA THR A 757 28.28 11.16 12.81
C THR A 757 28.64 9.83 12.16
N GLY A 758 29.79 9.25 12.50
CA GLY A 758 30.25 7.98 11.94
C GLY A 758 29.30 6.81 12.24
N ARG A 759 28.74 6.74 13.46
CA ARG A 759 27.75 5.70 13.81
C ARG A 759 26.53 5.75 12.88
N VAL A 760 26.11 6.95 12.48
CA VAL A 760 25.01 7.15 11.52
C VAL A 760 25.44 6.86 10.08
N LEU A 761 26.67 7.19 9.69
CA LEU A 761 27.23 6.81 8.39
C LEU A 761 27.13 5.30 8.16
N GLY A 762 27.51 4.50 9.16
CA GLY A 762 27.39 3.05 9.08
C GLY A 762 25.95 2.52 9.03
N LEU A 763 24.93 3.34 9.26
CA LEU A 763 23.50 2.99 9.13
C LEU A 763 22.91 3.40 7.77
N GLU A 764 23.31 4.56 7.27
CA GLU A 764 22.83 5.13 6.01
C GLU A 764 23.58 4.57 4.79
N HIS A 765 24.89 4.35 4.93
CA HIS A 765 25.79 3.97 3.83
C HIS A 765 26.71 2.81 4.23
N PRO A 766 26.14 1.60 4.48
CA PRO A 766 26.91 0.43 4.91
C PRO A 766 28.00 0.02 3.92
N GLU A 767 27.82 0.29 2.62
CA GLU A 767 28.78 0.03 1.54
C GLU A 767 30.02 0.94 1.57
N ARG A 768 29.87 2.14 2.15
CA ARG A 768 30.96 3.13 2.32
C ARG A 768 31.57 3.09 3.72
N TRP A 769 31.10 2.19 4.58
CA TRP A 769 31.50 2.16 5.98
C TRP A 769 32.77 1.31 6.20
N GLY A 770 33.87 1.96 6.59
CA GLY A 770 35.08 1.29 7.06
C GLY A 770 35.08 1.07 8.58
N GLY A 771 34.88 2.13 9.37
CA GLY A 771 34.86 2.05 10.83
C GLY A 771 35.31 3.32 11.55
N LEU A 772 35.26 3.29 12.88
CA LEU A 772 35.77 4.32 13.79
C LEU A 772 36.96 3.79 14.55
N VAL A 773 38.06 4.56 14.55
CA VAL A 773 39.27 4.21 15.30
C VAL A 773 39.75 5.41 16.10
N ASP A 774 39.75 5.29 17.43
CA ASP A 774 40.33 6.30 18.30
C ASP A 774 41.80 5.98 18.60
N LEU A 775 42.69 6.90 18.23
CA LEU A 775 44.14 6.79 18.39
C LEU A 775 44.61 7.38 19.72
N PRO A 776 45.79 6.96 20.22
CA PRO A 776 46.45 7.68 21.31
C PRO A 776 46.81 9.11 20.89
N GLY A 777 46.89 10.04 21.85
CA GLY A 777 47.16 11.46 21.59
C GLY A 777 48.45 11.69 20.78
N THR A 778 49.47 10.88 21.01
CA THR A 778 50.73 10.85 20.23
C THR A 778 50.89 9.47 19.58
N PRO A 779 50.42 9.26 18.34
CA PRO A 779 50.60 8.00 17.64
C PRO A 779 52.08 7.79 17.27
N ASP A 780 52.54 6.56 17.46
CA ASP A 780 53.93 6.13 17.26
C ASP A 780 54.04 4.89 16.34
N GLY A 781 55.24 4.37 16.12
CA GLY A 781 55.44 3.16 15.29
C GLY A 781 54.64 1.93 15.76
N PRO A 782 54.62 1.59 17.06
CA PRO A 782 53.73 0.56 17.59
C PRO A 782 52.23 0.81 17.30
N THR A 783 51.78 2.07 17.34
CA THR A 783 50.41 2.43 16.94
C THR A 783 50.17 2.14 15.46
N ALA A 784 51.14 2.45 14.59
CA ALA A 784 51.09 2.13 13.16
C ALA A 784 50.89 0.62 12.92
N ALA A 785 51.68 -0.22 13.60
CA ALA A 785 51.60 -1.67 13.48
C ALA A 785 50.24 -2.24 13.95
N ARG A 786 49.68 -1.68 15.04
CA ARG A 786 48.34 -2.08 15.52
C ARG A 786 47.24 -1.65 14.56
N LEU A 787 47.34 -0.45 14.00
CA LEU A 787 46.39 0.05 13.01
C LEU A 787 46.44 -0.79 11.72
N ALA A 788 47.64 -1.14 11.25
CA ALA A 788 47.85 -2.04 10.11
C ALA A 788 47.19 -3.40 10.33
N ALA A 789 47.43 -4.03 11.48
CA ALA A 789 46.84 -5.31 11.84
C ALA A 789 45.30 -5.24 11.96
N LEU A 790 44.78 -4.12 12.46
CA LEU A 790 43.34 -3.87 12.54
C LEU A 790 42.73 -3.76 11.13
N LEU A 791 43.26 -2.90 10.27
CA LEU A 791 42.72 -2.70 8.92
C LEU A 791 42.76 -4.00 8.08
N ALA A 792 43.74 -4.87 8.32
CA ALA A 792 43.86 -6.15 7.63
C ALA A 792 43.01 -7.29 8.23
N GLY A 793 42.55 -7.17 9.48
CA GLY A 793 42.06 -8.31 10.27
C GLY A 793 40.99 -7.99 11.32
N ALA A 794 40.26 -6.87 11.17
CA ALA A 794 39.19 -6.48 12.09
C ALA A 794 37.94 -7.39 12.00
N GLY A 795 37.75 -8.13 10.89
CA GLY A 795 36.51 -8.85 10.64
C GLY A 795 35.33 -7.88 10.58
N ASP A 796 34.29 -8.13 11.36
CA ASP A 796 33.11 -7.27 11.45
C ASP A 796 33.28 -6.08 12.43
N GLU A 797 34.39 -6.02 13.18
CA GLU A 797 34.63 -4.98 14.18
C GLU A 797 34.84 -3.60 13.54
N ASP A 798 34.09 -2.60 14.02
CA ASP A 798 34.02 -1.30 13.35
C ASP A 798 34.08 -0.09 14.30
N GLN A 799 34.25 -0.31 15.60
CA GLN A 799 34.32 0.73 16.63
C GLN A 799 35.42 0.37 17.61
N LEU A 800 36.62 0.91 17.37
CA LEU A 800 37.85 0.48 18.03
C LEU A 800 38.59 1.65 18.68
N ALA A 801 39.35 1.34 19.73
CA ALA A 801 40.26 2.27 20.39
C ALA A 801 41.65 1.63 20.53
N LEU A 802 42.67 2.33 20.05
CA LEU A 802 44.06 1.94 20.17
C LEU A 802 44.69 2.65 21.37
N ARG A 803 45.32 1.87 22.25
CA ARG A 803 46.07 2.36 23.41
C ARG A 803 47.40 1.64 23.51
N ALA A 804 48.32 2.17 24.31
CA ALA A 804 49.60 1.51 24.57
C ALA A 804 49.40 0.08 25.14
N SER A 805 48.35 -0.11 25.93
CA SER A 805 47.97 -1.38 26.56
C SER A 805 47.37 -2.41 25.60
N GLY A 806 46.82 -2.02 24.45
CA GLY A 806 46.04 -2.93 23.63
C GLY A 806 45.14 -2.25 22.59
N THR A 807 44.49 -3.08 21.78
CA THR A 807 43.34 -2.70 20.97
C THR A 807 42.07 -3.08 21.74
N PHE A 808 41.08 -2.21 21.74
CA PHE A 808 39.81 -2.42 22.42
C PHE A 808 38.65 -2.21 21.47
N VAL A 809 37.60 -3.02 21.61
CA VAL A 809 36.37 -2.92 20.82
C VAL A 809 35.21 -2.47 21.69
N ARG A 810 34.35 -1.64 21.13
CA ARG A 810 33.19 -1.06 21.81
C ARG A 810 32.03 -2.05 21.87
N ARG A 811 31.38 -2.18 23.03
CA ARG A 811 30.23 -3.06 23.28
C ARG A 811 29.15 -2.37 24.10
N LEU A 812 27.91 -2.76 23.89
CA LEU A 812 26.78 -2.43 24.73
C LEU A 812 26.52 -3.60 25.69
N SER A 813 26.29 -3.28 26.96
CA SER A 813 26.02 -4.27 27.99
C SER A 813 24.90 -3.80 28.91
N ARG A 814 24.16 -4.74 29.50
CA ARG A 814 23.18 -4.45 30.56
C ARG A 814 23.86 -3.82 31.77
N ALA A 815 23.23 -2.82 32.39
CA ALA A 815 23.74 -2.14 33.59
C ALA A 815 22.69 -2.09 34.73
N PRO A 816 22.18 -3.26 35.19
CA PRO A 816 21.23 -3.31 36.28
C PRO A 816 21.89 -2.91 37.59
N LEU A 817 21.16 -2.18 38.45
CA LEU A 817 21.58 -1.88 39.81
C LEU A 817 21.14 -2.98 40.78
N GLY A 818 20.04 -3.69 40.49
CA GLY A 818 19.54 -4.78 41.31
C GLY A 818 19.24 -4.35 42.73
N SER A 819 19.93 -4.96 43.71
CA SER A 819 19.81 -4.62 45.14
C SER A 819 20.98 -3.77 45.67
N ALA A 820 21.78 -3.18 44.78
CA ALA A 820 22.88 -2.30 45.17
C ALA A 820 22.35 -1.14 46.04
N THR A 821 23.06 -0.87 47.14
CA THR A 821 22.71 0.24 48.03
C THR A 821 23.24 1.53 47.44
N ALA A 822 22.37 2.54 47.30
CA ALA A 822 22.78 3.84 46.80
C ALA A 822 23.83 4.49 47.73
N PRO A 823 24.95 5.01 47.19
CA PRO A 823 25.98 5.69 47.96
C PRO A 823 25.52 7.04 48.53
N ARG A 824 24.49 7.66 47.93
CA ARG A 824 23.86 8.90 48.41
C ARG A 824 22.35 8.86 48.19
N ASP A 825 21.64 9.74 48.92
CA ASP A 825 20.22 10.05 48.70
C ASP A 825 20.15 11.50 48.21
N TRP A 826 20.26 11.69 46.90
CA TRP A 826 20.31 13.02 46.32
C TRP A 826 18.92 13.66 46.33
N ARG A 827 18.86 14.93 46.74
CA ARG A 827 17.63 15.74 46.72
C ARG A 827 17.94 17.12 46.16
N PRO A 828 17.06 17.69 45.31
CA PRO A 828 17.23 19.06 44.85
C PRO A 828 17.14 20.02 46.03
N ARG A 829 18.04 21.02 46.08
CA ARG A 829 18.08 22.06 47.12
C ARG A 829 18.39 23.41 46.49
N GLY A 830 17.83 24.48 47.04
CA GLY A 830 18.03 25.83 46.52
C GLY A 830 17.55 25.99 45.07
N THR A 831 18.32 26.74 44.26
CA THR A 831 17.95 27.10 42.89
C THR A 831 18.37 26.04 41.88
N VAL A 832 17.40 25.55 41.09
CA VAL A 832 17.62 24.59 40.00
C VAL A 832 17.31 25.24 38.66
N LEU A 833 18.26 25.20 37.72
CA LEU A 833 18.12 25.71 36.36
C LEU A 833 17.74 24.58 35.40
N VAL A 834 16.61 24.71 34.70
CA VAL A 834 16.17 23.77 33.67
C VAL A 834 16.13 24.46 32.32
N THR A 835 17.03 24.08 31.41
CA THR A 835 17.05 24.60 30.03
C THR A 835 16.16 23.76 29.15
N GLY A 836 15.48 24.37 28.17
CA GLY A 836 14.38 23.71 27.48
C GLY A 836 13.18 23.45 28.41
N GLY A 837 13.12 24.15 29.56
CA GLY A 837 12.21 23.85 30.67
C GLY A 837 10.72 24.02 30.36
N THR A 838 10.38 24.70 29.26
CA THR A 838 9.00 24.84 28.76
C THR A 838 8.65 23.79 27.68
N GLY A 839 9.55 22.86 27.36
CA GLY A 839 9.30 21.72 26.48
C GLY A 839 8.81 20.50 27.26
N ALA A 840 8.36 19.46 26.55
CA ALA A 840 7.76 18.26 27.14
C ALA A 840 8.63 17.59 28.21
N LEU A 841 9.89 17.28 27.87
CA LEU A 841 10.86 16.68 28.80
C LEU A 841 11.15 17.62 29.97
N GLY A 842 11.42 18.90 29.67
CA GLY A 842 11.68 19.92 30.69
C GLY A 842 10.55 20.07 31.71
N GLY A 843 9.29 19.96 31.27
CA GLY A 843 8.10 20.00 32.11
C GLY A 843 8.04 18.85 33.11
N HIS A 844 8.19 17.61 32.66
CA HIS A 844 8.22 16.44 33.56
C HIS A 844 9.34 16.52 34.60
N ILE A 845 10.53 16.97 34.18
CA ILE A 845 11.66 17.15 35.09
C ILE A 845 11.41 18.26 36.09
N ALA A 846 10.84 19.39 35.66
CA ALA A 846 10.50 20.49 36.56
C ALA A 846 9.45 20.08 37.60
N GLU A 847 8.45 19.30 37.21
CA GLU A 847 7.40 18.79 38.12
C GLU A 847 7.99 17.84 39.16
N TRP A 848 8.86 16.93 38.74
CA TRP A 848 9.58 16.05 39.65
C TRP A 848 10.48 16.83 40.62
N LEU A 849 11.25 17.81 40.13
CA LEU A 849 12.12 18.64 40.96
C LEU A 849 11.33 19.42 42.03
N ALA A 850 10.22 20.06 41.64
CA ALA A 850 9.35 20.78 42.55
C ALA A 850 8.74 19.85 43.62
N GLY A 851 8.26 18.67 43.21
CA GLY A 851 7.71 17.66 44.14
C GLY A 851 8.74 17.03 45.08
N ASN A 852 10.04 17.11 44.77
CA ASN A 852 11.12 16.47 45.53
C ASN A 852 12.03 17.43 46.30
N GLY A 853 11.61 18.69 46.47
CA GLY A 853 12.25 19.64 47.39
C GLY A 853 13.02 20.80 46.76
N ALA A 854 12.90 21.03 45.45
CA ALA A 854 13.46 22.23 44.83
C ALA A 854 12.76 23.50 45.37
N GLU A 855 13.53 24.40 45.99
CA GLU A 855 13.00 25.64 46.56
C GLU A 855 12.67 26.67 45.48
N HIS A 856 13.50 26.74 44.44
CA HIS A 856 13.30 27.61 43.29
C HIS A 856 13.66 26.90 41.98
N VAL A 857 12.69 26.72 41.08
CA VAL A 857 12.89 26.19 39.73
C VAL A 857 12.90 27.33 38.70
N VAL A 858 14.00 27.46 37.95
CA VAL A 858 14.16 28.42 36.86
C VAL A 858 14.02 27.69 35.53
N LEU A 859 12.98 28.02 34.78
CA LEU A 859 12.72 27.47 33.45
C LEU A 859 13.19 28.46 32.38
N THR A 860 14.13 28.03 31.53
CA THR A 860 14.62 28.85 30.42
C THR A 860 14.35 28.22 29.07
N SER A 861 13.89 29.03 28.11
CA SER A 861 13.74 28.68 26.69
C SER A 861 13.82 29.96 25.85
N ARG A 862 14.02 29.86 24.53
CA ARG A 862 14.07 31.05 23.64
C ARG A 862 12.82 31.94 23.71
N ARG A 863 11.65 31.35 23.95
CA ARG A 863 10.36 32.07 24.04
C ARG A 863 10.01 32.49 25.48
N GLY A 864 10.62 31.86 26.49
CA GLY A 864 10.37 32.15 27.90
C GLY A 864 8.87 32.09 28.26
N PRO A 865 8.32 33.10 28.96
CA PRO A 865 6.91 33.14 29.33
C PRO A 865 5.92 33.09 28.14
N GLN A 866 6.39 33.39 26.92
CA GLN A 866 5.58 33.34 25.70
C GLN A 866 5.56 31.93 25.07
N ALA A 867 6.22 30.94 25.68
CA ALA A 867 6.14 29.56 25.22
C ALA A 867 4.73 28.98 25.49
N PRO A 868 4.13 28.24 24.54
CA PRO A 868 2.86 27.55 24.78
C PRO A 868 2.93 26.64 26.01
N GLY A 869 1.92 26.67 26.87
CA GLY A 869 1.87 25.83 28.08
C GLY A 869 2.70 26.33 29.27
N ALA A 870 3.47 27.41 29.12
CA ALA A 870 4.39 27.88 30.16
C ALA A 870 3.66 28.40 31.42
N ALA A 871 2.54 29.09 31.25
CA ALA A 871 1.76 29.62 32.36
C ALA A 871 1.07 28.50 33.15
N GLU A 872 0.55 27.47 32.46
CA GLU A 872 -0.03 26.29 33.10
C GLU A 872 1.02 25.48 33.86
N LEU A 873 2.22 25.29 33.27
CA LEU A 873 3.34 24.64 33.93
C LEU A 873 3.78 25.42 35.17
N GLU A 874 3.95 26.74 35.08
CA GLU A 874 4.29 27.60 36.21
C GLU A 874 3.28 27.47 37.36
N ALA A 875 1.98 27.45 37.05
CA ALA A 875 0.92 27.26 38.04
C ALA A 875 1.00 25.88 38.72
N ARG A 876 1.23 24.80 37.97
CA ARG A 876 1.38 23.44 38.53
C ARG A 876 2.59 23.33 39.44
N LEU A 877 3.74 23.86 39.02
CA LEU A 877 4.97 23.85 39.81
C LEU A 877 4.85 24.68 41.09
N THR A 878 4.16 25.82 41.03
CA THR A 878 3.88 26.65 42.20
C THR A 878 2.95 25.92 43.19
N ALA A 879 1.97 25.16 42.69
CA ALA A 879 1.08 24.36 43.53
C ALA A 879 1.82 23.21 44.26
N LEU A 880 2.93 22.73 43.71
CA LEU A 880 3.83 21.76 44.37
C LEU A 880 4.73 22.39 45.43
N GLY A 881 4.71 23.72 45.58
CA GLY A 881 5.40 24.45 46.65
C GLY A 881 6.74 25.07 46.28
N ALA A 882 7.16 24.99 45.00
CA ALA A 882 8.38 25.62 44.52
C ALA A 882 8.14 27.07 44.06
N LYS A 883 9.10 27.97 44.26
CA LYS A 883 9.12 29.26 43.55
C LYS A 883 9.51 29.01 42.09
N VAL A 884 8.83 29.65 41.14
CA VAL A 884 9.11 29.44 39.71
C VAL A 884 9.53 30.76 39.06
N THR A 885 10.55 30.71 38.20
CA THR A 885 10.88 31.82 37.29
C THR A 885 10.94 31.29 35.87
N VAL A 886 10.09 31.80 34.98
CA VAL A 886 10.19 31.53 33.54
C VAL A 886 10.94 32.68 32.85
N ARG A 887 11.95 32.36 32.02
CA ARG A 887 12.80 33.34 31.33
C ARG A 887 13.01 33.01 29.86
N ALA A 888 13.03 34.06 29.04
CA ALA A 888 13.45 33.99 27.65
C ALA A 888 14.98 34.12 27.60
N CYS A 889 15.67 33.09 27.12
CA CYS A 889 17.11 33.10 26.90
C CYS A 889 17.49 32.02 25.89
N ASP A 890 18.31 32.40 24.92
CA ASP A 890 19.05 31.43 24.12
C ASP A 890 20.33 31.05 24.85
N VAL A 891 20.43 29.79 25.29
CA VAL A 891 21.60 29.31 26.03
C VAL A 891 22.81 29.08 25.12
N ALA A 892 22.60 28.99 23.80
CA ALA A 892 23.69 28.90 22.83
C ALA A 892 24.41 30.25 22.63
N ASP A 893 23.74 31.36 22.94
CA ASP A 893 24.32 32.70 22.95
C ASP A 893 25.08 32.92 24.28
N PRO A 894 26.41 33.10 24.25
CA PRO A 894 27.22 33.19 25.46
C PRO A 894 26.91 34.44 26.30
N GLU A 895 26.54 35.55 25.67
CA GLU A 895 26.22 36.79 26.38
C GLU A 895 24.87 36.67 27.08
N GLN A 896 23.87 36.10 26.40
CA GLN A 896 22.56 35.85 27.00
C GLN A 896 22.64 34.82 28.13
N ALA A 897 23.40 33.74 27.96
CA ALA A 897 23.61 32.73 28.99
C ALA A 897 24.28 33.33 30.24
N ALA A 898 25.33 34.14 30.06
CA ALA A 898 26.01 34.81 31.16
C ALA A 898 25.11 35.80 31.90
N ALA A 899 24.36 36.61 31.17
CA ALA A 899 23.39 37.56 31.74
C ALA A 899 22.29 36.84 32.54
N MET A 900 21.77 35.73 32.01
CA MET A 900 20.74 34.92 32.66
C MET A 900 21.26 34.30 33.96
N VAL A 901 22.44 33.67 33.95
CA VAL A 901 23.04 33.08 35.16
C VAL A 901 23.27 34.16 36.22
N ALA A 902 23.85 35.30 35.85
CA ALA A 902 24.10 36.40 36.79
C ALA A 902 22.81 36.97 37.41
N GLU A 903 21.74 37.11 36.63
CA GLU A 903 20.43 37.54 37.14
C GLU A 903 19.82 36.50 38.08
N VAL A 904 19.89 35.21 37.71
CA VAL A 904 19.38 34.11 38.55
C VAL A 904 20.11 34.07 39.88
N GLU A 905 21.45 34.11 39.88
CA GLU A 905 22.22 34.11 41.13
C GLU A 905 21.91 35.32 42.01
N LYS A 906 21.66 36.49 41.40
CA LYS A 906 21.26 37.71 42.11
C LYS A 906 19.85 37.65 42.70
N THR A 907 18.90 37.00 42.02
CA THR A 907 17.46 37.06 42.36
C THR A 907 16.91 35.82 43.07
N ALA A 908 17.57 34.67 42.87
CA ALA A 908 17.19 33.36 43.39
C ALA A 908 18.26 32.76 44.32
N GLY A 909 19.49 33.29 44.32
CA GLY A 909 20.64 32.66 44.98
C GLY A 909 21.41 31.71 44.06
N PRO A 910 22.54 31.16 44.51
CA PRO A 910 23.46 30.39 43.66
C PRO A 910 22.78 29.19 43.01
N VAL A 911 23.07 28.95 41.74
CA VAL A 911 22.56 27.76 41.03
C VAL A 911 23.21 26.51 41.62
N ARG A 912 22.38 25.60 42.14
CA ARG A 912 22.81 24.37 42.80
C ARG A 912 22.69 23.14 41.92
N ALA A 913 21.80 23.17 40.94
CA ALA A 913 21.67 22.10 39.97
C ALA A 913 21.26 22.63 38.59
N VAL A 914 21.71 21.95 37.54
CA VAL A 914 21.39 22.25 36.15
C VAL A 914 20.83 20.99 35.49
N PHE A 915 19.70 21.12 34.80
CA PHE A 915 19.12 20.07 33.96
C PHE A 915 19.02 20.61 32.54
N HIS A 916 19.94 20.18 31.68
CA HIS A 916 20.03 20.65 30.30
C HIS A 916 19.16 19.76 29.39
N THR A 917 17.91 20.17 29.17
CA THR A 917 16.93 19.46 28.33
C THR A 917 16.74 20.12 26.96
N ALA A 918 17.44 21.22 26.69
CA ALA A 918 17.35 21.94 25.43
C ALA A 918 17.85 21.09 24.25
N GLY A 919 17.09 21.10 23.15
CA GLY A 919 17.48 20.48 21.89
C GLY A 919 16.41 20.58 20.83
N VAL A 920 16.82 20.39 19.58
CA VAL A 920 15.94 20.22 18.42
C VAL A 920 16.40 18.96 17.68
N LEU A 921 15.45 18.30 17.02
CA LEU A 921 15.71 17.12 16.20
C LEU A 921 15.37 17.46 14.75
N HIS A 922 16.32 17.23 13.86
CA HIS A 922 16.11 17.22 12.41
C HIS A 922 16.44 15.82 11.88
N THR A 923 15.66 15.37 10.88
CA THR A 923 15.78 14.04 10.27
C THR A 923 16.17 14.19 8.80
N THR A 924 17.42 14.56 8.55
CA THR A 924 17.97 14.75 7.20
C THR A 924 19.20 13.87 7.05
N GLY A 925 19.28 13.11 5.95
CA GLY A 925 20.37 12.17 5.70
C GLY A 925 21.72 12.86 5.55
N LEU A 926 22.81 12.14 5.82
CA LEU A 926 24.18 12.69 5.77
C LEU A 926 24.59 13.22 4.40
N ASP A 927 24.06 12.62 3.33
CA ASP A 927 24.33 13.08 1.95
C ASP A 927 23.64 14.41 1.60
N GLU A 928 22.59 14.79 2.33
CA GLU A 928 21.72 15.93 2.02
C GLU A 928 21.80 17.06 3.05
N VAL A 929 22.17 16.75 4.30
CA VAL A 929 22.17 17.71 5.40
C VAL A 929 23.17 18.86 5.13
N SER A 930 22.68 20.09 5.27
CA SER A 930 23.52 21.28 5.11
C SER A 930 24.34 21.56 6.37
N GLY A 931 25.45 22.29 6.21
CA GLY A 931 26.25 22.73 7.36
C GLY A 931 25.48 23.63 8.34
N GLU A 932 24.54 24.44 7.84
CA GLU A 932 23.68 25.31 8.65
C GLU A 932 22.67 24.49 9.46
N GLU A 933 22.00 23.52 8.84
CA GLU A 933 21.07 22.63 9.53
C GLU A 933 21.79 21.78 10.59
N PHE A 934 22.99 21.29 10.27
CA PHE A 934 23.83 20.57 11.23
C PHE A 934 24.17 21.47 12.43
N ALA A 935 24.53 22.73 12.18
CA ALA A 935 24.81 23.72 13.21
C ALA A 935 23.61 23.99 14.13
N ASP A 936 22.41 24.12 13.56
CA ASP A 936 21.19 24.39 14.31
C ASP A 936 20.86 23.27 15.32
N VAL A 937 21.09 22.01 14.95
CA VAL A 937 20.94 20.86 15.88
C VAL A 937 21.94 20.94 17.02
N LEU A 938 23.19 21.34 16.74
CA LEU A 938 24.26 21.43 17.72
C LEU A 938 24.08 22.63 18.67
N ALA A 939 23.56 23.76 18.19
CA ALA A 939 23.54 25.03 18.93
C ALA A 939 22.88 24.89 20.32
N GLY A 940 21.61 24.46 20.37
CA GLY A 940 20.87 24.37 21.62
C GLY A 940 21.41 23.30 22.58
N LYS A 941 21.89 22.17 22.04
CA LYS A 941 22.40 21.03 22.84
C LYS A 941 23.84 21.23 23.26
N VAL A 942 24.76 21.32 22.31
CA VAL A 942 26.21 21.31 22.54
C VAL A 942 26.69 22.68 23.00
N THR A 943 26.46 23.73 22.21
CA THR A 943 26.92 25.09 22.54
C THR A 943 26.30 25.57 23.84
N GLY A 944 25.00 25.34 24.02
CA GLY A 944 24.29 25.61 25.27
C GLY A 944 24.91 24.93 26.49
N ALA A 945 25.22 23.63 26.40
CA ALA A 945 25.83 22.90 27.51
C ALA A 945 27.24 23.40 27.83
N ARG A 946 28.05 23.77 26.82
CA ARG A 946 29.39 24.33 26.99
C ARG A 946 29.37 25.69 27.68
N ASN A 947 28.47 26.58 27.26
CA ASN A 947 28.31 27.88 27.90
C ASN A 947 27.95 27.73 29.38
N LEU A 948 27.02 26.82 29.70
CA LEU A 948 26.63 26.55 31.09
C LEU A 948 27.76 25.91 31.90
N ASP A 949 28.51 24.98 31.32
CA ASP A 949 29.67 24.36 31.98
C ASP A 949 30.74 25.40 32.36
N ALA A 950 31.04 26.32 31.44
CA ALA A 950 32.01 27.40 31.64
C ALA A 950 31.54 28.44 32.66
N LEU A 951 30.25 28.76 32.69
CA LEU A 951 29.67 29.73 33.65
C LEU A 951 29.48 29.15 35.05
N LEU A 952 29.33 27.83 35.16
CA LEU A 952 28.99 27.13 36.39
C LEU A 952 30.07 26.09 36.73
N ASP A 953 31.33 26.49 36.75
CA ASP A 953 32.50 25.63 36.96
C ASP A 953 32.87 25.41 38.45
N GLY A 954 32.09 25.96 39.38
CA GLY A 954 32.35 25.86 40.81
C GLY A 954 31.70 24.65 41.50
N PRO A 955 32.21 24.25 42.69
CA PRO A 955 31.73 23.08 43.43
C PRO A 955 30.34 23.27 44.07
N GLN A 956 29.76 24.47 43.98
CA GLN A 956 28.40 24.75 44.45
C GLN A 956 27.31 24.01 43.67
N VAL A 957 27.62 23.56 42.44
CA VAL A 957 26.71 22.78 41.60
C VAL A 957 26.81 21.31 41.96
N GLU A 958 25.78 20.80 42.62
CA GLU A 958 25.71 19.44 43.16
C GLU A 958 25.18 18.43 42.13
N ALA A 959 24.53 18.89 41.06
CA ALA A 959 24.12 18.08 39.92
C ALA A 959 24.14 18.89 38.61
N PHE A 960 24.81 18.36 37.58
CA PHE A 960 24.80 18.92 36.23
C PHE A 960 24.38 17.81 35.27
N VAL A 961 23.09 17.80 34.92
CA VAL A 961 22.45 16.69 34.21
C VAL A 961 22.29 17.05 32.73
N LEU A 962 22.87 16.22 31.86
CA LEU A 962 22.81 16.37 30.41
C LEU A 962 21.81 15.35 29.83
N PHE A 963 20.81 15.84 29.10
CA PHE A 963 19.86 14.97 28.40
C PHE A 963 20.41 14.62 27.02
N SER A 964 21.13 13.50 26.99
CA SER A 964 21.64 12.86 25.79
C SER A 964 20.58 11.92 25.18
N SER A 965 20.94 11.16 24.15
CA SER A 965 20.05 10.22 23.48
C SER A 965 20.80 8.96 23.05
N ASN A 966 20.10 7.82 23.01
CA ASN A 966 20.65 6.58 22.46
C ASN A 966 21.05 6.68 20.99
N GLY A 967 20.53 7.67 20.25
CA GLY A 967 21.03 8.03 18.92
C GLY A 967 22.53 8.37 18.93
N GLY A 968 23.04 8.97 20.02
CA GLY A 968 24.48 9.17 20.23
C GLY A 968 25.23 7.87 20.54
N VAL A 969 24.56 6.85 21.11
CA VAL A 969 25.20 5.59 21.55
C VAL A 969 25.36 4.59 20.41
N TRP A 970 24.30 4.36 19.63
CA TRP A 970 24.28 3.35 18.56
C TRP A 970 23.87 3.89 17.19
N GLY A 971 23.44 5.15 17.09
CA GLY A 971 23.04 5.79 15.83
C GLY A 971 21.56 5.60 15.48
N SER A 972 21.01 6.54 14.70
CA SER A 972 19.71 6.40 14.03
C SER A 972 19.79 7.01 12.65
N ARG A 973 19.12 6.40 11.67
CA ARG A 973 19.06 6.91 10.29
C ARG A 973 18.41 8.29 10.26
N GLY A 974 18.93 9.17 9.40
CA GLY A 974 18.55 10.58 9.26
C GLY A 974 19.03 11.47 10.41
N GLN A 975 19.75 10.96 11.41
CA GLN A 975 20.04 11.69 12.66
C GLN A 975 21.53 11.97 12.87
N GLY A 976 22.29 12.20 11.80
CA GLY A 976 23.75 12.43 11.87
C GLY A 976 24.14 13.55 12.83
N ALA A 977 23.56 14.74 12.66
CA ALA A 977 23.81 15.89 13.53
C ALA A 977 23.36 15.66 14.98
N TYR A 978 22.23 14.99 15.16
CA TYR A 978 21.69 14.69 16.49
C TYR A 978 22.55 13.67 17.23
N ALA A 979 23.03 12.62 16.55
CA ALA A 979 23.97 11.65 17.11
C ALA A 979 25.29 12.31 17.51
N ALA A 980 25.82 13.19 16.67
CA ALA A 980 27.01 14.00 16.98
C ALA A 980 26.81 14.86 18.24
N ALA A 981 25.69 15.58 18.33
CA ALA A 981 25.37 16.42 19.48
C ALA A 981 25.31 15.63 20.79
N ASN A 982 24.64 14.47 20.79
CA ASN A 982 24.48 13.65 22.00
C ASN A 982 25.80 12.98 22.42
N ALA A 983 26.63 12.53 21.46
CA ALA A 983 27.97 12.01 21.77
C ALA A 983 28.88 13.09 22.42
N SER A 984 28.75 14.35 22.00
CA SER A 984 29.42 15.50 22.63
C SER A 984 28.99 15.72 24.08
N LEU A 985 27.69 15.59 24.37
CA LEU A 985 27.17 15.73 25.74
C LEU A 985 27.68 14.64 26.67
N ASP A 986 27.76 13.40 26.17
CA ASP A 986 28.29 12.27 26.94
C ASP A 986 29.77 12.51 27.31
N ALA A 987 30.58 12.95 26.36
CA ALA A 987 31.98 13.30 26.59
C ALA A 987 32.15 14.53 27.52
N LEU A 988 31.27 15.55 27.40
CA LEU A 988 31.29 16.72 28.28
C LEU A 988 31.07 16.33 29.75
N ALA A 989 30.18 15.37 30.03
CA ALA A 989 29.98 14.85 31.38
C ALA A 989 31.26 14.19 31.94
N GLU A 990 31.97 13.40 31.13
CA GLU A 990 33.25 12.80 31.52
C GLU A 990 34.32 13.87 31.78
N GLN A 991 34.44 14.87 30.91
CA GLN A 991 35.39 15.97 31.05
C GLN A 991 35.12 16.82 32.29
N ARG A 992 33.84 17.07 32.61
CA ARG A 992 33.43 17.78 33.82
C ARG A 992 33.74 16.97 35.08
N ARG A 993 33.51 15.66 35.06
CA ARG A 993 33.87 14.74 36.16
C ARG A 993 35.38 14.66 36.39
N ALA A 994 36.18 14.67 35.34
CA ALA A 994 37.65 14.69 35.45
C ALA A 994 38.19 15.97 36.12
N ARG A 995 37.44 17.08 36.04
CA ARG A 995 37.71 18.32 36.81
C ARG A 995 37.23 18.25 38.26
N GLY A 996 36.65 17.13 38.70
CA GLY A 996 36.11 16.95 40.06
C GLY A 996 34.73 17.57 40.26
N LEU A 997 34.05 17.96 39.19
CA LEU A 997 32.72 18.59 39.24
C LEU A 997 31.61 17.57 38.99
N ALA A 998 30.42 17.81 39.55
CA ALA A 998 29.27 16.94 39.34
C ALA A 998 28.81 16.97 37.88
N ALA A 999 28.60 15.80 37.29
CA ALA A 999 27.96 15.65 35.98
C ALA A 999 27.33 14.26 35.80
N THR A 1000 26.18 14.21 35.16
CA THR A 1000 25.50 12.97 34.77
C THR A 1000 24.90 13.16 33.37
N SER A 1001 25.36 12.40 32.39
CA SER A 1001 24.69 12.29 31.09
C SER A 1001 23.81 11.05 31.08
N VAL A 1002 22.55 11.22 30.67
CA VAL A 1002 21.66 10.08 30.41
C VAL A 1002 21.32 10.04 28.94
N ALA A 1003 21.72 8.97 28.26
CA ALA A 1003 21.32 8.70 26.89
C ALA A 1003 19.91 8.11 26.89
N TRP A 1004 18.91 8.93 26.56
CA TRP A 1004 17.51 8.54 26.60
C TRP A 1004 17.05 7.82 25.33
N GLY A 1005 16.22 6.80 25.52
CA GLY A 1005 15.34 6.22 24.52
C GLY A 1005 14.09 7.06 24.30
N LEU A 1006 13.09 6.47 23.66
CA LEU A 1006 11.82 7.12 23.36
C LEU A 1006 11.02 7.34 24.67
N TRP A 1007 10.56 8.56 24.93
CA TRP A 1007 9.62 8.86 26.02
C TRP A 1007 8.18 8.73 25.50
N GLY A 1008 7.21 8.38 26.35
CA GLY A 1008 5.78 8.38 25.99
C GLY A 1008 5.07 9.69 26.35
N GLY A 1009 3.87 9.93 25.81
CA GLY A 1009 2.99 11.00 26.30
C GLY A 1009 2.61 12.13 25.33
N GLY A 1010 2.67 11.94 24.01
CA GLY A 1010 2.02 12.83 23.02
C GLY A 1010 2.76 14.13 22.66
N ASP A 1011 3.76 14.53 23.44
CA ASP A 1011 4.66 15.66 23.13
C ASP A 1011 6.10 15.17 22.87
N THR A 1012 6.25 14.01 22.23
CA THR A 1012 7.54 13.48 21.78
C THR A 1012 8.14 14.39 20.70
N MET A 1013 9.48 14.43 20.60
CA MET A 1013 10.18 15.10 19.48
C MET A 1013 9.96 14.42 18.12
N ALA A 1014 9.22 13.30 18.10
CA ALA A 1014 8.87 12.53 16.92
C ALA A 1014 7.37 12.71 16.65
N ASP A 1015 6.97 12.79 15.38
CA ASP A 1015 5.55 12.80 15.03
C ASP A 1015 4.88 11.43 15.40
N PRO A 1016 3.54 11.38 15.49
CA PRO A 1016 2.82 10.15 15.87
C PRO A 1016 3.03 8.95 14.94
N GLU A 1017 3.41 9.15 13.68
CA GLU A 1017 3.69 8.07 12.73
C GLU A 1017 5.09 7.50 12.96
N THR A 1018 6.08 8.37 13.15
CA THR A 1018 7.45 8.00 13.55
C THR A 1018 7.45 7.25 14.89
N GLU A 1019 6.63 7.66 15.86
CA GLU A 1019 6.49 6.93 17.14
C GLU A 1019 5.95 5.50 16.95
N ARG A 1020 4.92 5.33 16.11
CA ARG A 1020 4.36 4.00 15.79
C ARG A 1020 5.38 3.14 15.04
N TYR A 1021 6.13 3.73 14.12
CA TYR A 1021 7.20 3.05 13.39
C TYR A 1021 8.27 2.52 14.35
N LEU A 1022 8.83 3.38 15.20
CA LEU A 1022 9.86 3.01 16.18
C LEU A 1022 9.35 1.91 17.13
N ARG A 1023 8.10 2.00 17.59
CA ARG A 1023 7.45 0.98 18.42
C ARG A 1023 7.35 -0.38 17.71
N ARG A 1024 6.93 -0.40 16.44
CA ARG A 1024 6.86 -1.63 15.63
C ARG A 1024 8.24 -2.27 15.41
N HIS A 1025 9.28 -1.45 15.38
CA HIS A 1025 10.67 -1.89 15.18
C HIS A 1025 11.40 -2.10 16.52
N GLY A 1026 10.68 -2.26 17.63
CA GLY A 1026 11.23 -2.68 18.91
C GLY A 1026 11.73 -1.57 19.83
N LEU A 1027 11.65 -0.28 19.46
CA LEU A 1027 11.93 0.84 20.36
C LEU A 1027 10.62 1.33 21.01
N ARG A 1028 10.40 0.98 22.27
CA ARG A 1028 9.14 1.24 22.98
C ARG A 1028 9.21 2.56 23.75
N PRO A 1029 8.13 3.37 23.76
CA PRO A 1029 8.09 4.59 24.55
C PRO A 1029 8.02 4.27 26.05
N MET A 1030 8.93 4.86 26.82
CA MET A 1030 9.02 4.73 28.27
C MET A 1030 8.04 5.68 28.95
N ALA A 1031 7.33 5.20 29.98
CA ALA A 1031 6.49 6.05 30.81
C ALA A 1031 7.34 7.14 31.49
N PRO A 1032 6.99 8.44 31.35
CA PRO A 1032 7.79 9.54 31.91
C PRO A 1032 8.09 9.39 33.41
N GLU A 1033 7.13 8.89 34.20
CA GLU A 1033 7.28 8.71 35.64
C GLU A 1033 8.40 7.70 35.96
N VAL A 1034 8.42 6.58 35.23
CA VAL A 1034 9.44 5.53 35.42
C VAL A 1034 10.80 5.97 34.89
N ALA A 1035 10.83 6.74 33.80
CA ALA A 1035 12.07 7.33 33.26
C ALA A 1035 12.67 8.36 34.24
N VAL A 1036 11.84 9.17 34.90
CA VAL A 1036 12.28 10.08 35.96
C VAL A 1036 12.82 9.31 37.16
N ASP A 1037 12.20 8.21 37.57
CA ASP A 1037 12.74 7.33 38.62
C ASP A 1037 14.12 6.76 38.24
N ALA A 1038 14.32 6.42 36.95
CA ALA A 1038 15.63 6.00 36.46
C ALA A 1038 16.69 7.11 36.56
N LEU A 1039 16.31 8.36 36.30
CA LEU A 1039 17.19 9.52 36.50
C LEU A 1039 17.55 9.72 37.97
N ALA A 1040 16.56 9.63 38.87
CA ALA A 1040 16.78 9.72 40.31
C ALA A 1040 17.78 8.66 40.79
N GLN A 1041 17.63 7.41 40.34
CA GLN A 1041 18.57 6.33 40.65
C GLN A 1041 19.98 6.61 40.15
N SER A 1042 20.13 7.16 38.94
CA SER A 1042 21.45 7.50 38.38
C SER A 1042 22.13 8.62 39.16
N LEU A 1043 21.36 9.60 39.67
CA LEU A 1043 21.87 10.60 40.59
C LEU A 1043 22.25 9.98 41.93
N ASP A 1044 21.40 9.16 42.55
CA ASP A 1044 21.68 8.48 43.82
C ASP A 1044 22.92 7.58 43.76
N HIS A 1045 23.20 6.97 42.60
CA HIS A 1045 24.38 6.14 42.36
C HIS A 1045 25.61 6.92 41.85
N ASP A 1046 25.50 8.23 41.76
CA ASP A 1046 26.56 9.13 41.30
C ASP A 1046 27.17 8.73 39.95
N GLU A 1047 26.33 8.30 39.02
CA GLU A 1047 26.78 7.87 37.70
C GLU A 1047 27.15 9.06 36.81
N THR A 1048 28.25 8.92 36.09
CA THR A 1048 28.66 9.88 35.04
C THR A 1048 27.86 9.69 33.76
N PHE A 1049 27.63 8.44 33.36
CA PHE A 1049 26.93 8.10 32.11
C PHE A 1049 26.12 6.80 32.26
N VAL A 1050 24.89 6.81 31.75
CA VAL A 1050 24.05 5.63 31.58
C VAL A 1050 23.13 5.80 30.36
N SER A 1051 22.87 4.71 29.64
CA SER A 1051 21.86 4.66 28.59
C SER A 1051 20.59 4.01 29.14
N VAL A 1052 19.43 4.64 28.92
CA VAL A 1052 18.13 4.18 29.43
C VAL A 1052 17.15 4.07 28.26
N ALA A 1053 16.67 2.85 27.99
CA ALA A 1053 15.85 2.54 26.83
C ALA A 1053 14.98 1.30 27.04
N ASP A 1054 13.69 1.38 26.69
CA ASP A 1054 12.86 0.18 26.54
C ASP A 1054 13.04 -0.39 25.13
N VAL A 1055 13.84 -1.46 25.01
CA VAL A 1055 14.17 -2.10 23.74
C VAL A 1055 13.70 -3.54 23.75
N ASP A 1056 12.83 -3.86 22.81
CA ASP A 1056 12.51 -5.22 22.44
C ASP A 1056 13.53 -5.74 21.43
N TRP A 1057 14.58 -6.37 21.94
CA TRP A 1057 15.70 -6.84 21.12
C TRP A 1057 15.30 -7.91 20.11
N ALA A 1058 14.24 -8.68 20.36
CA ALA A 1058 13.73 -9.66 19.40
C ALA A 1058 13.21 -8.98 18.13
N SER A 1059 12.55 -7.83 18.28
CA SER A 1059 12.04 -7.03 17.16
C SER A 1059 13.09 -6.07 16.59
N PHE A 1060 13.95 -5.50 17.44
CA PHE A 1060 14.91 -4.45 17.04
C PHE A 1060 16.16 -5.01 16.36
N ALA A 1061 16.74 -6.10 16.87
CA ALA A 1061 18.03 -6.60 16.41
C ALA A 1061 18.04 -7.01 14.93
N PRO A 1062 17.08 -7.82 14.41
CA PRO A 1062 17.11 -8.27 13.02
C PRO A 1062 17.12 -7.10 12.03
N GLY A 1063 16.25 -6.10 12.25
CA GLY A 1063 16.18 -4.91 11.39
C GLY A 1063 17.43 -4.03 11.49
N PHE A 1064 18.02 -3.90 12.68
CA PHE A 1064 19.20 -3.09 12.92
C PHE A 1064 20.49 -3.72 12.35
N THR A 1065 20.55 -5.06 12.24
CA THR A 1065 21.67 -5.82 11.66
C THR A 1065 21.47 -6.24 10.21
N ALA A 1066 20.29 -6.04 9.62
CA ALA A 1066 19.94 -6.52 8.27
C ALA A 1066 20.92 -6.08 7.18
N ALA A 1067 21.39 -4.83 7.24
CA ALA A 1067 22.31 -4.28 6.24
C ALA A 1067 23.78 -4.70 6.47
N ARG A 1068 24.17 -4.87 7.74
CA ARG A 1068 25.51 -5.30 8.15
C ARG A 1068 25.52 -5.73 9.63
N PRO A 1069 26.44 -6.61 10.04
CA PRO A 1069 26.64 -6.95 11.45
C PRO A 1069 26.84 -5.71 12.33
N ARG A 1070 26.37 -5.80 13.58
CA ARG A 1070 26.49 -4.74 14.59
C ARG A 1070 27.17 -5.27 15.86
N PRO A 1071 28.51 -5.44 15.87
CA PRO A 1071 29.24 -6.00 17.02
C PRO A 1071 28.97 -5.29 18.33
N LEU A 1072 28.62 -3.99 18.29
CA LEU A 1072 28.22 -3.20 19.45
C LEU A 1072 27.17 -3.93 20.31
N ILE A 1073 26.11 -4.48 19.70
CA ILE A 1073 24.99 -5.10 20.43
C ILE A 1073 25.08 -6.63 20.49
N ALA A 1074 26.02 -7.24 19.75
CA ALA A 1074 26.15 -8.69 19.59
C ALA A 1074 26.42 -9.44 20.90
N ASP A 1075 26.84 -8.74 21.95
CA ASP A 1075 27.11 -9.34 23.26
C ASP A 1075 25.89 -9.44 24.18
N LEU A 1076 24.77 -8.81 23.82
CA LEU A 1076 23.52 -8.93 24.56
C LEU A 1076 22.90 -10.32 24.33
N PRO A 1077 22.57 -11.07 25.40
CA PRO A 1077 21.95 -12.40 25.27
C PRO A 1077 20.72 -12.40 24.36
N GLU A 1078 19.83 -11.43 24.56
CA GLU A 1078 18.56 -11.29 23.84
C GLU A 1078 18.78 -11.04 22.34
N VAL A 1079 19.85 -10.33 21.98
CA VAL A 1079 20.24 -10.09 20.59
C VAL A 1079 20.77 -11.37 19.95
N ARG A 1080 21.60 -12.13 20.68
CA ARG A 1080 22.13 -13.41 20.16
C ARG A 1080 21.02 -14.41 19.91
N ASP A 1081 20.06 -14.48 20.83
CA ASP A 1081 18.93 -15.39 20.70
C ASP A 1081 18.04 -14.97 19.52
N ALA A 1082 17.71 -13.68 19.41
CA ALA A 1082 16.94 -13.14 18.27
C ALA A 1082 17.61 -13.39 16.92
N LEU A 1083 18.93 -13.18 16.81
CA LEU A 1083 19.66 -13.41 15.56
C LEU A 1083 19.83 -14.89 15.23
N ARG A 1084 19.89 -15.79 16.23
CA ARG A 1084 19.87 -17.25 15.99
C ARG A 1084 18.51 -17.73 15.52
N GLU A 1085 17.43 -17.24 16.12
CA GLU A 1085 16.06 -17.53 15.68
C GLU A 1085 15.83 -17.02 14.26
N GLN A 1086 16.31 -15.81 13.95
CA GLN A 1086 16.26 -15.27 12.58
C GLN A 1086 17.11 -16.10 11.61
N ALA A 1087 18.33 -16.50 11.98
CA ALA A 1087 19.17 -17.33 11.10
C ALA A 1087 18.54 -18.72 10.84
N ALA A 1088 17.91 -19.33 11.84
CA ALA A 1088 17.17 -20.58 11.65
C ALA A 1088 15.94 -20.37 10.74
N ALA A 1089 15.22 -19.25 10.90
CA ALA A 1089 14.10 -18.90 10.03
C ALA A 1089 14.56 -18.53 8.61
N ASP A 1090 15.73 -17.91 8.44
CA ASP A 1090 16.34 -17.58 7.15
C ASP A 1090 16.86 -18.85 6.47
N ASP A 1091 17.45 -19.81 7.20
CA ASP A 1091 17.82 -21.13 6.68
C ASP A 1091 16.56 -21.90 6.21
N ASP A 1092 15.50 -21.89 7.03
CA ASP A 1092 14.19 -22.45 6.65
C ASP A 1092 13.59 -21.72 5.42
N ALA A 1093 13.78 -20.39 5.33
CA ALA A 1093 13.29 -19.57 4.22
C ALA A 1093 14.14 -19.69 2.95
N GLU A 1094 15.46 -19.92 3.06
CA GLU A 1094 16.36 -20.24 1.94
C GLU A 1094 16.09 -21.66 1.43
N GLU A 1095 15.78 -22.61 2.32
CA GLU A 1095 15.34 -23.95 1.93
C GLU A 1095 13.96 -23.89 1.23
N GLN A 1096 13.03 -23.07 1.75
CA GLN A 1096 11.74 -22.79 1.11
C GLN A 1096 11.86 -21.98 -0.19
N GLY A 1097 12.79 -21.03 -0.28
CA GLY A 1097 13.05 -20.20 -1.46
C GLY A 1097 13.75 -21.00 -2.56
N GLY A 1098 14.70 -21.87 -2.20
CA GLY A 1098 15.29 -22.87 -3.08
C GLY A 1098 14.28 -23.95 -3.51
N SER A 1099 13.28 -24.23 -2.67
CA SER A 1099 12.10 -25.04 -3.04
C SER A 1099 11.17 -24.28 -4.00
N LEU A 1100 10.93 -22.99 -3.78
CA LEU A 1100 10.11 -22.14 -4.64
C LEU A 1100 10.73 -21.96 -6.03
N VAL A 1101 12.05 -21.76 -6.13
CA VAL A 1101 12.75 -21.67 -7.43
C VAL A 1101 12.69 -23.02 -8.17
N ARG A 1102 12.79 -24.15 -7.47
CA ARG A 1102 12.62 -25.50 -8.06
C ARG A 1102 11.17 -25.76 -8.51
N GLU A 1103 10.19 -25.32 -7.72
CA GLU A 1103 8.76 -25.38 -8.04
C GLU A 1103 8.47 -24.54 -9.29
N LEU A 1104 8.91 -23.28 -9.32
CA LEU A 1104 8.71 -22.39 -10.47
C LEU A 1104 9.42 -22.92 -11.73
N ALA A 1105 10.65 -23.44 -11.64
CA ALA A 1105 11.34 -24.00 -12.80
C ALA A 1105 10.65 -25.23 -13.41
N GLY A 1106 9.80 -25.93 -12.65
CA GLY A 1106 8.98 -27.05 -13.12
C GLY A 1106 7.64 -26.66 -13.73
N LEU A 1107 7.23 -25.38 -13.62
CA LEU A 1107 5.96 -24.88 -14.12
C LEU A 1107 6.12 -24.17 -15.48
N PRO A 1108 5.10 -24.18 -16.36
CA PRO A 1108 5.04 -23.31 -17.53
C PRO A 1108 5.12 -21.82 -17.15
N ALA A 1109 5.63 -20.97 -18.05
CA ALA A 1109 5.86 -19.54 -17.78
C ALA A 1109 4.63 -18.78 -17.26
N ALA A 1110 3.43 -19.09 -17.77
CA ALA A 1110 2.17 -18.50 -17.31
C ALA A 1110 1.79 -18.93 -15.88
N GLU A 1111 2.10 -20.17 -15.50
CA GLU A 1111 1.85 -20.70 -14.15
C GLU A 1111 2.87 -20.19 -13.13
N GLN A 1112 4.11 -19.92 -13.56
CA GLN A 1112 5.15 -19.28 -12.74
C GLN A 1112 4.72 -17.90 -12.24
N GLU A 1113 4.21 -17.06 -13.14
CA GLU A 1113 3.75 -15.70 -12.81
C GLU A 1113 2.53 -15.72 -11.89
N ASN A 1114 1.56 -16.61 -12.16
CA ASN A 1114 0.40 -16.79 -11.31
C ASN A 1114 0.78 -17.22 -9.88
N ARG A 1115 1.75 -18.12 -9.76
CA ARG A 1115 2.25 -18.60 -8.46
C ARG A 1115 2.94 -17.49 -7.67
N LEU A 1116 3.76 -16.68 -8.34
CA LEU A 1116 4.40 -15.50 -7.73
C LEU A 1116 3.39 -14.41 -7.35
N LEU A 1117 2.37 -14.21 -8.17
CA LEU A 1117 1.28 -13.27 -7.89
C LEU A 1117 0.51 -13.66 -6.62
N GLU A 1118 0.18 -14.93 -6.44
CA GLU A 1118 -0.45 -15.42 -5.20
C GLU A 1118 0.42 -15.20 -3.97
N LEU A 1119 1.73 -15.43 -4.09
CA LEU A 1119 2.68 -15.16 -3.03
C LEU A 1119 2.64 -13.67 -2.65
N ILE A 1120 2.70 -12.77 -3.62
CA ILE A 1120 2.69 -11.31 -3.39
C ILE A 1120 1.38 -10.86 -2.76
N VAL A 1121 0.23 -11.33 -3.26
CA VAL A 1121 -1.10 -10.99 -2.73
C VAL A 1121 -1.24 -11.45 -1.28
N ARG A 1122 -0.76 -12.65 -0.95
CA ARG A 1122 -0.73 -13.17 0.43
C ARG A 1122 0.16 -12.35 1.35
N GLN A 1123 1.36 -11.98 0.90
CA GLN A 1123 2.25 -11.14 1.70
C GLN A 1123 1.68 -9.73 1.88
N ALA A 1124 1.06 -9.15 0.84
CA ALA A 1124 0.42 -7.85 0.90
C ALA A 1124 -0.79 -7.84 1.85
N ALA A 1125 -1.63 -8.89 1.83
CA ALA A 1125 -2.73 -9.07 2.77
C ALA A 1125 -2.23 -9.10 4.22
N ALA A 1126 -1.14 -9.83 4.47
CA ALA A 1126 -0.55 -9.92 5.78
C ALA A 1126 0.10 -8.60 6.25
N VAL A 1127 0.61 -7.75 5.35
CA VAL A 1127 1.19 -6.43 5.70
C VAL A 1127 0.09 -5.43 6.08
N LEU A 1128 -1.03 -5.48 5.35
CA LEU A 1128 -2.19 -4.63 5.60
C LEU A 1128 -3.10 -5.15 6.74
N GLY A 1129 -2.79 -6.32 7.31
CA GLY A 1129 -3.53 -6.91 8.43
C GLY A 1129 -4.87 -7.52 8.05
N HIS A 1130 -5.00 -8.01 6.81
CA HIS A 1130 -6.17 -8.78 6.36
C HIS A 1130 -6.03 -10.26 6.72
N ASP A 1131 -7.11 -10.86 7.23
CA ASP A 1131 -7.18 -12.29 7.57
C ASP A 1131 -7.24 -13.19 6.32
N THR A 1132 -7.64 -12.62 5.17
CA THR A 1132 -7.74 -13.30 3.87
C THR A 1132 -7.16 -12.43 2.75
N THR A 1133 -6.89 -13.05 1.60
CA THR A 1133 -6.37 -12.38 0.40
C THR A 1133 -7.44 -11.67 -0.43
N ASP A 1134 -8.73 -11.91 -0.15
CA ASP A 1134 -9.86 -11.47 -0.99
C ASP A 1134 -10.01 -9.94 -1.05
N GLY A 1135 -9.40 -9.22 -0.11
CA GLY A 1135 -9.37 -7.76 -0.07
C GLY A 1135 -8.22 -7.11 -0.85
N ILE A 1136 -7.31 -7.89 -1.44
CA ILE A 1136 -6.12 -7.39 -2.14
C ILE A 1136 -6.26 -7.60 -3.66
N PRO A 1137 -6.54 -6.54 -4.44
CA PRO A 1137 -6.60 -6.61 -5.89
C PRO A 1137 -5.26 -7.00 -6.49
N ARG A 1138 -5.27 -7.95 -7.42
CA ARG A 1138 -4.07 -8.49 -8.10
C ARG A 1138 -3.34 -7.46 -8.97
N THR A 1139 -4.04 -6.43 -9.43
CA THR A 1139 -3.52 -5.38 -10.34
C THR A 1139 -3.71 -3.97 -9.79
N GLY A 1140 -4.24 -3.81 -8.57
CA GLY A 1140 -4.45 -2.50 -7.93
C GLY A 1140 -3.14 -1.89 -7.47
N ALA A 1141 -3.02 -0.57 -7.58
CA ALA A 1141 -1.81 0.13 -7.14
C ALA A 1141 -1.65 -0.01 -5.61
N PHE A 1142 -0.46 -0.39 -5.15
CA PHE A 1142 -0.18 -0.55 -3.71
C PHE A 1142 -0.57 0.71 -2.90
N ARG A 1143 -0.33 1.92 -3.46
CA ARG A 1143 -0.72 3.19 -2.81
C ARG A 1143 -2.22 3.32 -2.53
N GLU A 1144 -3.06 2.83 -3.43
CA GLU A 1144 -4.52 2.88 -3.28
C GLU A 1144 -5.04 1.87 -2.26
N LEU A 1145 -4.25 0.83 -1.99
CA LEU A 1145 -4.49 -0.18 -0.95
C LEU A 1145 -3.99 0.25 0.43
N GLY A 1146 -3.46 1.47 0.55
CA GLY A 1146 -2.93 2.00 1.80
C GLY A 1146 -1.45 1.68 2.05
N PHE A 1147 -0.69 1.31 1.01
CA PHE A 1147 0.76 1.24 1.13
C PHE A 1147 1.40 2.64 1.09
N ASP A 1148 2.20 2.90 2.10
CA ASP A 1148 3.11 4.04 2.26
C ASP A 1148 4.58 3.59 2.17
N SER A 1149 5.51 4.52 2.39
CA SER A 1149 6.96 4.22 2.37
C SER A 1149 7.43 3.21 3.41
N LEU A 1150 6.62 2.93 4.44
CA LEU A 1150 6.98 2.04 5.54
C LEU A 1150 6.44 0.61 5.32
N THR A 1151 5.19 0.50 4.88
CA THR A 1151 4.55 -0.77 4.51
C THR A 1151 5.13 -1.38 3.22
N ALA A 1152 5.62 -0.54 2.29
CA ALA A 1152 6.37 -0.98 1.11
C ALA A 1152 7.67 -1.72 1.48
N VAL A 1153 8.37 -1.22 2.51
CA VAL A 1153 9.61 -1.81 3.05
C VAL A 1153 9.33 -3.15 3.72
N GLU A 1154 8.18 -3.27 4.41
CA GLU A 1154 7.75 -4.52 5.06
C GLU A 1154 7.37 -5.61 4.04
N LEU A 1155 6.60 -5.25 3.00
CA LEU A 1155 6.28 -6.18 1.90
C LEU A 1155 7.54 -6.66 1.17
N ARG A 1156 8.47 -5.75 0.87
CA ARG A 1156 9.77 -6.11 0.29
C ARG A 1156 10.52 -7.10 1.17
N ASN A 1157 10.59 -6.90 2.49
CA ASN A 1157 11.28 -7.83 3.38
C ASN A 1157 10.66 -9.23 3.36
N ARG A 1158 9.33 -9.29 3.42
CA ARG A 1158 8.60 -10.55 3.36
C ARG A 1158 8.78 -11.30 2.04
N LEU A 1159 8.81 -10.56 0.92
CA LEU A 1159 9.10 -11.13 -0.40
C LEU A 1159 10.55 -11.58 -0.55
N ALA A 1160 11.51 -10.82 -0.02
CA ALA A 1160 12.92 -11.21 -0.03
C ALA A 1160 13.14 -12.53 0.72
N ALA A 1161 12.49 -12.69 1.88
CA ALA A 1161 12.52 -13.92 2.66
C ALA A 1161 11.88 -15.09 1.90
N ALA A 1162 10.66 -14.92 1.38
CA ALA A 1162 9.95 -15.99 0.67
C ALA A 1162 10.63 -16.43 -0.63
N CYS A 1163 11.34 -15.51 -1.30
CA CYS A 1163 12.03 -15.79 -2.56
C CYS A 1163 13.51 -16.13 -2.38
N GLY A 1164 14.05 -16.15 -1.16
CA GLY A 1164 15.46 -16.44 -0.87
C GLY A 1164 16.46 -15.52 -1.60
N THR A 1165 16.06 -14.29 -1.95
CA THR A 1165 16.89 -13.36 -2.76
C THR A 1165 16.81 -11.92 -2.25
N ARG A 1166 17.94 -11.19 -2.32
CA ARG A 1166 18.01 -9.78 -1.90
C ARG A 1166 17.25 -8.86 -2.87
N MET A 1167 16.26 -8.13 -2.37
CA MET A 1167 15.45 -7.21 -3.17
C MET A 1167 15.88 -5.73 -3.02
N PRO A 1168 15.81 -4.89 -4.09
CA PRO A 1168 16.08 -3.45 -4.03
C PRO A 1168 15.11 -2.71 -3.11
N ALA A 1169 15.55 -1.59 -2.53
CA ALA A 1169 14.74 -0.79 -1.62
C ALA A 1169 13.53 -0.12 -2.32
N THR A 1170 13.62 0.09 -3.63
CA THR A 1170 12.59 0.73 -4.45
C THR A 1170 11.61 -0.25 -5.10
N LEU A 1171 11.74 -1.56 -4.86
CA LEU A 1171 10.98 -2.63 -5.55
C LEU A 1171 9.46 -2.36 -5.66
N VAL A 1172 8.81 -2.01 -4.55
CA VAL A 1172 7.35 -1.76 -4.51
C VAL A 1172 6.96 -0.44 -5.18
N PHE A 1173 7.90 0.50 -5.31
CA PHE A 1173 7.69 1.77 -6.00
C PHE A 1173 7.95 1.68 -7.50
N ASP A 1174 8.97 0.92 -7.89
CA ASP A 1174 9.31 0.66 -9.28
C ASP A 1174 8.28 -0.29 -9.93
N HIS A 1175 7.67 -1.15 -9.12
CA HIS A 1175 6.64 -2.11 -9.54
C HIS A 1175 5.36 -1.90 -8.71
N PRO A 1176 4.50 -0.93 -9.11
CA PRO A 1176 3.49 -0.33 -8.24
C PRO A 1176 2.25 -1.19 -7.97
N ASN A 1177 2.17 -2.42 -8.48
CA ASN A 1177 1.06 -3.35 -8.22
C ASN A 1177 1.54 -4.82 -8.17
N PRO A 1178 0.75 -5.74 -7.58
CA PRO A 1178 1.16 -7.14 -7.39
C PRO A 1178 1.52 -7.89 -8.69
N ALA A 1179 0.80 -7.67 -9.79
CA ALA A 1179 1.06 -8.33 -11.07
C ALA A 1179 2.37 -7.88 -11.73
N VAL A 1180 2.63 -6.57 -11.76
CA VAL A 1180 3.90 -6.02 -12.29
C VAL A 1180 5.08 -6.50 -11.44
N LEU A 1181 4.89 -6.59 -10.13
CA LEU A 1181 5.89 -7.13 -9.22
C LEU A 1181 6.11 -8.63 -9.44
N ALA A 1182 5.06 -9.41 -9.72
CA ALA A 1182 5.17 -10.84 -10.04
C ALA A 1182 6.02 -11.11 -11.29
N ALA A 1183 5.76 -10.37 -12.37
CA ALA A 1183 6.52 -10.47 -13.61
C ALA A 1183 8.01 -10.12 -13.40
N HIS A 1184 8.29 -9.05 -12.66
CA HIS A 1184 9.67 -8.67 -12.32
C HIS A 1184 10.39 -9.73 -11.46
N LEU A 1185 9.68 -10.32 -10.50
CA LEU A 1185 10.23 -11.40 -9.69
C LEU A 1185 10.51 -12.66 -10.52
N ARG A 1186 9.67 -12.97 -11.51
CA ARG A 1186 9.89 -14.09 -12.44
C ARG A 1186 11.21 -13.91 -13.20
N GLU A 1187 11.42 -12.75 -13.81
CA GLU A 1187 12.66 -12.43 -14.55
C GLU A 1187 13.91 -12.52 -13.66
N ARG A 1188 13.81 -12.10 -12.40
CA ARG A 1188 14.92 -12.17 -11.44
C ARG A 1188 15.22 -13.57 -10.94
N LEU A 1189 14.20 -14.37 -10.70
CA LEU A 1189 14.33 -15.71 -10.11
C LEU A 1189 14.66 -16.76 -11.18
N LEU A 1190 14.23 -16.53 -12.43
CA LEU A 1190 14.43 -17.41 -13.58
C LEU A 1190 14.98 -16.61 -14.78
N PRO A 1191 16.23 -16.14 -14.74
CA PRO A 1191 16.82 -15.42 -15.87
C PRO A 1191 16.93 -16.34 -17.10
N GLU A 1192 16.36 -15.93 -18.23
CA GLU A 1192 16.50 -16.64 -19.50
C GLU A 1192 17.99 -16.71 -19.90
N GLN A 1193 18.49 -17.91 -20.22
CA GLN A 1193 19.80 -18.04 -20.83
C GLN A 1193 19.77 -17.45 -22.23
N PRO A 1194 20.77 -16.64 -22.63
CA PRO A 1194 20.79 -16.06 -23.97
C PRO A 1194 20.92 -17.17 -25.02
N ASP A 1195 20.00 -17.15 -25.99
CA ASP A 1195 20.00 -17.97 -27.20
C ASP A 1195 21.36 -17.86 -27.92
N GLY A 1196 22.10 -18.97 -27.95
CA GLY A 1196 23.42 -18.97 -28.60
C GLY A 1196 24.34 -20.15 -28.38
N ALA A 1197 23.85 -21.39 -28.27
CA ALA A 1197 24.67 -22.58 -28.55
C ALA A 1197 23.80 -23.79 -28.86
N ALA A 1198 23.79 -24.21 -30.13
CA ALA A 1198 23.24 -25.49 -30.53
C ALA A 1198 23.90 -26.64 -29.76
N ALA A 1199 23.08 -27.46 -29.10
CA ALA A 1199 23.47 -28.75 -28.52
C ALA A 1199 22.34 -29.78 -28.75
N PRO A 1200 22.68 -31.07 -28.77
CA PRO A 1200 22.19 -32.02 -29.78
C PRO A 1200 20.85 -32.69 -29.44
N SER A 1201 20.25 -33.27 -30.47
CA SER A 1201 19.10 -34.19 -30.42
C SER A 1201 19.14 -35.16 -29.24
N ALA A 1202 18.02 -35.23 -28.52
CA ALA A 1202 17.75 -36.10 -27.38
C ALA A 1202 18.10 -37.60 -27.61
N PRO A 1203 18.69 -38.29 -26.61
CA PRO A 1203 18.49 -39.73 -26.45
C PRO A 1203 17.16 -39.99 -25.71
N GLY A 1204 16.49 -41.09 -26.05
CA GLY A 1204 15.20 -41.51 -25.46
C GLY A 1204 15.27 -41.83 -23.95
N PRO A 1205 14.09 -42.10 -23.33
CA PRO A 1205 13.95 -42.16 -21.88
C PRO A 1205 14.83 -43.27 -21.28
N ASP A 1206 15.75 -42.88 -20.40
CA ASP A 1206 16.72 -43.78 -19.80
C ASP A 1206 16.17 -44.39 -18.50
N SER A 1207 16.22 -45.73 -18.44
CA SER A 1207 15.85 -46.65 -17.36
C SER A 1207 16.45 -46.35 -15.97
N ALA A 1208 17.36 -45.38 -15.87
CA ALA A 1208 18.11 -45.07 -14.67
C ALA A 1208 17.34 -44.21 -13.64
N GLU A 1209 16.45 -43.30 -14.07
CA GLU A 1209 15.63 -42.50 -13.13
C GLU A 1209 14.53 -43.34 -12.49
N HIS A 1210 13.92 -44.26 -13.26
CA HIS A 1210 12.95 -45.23 -12.75
C HIS A 1210 13.57 -46.15 -11.68
N SER A 1211 14.80 -46.63 -11.90
CA SER A 1211 15.51 -47.45 -10.91
C SER A 1211 15.84 -46.68 -9.62
N ARG A 1212 16.18 -45.38 -9.69
CA ARG A 1212 16.45 -44.58 -8.48
C ARG A 1212 15.20 -44.30 -7.66
N ALA A 1213 14.06 -44.11 -8.29
CA ALA A 1213 12.78 -43.96 -7.61
C ALA A 1213 12.37 -45.27 -6.91
N LEU A 1214 12.56 -46.42 -7.56
CA LEU A 1214 12.31 -47.74 -6.96
C LEU A 1214 13.20 -47.99 -5.74
N ASP A 1215 14.50 -47.69 -5.85
CA ASP A 1215 15.50 -47.92 -4.81
C ASP A 1215 15.34 -46.97 -3.60
N ALA A 1216 14.65 -45.84 -3.78
CA ALA A 1216 14.28 -44.93 -2.71
C ALA A 1216 13.01 -45.39 -1.97
N LEU A 1217 12.02 -45.92 -2.69
CA LEU A 1217 10.76 -46.41 -2.13
C LEU A 1217 10.94 -47.72 -1.33
N THR A 1218 11.80 -48.63 -1.80
CA THR A 1218 12.09 -49.91 -1.10
C THR A 1218 12.89 -49.75 0.19
N ARG A 1219 13.49 -48.58 0.44
CA ARG A 1219 14.20 -48.26 1.69
C ARG A 1219 13.29 -47.74 2.79
N ILE A 1220 12.02 -47.45 2.51
CA ILE A 1220 11.07 -46.97 3.50
C ILE A 1220 10.36 -48.19 4.13
N PRO A 1221 10.46 -48.41 5.45
CA PRO A 1221 9.79 -49.53 6.09
C PRO A 1221 8.27 -49.43 5.92
N ALA A 1222 7.60 -50.55 5.60
CA ALA A 1222 6.14 -50.59 5.37
C ALA A 1222 5.29 -49.95 6.47
N ALA A 1223 5.73 -50.01 7.73
CA ALA A 1223 5.05 -49.34 8.84
C ALA A 1223 4.96 -47.81 8.69
N ARG A 1224 5.95 -47.17 8.06
CA ARG A 1224 5.92 -45.73 7.75
C ARG A 1224 5.07 -45.41 6.53
N LEU A 1225 5.11 -46.26 5.49
CA LEU A 1225 4.25 -46.11 4.30
C LEU A 1225 2.77 -46.22 4.66
N ARG A 1226 2.42 -47.13 5.58
CA ARG A 1226 1.05 -47.31 6.10
C ARG A 1226 0.63 -46.15 7.02
N ALA A 1227 1.54 -45.64 7.87
CA ALA A 1227 1.26 -44.48 8.72
C ALA A 1227 1.04 -43.18 7.92
N SER A 1228 1.63 -43.07 6.72
CA SER A 1228 1.42 -41.93 5.82
C SER A 1228 0.27 -42.13 4.83
N GLY A 1229 -0.44 -43.27 4.86
CA GLY A 1229 -1.50 -43.62 3.90
C GLY A 1229 -1.02 -43.85 2.46
N LEU A 1230 0.31 -43.96 2.26
CA LEU A 1230 0.93 -44.10 0.94
C LEU A 1230 0.86 -45.55 0.44
N LEU A 1231 0.78 -46.51 1.37
CA LEU A 1231 0.63 -47.92 1.03
C LEU A 1231 -0.75 -48.21 0.41
N GLU A 1232 -1.82 -47.63 0.97
CA GLU A 1232 -3.17 -47.73 0.42
C GLU A 1232 -3.25 -47.08 -0.98
N ALA A 1233 -2.62 -45.92 -1.17
CA ALA A 1233 -2.56 -45.26 -2.49
C ALA A 1233 -1.81 -46.10 -3.53
N LEU A 1234 -0.71 -46.76 -3.15
CA LEU A 1234 0.04 -47.67 -4.02
C LEU A 1234 -0.75 -48.94 -4.35
N LEU A 1235 -1.54 -49.45 -3.41
CA LEU A 1235 -2.44 -50.59 -3.62
C LEU A 1235 -3.62 -50.23 -4.52
N ASP A 1236 -4.21 -49.05 -4.37
CA ASP A 1236 -5.25 -48.54 -5.27
C ASP A 1236 -4.72 -48.34 -6.69
N LEU A 1237 -3.48 -47.86 -6.82
CA LEU A 1237 -2.77 -47.76 -8.10
C LEU A 1237 -2.47 -49.14 -8.72
N ALA A 1238 -2.10 -50.14 -7.91
CA ALA A 1238 -1.88 -51.52 -8.36
C ALA A 1238 -3.19 -52.23 -8.75
N GLY A 1239 -4.31 -51.86 -8.13
CA GLY A 1239 -5.64 -52.43 -8.35
C GLY A 1239 -6.47 -51.76 -9.45
N ALA A 1240 -5.97 -50.69 -10.07
CA ALA A 1240 -6.65 -49.98 -11.16
C ALA A 1240 -6.46 -50.71 -12.51
N GLY A 1241 -7.00 -51.93 -12.61
CA GLY A 1241 -6.97 -52.71 -13.83
C GLY A 1241 -7.62 -54.09 -13.71
N GLU A 1242 -8.92 -54.15 -13.40
CA GLU A 1242 -9.93 -55.09 -13.93
C GLU A 1242 -11.18 -55.13 -13.03
N GLU A 1243 -12.36 -54.80 -13.59
CA GLU A 1243 -13.65 -55.02 -12.92
C GLU A 1243 -13.96 -56.53 -12.81
N PRO A 1244 -14.41 -57.05 -11.65
CA PRO A 1244 -14.83 -58.43 -11.55
C PRO A 1244 -16.29 -58.60 -11.97
N GLY A 1245 -16.50 -59.21 -13.13
CA GLY A 1245 -17.74 -59.90 -13.48
C GLY A 1245 -17.94 -61.17 -12.63
N GLU A 1246 -19.18 -61.40 -12.20
CA GLU A 1246 -19.63 -62.50 -11.36
C GLU A 1246 -19.19 -63.90 -11.84
N GLN A 1247 -18.53 -64.71 -11.00
CA GLN A 1247 -18.86 -66.14 -10.78
C GLN A 1247 -18.08 -66.82 -9.64
N GLU A 1248 -18.77 -67.77 -9.03
CA GLU A 1248 -18.58 -68.41 -7.73
C GLU A 1248 -17.33 -69.30 -7.53
N ALA A 1249 -16.85 -69.23 -6.28
CA ALA A 1249 -16.47 -70.34 -5.38
C ALA A 1249 -15.07 -70.99 -5.43
N ALA A 1250 -14.42 -70.80 -4.27
CA ALA A 1250 -13.57 -71.72 -3.50
C ALA A 1250 -12.06 -71.73 -3.78
N GLY A 1251 -11.33 -70.94 -2.97
CA GLY A 1251 -9.93 -71.24 -2.58
C GLY A 1251 -9.00 -70.02 -2.47
N SER A 1252 -8.87 -69.49 -1.25
CA SER A 1252 -8.07 -68.32 -0.80
C SER A 1252 -8.53 -66.95 -1.32
N SER A 1253 -8.75 -66.00 -0.41
CA SER A 1253 -9.08 -64.61 -0.77
C SER A 1253 -7.86 -63.93 -1.39
N ALA A 1254 -8.08 -62.92 -2.24
CA ALA A 1254 -6.99 -62.13 -2.84
C ALA A 1254 -6.23 -61.31 -1.78
N GLU A 1255 -6.89 -60.95 -0.68
CA GLU A 1255 -6.28 -60.26 0.47
C GLU A 1255 -5.23 -61.13 1.17
N ASP A 1256 -5.46 -62.44 1.31
CA ASP A 1256 -4.49 -63.37 1.92
C ASP A 1256 -3.20 -63.52 1.07
N ARG A 1257 -3.23 -63.21 -0.23
CA ARG A 1257 -2.05 -63.27 -1.11
C ARG A 1257 -1.21 -61.99 -1.08
N ILE A 1258 -1.78 -60.87 -0.64
CA ILE A 1258 -1.07 -59.58 -0.55
C ILE A 1258 -0.30 -59.49 0.77
N GLU A 1259 -0.78 -60.11 1.85
CA GLU A 1259 -0.05 -60.16 3.12
C GLU A 1259 1.21 -61.06 3.09
N GLU A 1260 1.35 -61.95 2.10
CA GLU A 1260 2.52 -62.80 1.90
C GLU A 1260 3.57 -62.21 0.93
N LEU A 1261 3.29 -61.08 0.27
CA LEU A 1261 4.22 -60.41 -0.64
C LEU A 1261 5.19 -59.49 0.12
N ASP A 1262 6.47 -59.55 -0.21
CA ASP A 1262 7.46 -58.64 0.35
C ASP A 1262 7.31 -57.21 -0.22
N ASP A 1263 7.83 -56.22 0.52
CA ASP A 1263 7.71 -54.79 0.21
C ASP A 1263 8.19 -54.46 -1.23
N GLU A 1264 9.14 -55.25 -1.74
CA GLU A 1264 9.70 -55.08 -3.08
C GLU A 1264 8.75 -55.59 -4.17
N ALA A 1265 8.11 -56.74 -3.96
CA ALA A 1265 7.13 -57.29 -4.87
C ALA A 1265 5.86 -56.42 -4.97
N LEU A 1266 5.42 -55.85 -3.86
CA LEU A 1266 4.26 -54.94 -3.79
C LEU A 1266 4.47 -53.66 -4.61
N VAL A 1267 5.65 -53.05 -4.50
CA VAL A 1267 6.01 -51.84 -5.25
C VAL A 1267 6.16 -52.14 -6.75
N ARG A 1268 6.75 -53.28 -7.12
CA ARG A 1268 6.84 -53.69 -8.53
C ARG A 1268 5.47 -53.94 -9.15
N MET A 1269 4.56 -54.53 -8.40
CA MET A 1269 3.20 -54.80 -8.85
C MET A 1269 2.41 -53.49 -9.06
N ALA A 1270 2.56 -52.50 -8.17
CA ALA A 1270 1.95 -51.17 -8.29
C ALA A 1270 2.45 -50.34 -9.48
N LEU A 1271 3.66 -50.61 -9.96
CA LEU A 1271 4.29 -49.89 -11.07
C LEU A 1271 4.13 -50.60 -12.42
N GLY A 1272 3.34 -51.68 -12.48
CA GLY A 1272 2.92 -52.33 -13.72
C GLY A 1272 3.96 -53.26 -14.37
N ASP A 1273 5.07 -53.59 -13.71
CA ASP A 1273 6.09 -54.53 -14.21
C ASP A 1273 5.69 -55.99 -13.95
N GLY A 1274 4.57 -56.39 -14.54
CA GLY A 1274 4.16 -57.78 -14.66
C GLY A 1274 4.71 -58.41 -15.95
N THR A 1275 5.92 -58.96 -15.92
CA THR A 1275 6.36 -59.90 -16.95
C THR A 1275 5.43 -61.13 -16.95
N GLN A 1276 4.60 -61.26 -17.97
CA GLN A 1276 3.89 -62.50 -18.29
C GLN A 1276 4.90 -63.62 -18.58
N GLU A 1277 5.20 -64.46 -17.58
CA GLU A 1277 5.64 -65.81 -17.85
C GLU A 1277 4.41 -66.71 -18.08
N SER A 1278 4.25 -67.15 -19.33
CA SER A 1278 3.46 -68.31 -19.78
C SER A 1278 1.92 -68.16 -19.82
N ARG A 1279 1.39 -67.57 -20.91
CA ARG A 1279 0.60 -68.29 -21.93
C ARG A 1279 0.25 -67.44 -23.15
#